data_AF-A0A6C0EP66-F1
#
_entry.id   AF-A0A6C0EP66-F1
#
_cell.length_a   1.000
_cell.length_b   1.000
_cell.length_c   1.000
_cell.angle_alpha   90.00
_cell.angle_beta   90.00
_cell.angle_gamma   90.00
#
_symmetry.space_group_name_H-M   'P 1'
#
loop_
_entity.id
_entity.type
_entity.pdbx_description
1 polymer ?
#
loop_
_entity_poly.entity_id
_entity_poly.type
_entity_poly.pdbx_seq_one_letter_code
_entity_poly.pdbx_strand_id
1 'polypeptide(L)'
;DVDEDEEDEKSEMSQKDKASQISEQENNNLIDIDGMKLNKPYYFQTLIEDKDPILILKEDSKEFNAYSRTCSSDKRRQPVILTDSQLEKINKEHPGFLRDEDVIKYGSNPKNKFNYICPRFWCLKNNTVIDPKDLKEVVGKNGEKELVHPTCGKVLSRADKKVKPGYYIYEFYDEKENKRYPGFQTDKHPDGYCLPCCFDKYNTIGRINAKKHCSDDIVKNTNTKEKEDVEEDEYVKGPDKFPLLSGRWGYLPLSIQSILHEVNADCQISKTNTNIKQNHPCLLRHGVEINNKQSFVACISDVLFFGKKMIDENNKITNKPSKILSIKEMRMRIIKSLTIDNFIKYQNGNLVSNFFDSGKVVDFEKYTNSKLYSKINKENPEENYYFKKVISAFENFIRFISDDDAIIDHTYLWDIISMPNKYLFPNGINLIIFKIPNDDITNNVQILCPSNHYSSEFYEARKPTIILMKEDNYYEPIYSYTVDNKKLSIAKEFKEYDPHLSKTMRAVFKEIIKPLFNTICRPLDSMPNIYKAKRPLMLDDLIQKLNRYEYNVLKLVMNFNNKVIGVLSEEPGEIERRGFIPCYPTALNDQLKDGIDYVFMTDLSLWNNYTNTIIFLRKLNKRSKKRKEMSDIPCNPAFKIIEDELVVGILTETNQFIQLSEPIAEVDIDSEYNIPSIKNDNYIINTKSKPMIPIDVKSTTSDDVDTERVDYIKKIKLETSFYNIFRNTIRVLLNDYDNIKIREQIEKEMKKEYIIYSENIENIKRLLFELVNDKIQFIGDSNYYKLIQEVSTCVVKDKDQCSKAVNLCAVTENNGCKLILPEKNLITNKLNKPIYFGRMADELIRYNRIRSFMIEPQIYLSFGNVEYNLRENEIIMIQSLLTQDYFESLNPAVINKYVKYNTYDQAIPIITQTYENKVSSQKKINELEEEVMCKKTTKDEITSSIWKKCFPKNYKELVYSNSYYCTYTFIIDLIEKTINKRKTINEVKNELYDEYKKYLTEYKDKIIDILIIEGKKTIGDQVKAEKITFSSMIYSENYFLTPLDLWLLIEKYNIPSIFICQKTILQTDYKNNFFIGYNNNNNNNNNNNNKFTFIGIPALRAETIPIYKVIESDKNESIISIDKLAKDCQDKIEEALRNSTTIKGYLEGFTKPAITKYIKKKQPVKLLLEVDSDSVEEDIKPKKSKSLLMQNTVTFNNNNDNNNNDNNNNNDNDNQNLAEEKNEETKNIKRIKKSKKQVVLKGNKTAKKNIPKNKLLILDNSSEK
;
A
#
# COMPACT_ATOMS: atom_id res chain seq x y z
N ASP A 1 21.15 25.57 35.62
CA ASP A 1 21.85 24.94 34.49
C ASP A 1 20.81 24.88 33.37
N VAL A 2 20.55 25.95 32.59
CA VAL A 2 21.33 27.18 32.31
C VAL A 2 22.66 26.91 31.60
N ASP A 3 22.97 27.48 30.44
CA ASP A 3 22.18 28.05 29.31
C ASP A 3 23.19 28.22 28.16
N GLU A 4 22.91 27.77 26.93
CA GLU A 4 23.63 28.14 25.68
C GLU A 4 23.05 27.36 24.48
N ASP A 5 22.29 28.01 23.59
CA ASP A 5 22.10 27.70 22.13
C ASP A 5 20.94 28.52 21.46
N GLU A 6 20.74 29.80 21.81
CA GLU A 6 19.79 30.72 21.11
C GLU A 6 20.37 32.14 20.85
N GLU A 7 21.52 32.29 20.19
CA GLU A 7 21.98 33.65 19.80
C GLU A 7 22.84 33.74 18.51
N ASP A 8 22.32 33.36 17.33
CA ASP A 8 23.06 33.50 16.05
C ASP A 8 22.26 34.07 14.84
N GLU A 9 21.04 34.61 15.03
CA GLU A 9 20.25 35.24 13.96
C GLU A 9 20.31 36.79 13.89
N LYS A 10 21.21 37.45 14.65
CA LYS A 10 21.25 38.93 14.76
C LYS A 10 22.55 39.61 14.30
N SER A 11 23.47 38.89 13.66
CA SER A 11 24.80 39.39 13.28
C SER A 11 24.90 39.98 11.85
N GLU A 12 24.15 39.45 10.88
CA GLU A 12 24.34 39.76 9.45
C GLU A 12 24.06 41.22 9.05
N MET A 13 23.16 41.93 9.74
CA MET A 13 22.74 43.28 9.35
C MET A 13 23.78 44.38 9.63
N SER A 14 24.98 44.02 10.12
CA SER A 14 26.07 44.94 10.47
C SER A 14 27.25 44.98 9.47
N GLN A 15 27.31 44.06 8.48
CA GLN A 15 28.48 43.94 7.59
C GLN A 15 28.32 44.61 6.21
N LYS A 16 27.12 45.08 5.83
CA LYS A 16 26.91 45.75 4.53
C LYS A 16 27.64 47.10 4.43
N ASP A 17 27.72 47.86 5.52
CA ASP A 17 28.24 49.24 5.53
C ASP A 17 29.79 49.35 5.50
N LYS A 18 30.51 48.24 5.25
CA LYS A 18 31.97 48.23 5.04
C LYS A 18 32.42 47.70 3.68
N ALA A 19 31.50 47.26 2.82
CA ALA A 19 31.82 46.88 1.44
C ALA A 19 31.71 48.07 0.46
N SER A 20 30.85 49.04 0.76
CA SER A 20 30.48 50.15 -0.15
C SER A 20 31.49 51.32 -0.21
N GLN A 21 32.79 51.06 -0.04
CA GLN A 21 33.86 52.07 -0.12
C GLN A 21 35.02 51.70 -1.08
N ILE A 22 34.78 50.86 -2.10
CA ILE A 22 35.72 50.68 -3.22
C ILE A 22 34.98 50.81 -4.57
N SER A 23 34.61 52.04 -4.91
CA SER A 23 34.25 52.45 -6.27
C SER A 23 34.93 53.78 -6.59
N GLU A 24 35.63 53.81 -7.73
CA GLU A 24 36.19 55.02 -8.36
C GLU A 24 37.22 55.82 -7.53
N GLN A 25 38.46 55.32 -7.50
CA GLN A 25 39.64 56.20 -7.55
C GLN A 25 40.75 55.56 -8.39
N GLU A 26 41.03 56.14 -9.56
CA GLU A 26 42.24 55.85 -10.31
C GLU A 26 43.44 56.49 -9.61
N ASN A 27 44.35 55.69 -9.03
CA ASN A 27 45.72 56.12 -8.76
C ASN A 27 46.65 54.93 -8.47
N ASN A 28 47.93 55.10 -8.78
CA ASN A 28 48.96 54.08 -8.54
C ASN A 28 49.30 53.95 -7.05
N ASN A 29 48.68 53.00 -6.34
CA ASN A 29 49.11 52.58 -5.01
C ASN A 29 49.12 51.05 -4.88
N LEU A 30 50.07 50.54 -4.10
CA LEU A 30 50.26 49.11 -3.85
C LEU A 30 49.16 48.61 -2.90
N ILE A 31 48.19 47.87 -3.43
CA ILE A 31 47.19 47.19 -2.60
C ILE A 31 47.89 46.10 -1.78
N ASP A 32 47.77 46.17 -0.46
CA ASP A 32 48.08 45.03 0.41
C ASP A 32 46.94 44.02 0.33
N ILE A 33 47.29 42.78 -0.01
CA ILE A 33 46.37 41.66 -0.17
C ILE A 33 46.77 40.47 0.71
N ASP A 34 47.70 40.65 1.65
CA ASP A 34 48.13 39.60 2.57
C ASP A 34 46.95 39.11 3.43
N GLY A 35 46.76 37.79 3.52
CA GLY A 35 45.66 37.18 4.27
C GLY A 35 44.29 37.15 3.56
N MET A 36 44.16 37.74 2.37
CA MET A 36 42.95 37.69 1.52
C MET A 36 42.47 36.24 1.30
N LYS A 37 41.17 35.97 1.53
CA LYS A 37 40.57 34.65 1.32
C LYS A 37 40.47 34.30 -0.17
N LEU A 38 40.75 33.05 -0.52
CA LEU A 38 40.62 32.52 -1.89
C LEU A 38 39.47 31.51 -2.03
N ASN A 39 38.96 30.97 -0.91
CA ASN A 39 37.83 30.04 -0.88
C ASN A 39 36.78 30.41 0.18
N LYS A 40 35.50 30.17 -0.14
CA LYS A 40 34.31 30.51 0.68
C LYS A 40 34.39 31.91 1.36
N PRO A 41 34.10 33.00 0.63
CA PRO A 41 33.70 33.03 -0.78
C PRO A 41 34.88 32.77 -1.74
N TYR A 42 34.58 32.32 -2.97
CA TYR A 42 35.61 32.05 -3.99
C TYR A 42 35.90 33.33 -4.78
N TYR A 43 37.16 33.79 -4.79
CA TYR A 43 37.49 35.14 -5.28
C TYR A 43 37.07 35.41 -6.74
N PHE A 44 37.36 34.49 -7.66
CA PHE A 44 36.95 34.68 -9.06
C PHE A 44 35.44 34.52 -9.28
N GLN A 45 34.71 33.91 -8.34
CA GLN A 45 33.25 33.92 -8.34
C GLN A 45 32.69 35.24 -7.83
N THR A 46 33.25 35.84 -6.77
CA THR A 46 32.78 37.16 -6.29
C THR A 46 32.99 38.23 -7.33
N LEU A 47 34.13 38.25 -8.03
CA LEU A 47 34.33 39.20 -9.14
C LEU A 47 33.28 39.08 -10.27
N ILE A 48 32.64 37.92 -10.44
CA ILE A 48 31.51 37.74 -11.36
C ILE A 48 30.21 38.18 -10.68
N GLU A 49 29.99 37.81 -9.42
CA GLU A 49 28.82 38.19 -8.62
C GLU A 49 28.69 39.72 -8.47
N ASP A 50 29.79 40.43 -8.24
CA ASP A 50 29.87 41.89 -8.08
C ASP A 50 29.53 42.65 -9.38
N LYS A 51 29.74 41.99 -10.55
CA LYS A 51 29.54 42.58 -11.89
C LYS A 51 28.24 42.13 -12.56
N ASP A 52 27.81 40.90 -12.31
CA ASP A 52 26.66 40.23 -12.90
C ASP A 52 26.10 39.14 -11.94
N PRO A 53 25.42 39.55 -10.85
CA PRO A 53 24.98 38.63 -9.79
C PRO A 53 23.95 37.59 -10.28
N ILE A 54 23.26 37.88 -11.38
CA ILE A 54 22.21 37.02 -11.97
C ILE A 54 22.81 35.72 -12.52
N LEU A 55 24.11 35.66 -12.82
CA LEU A 55 24.77 34.43 -13.28
C LEU A 55 25.19 33.49 -12.13
N ILE A 56 25.12 33.93 -10.87
CA ILE A 56 25.72 33.22 -9.72
C ILE A 56 24.66 32.60 -8.81
N LEU A 57 24.21 31.40 -9.18
CA LEU A 57 23.42 30.55 -8.28
C LEU A 57 24.30 30.09 -7.10
N LYS A 58 23.92 30.45 -5.87
CA LYS A 58 24.72 30.23 -4.66
C LYS A 58 24.61 28.82 -4.08
N GLU A 59 23.43 28.22 -4.16
CA GLU A 59 23.09 26.92 -3.57
C GLU A 59 22.53 25.95 -4.62
N ASP A 60 22.45 24.65 -4.28
CA ASP A 60 21.87 23.64 -5.16
C ASP A 60 20.34 23.57 -4.98
N SER A 61 19.62 23.44 -6.08
CA SER A 61 18.21 23.03 -6.09
C SER A 61 18.07 21.58 -6.57
N LYS A 62 16.85 21.03 -6.54
CA LYS A 62 16.57 19.68 -7.09
C LYS A 62 16.82 19.55 -8.61
N GLU A 63 16.98 20.67 -9.32
CA GLU A 63 17.15 20.71 -10.78
C GLU A 63 18.50 21.32 -11.23
N PHE A 64 19.06 22.26 -10.45
CA PHE A 64 20.24 23.04 -10.83
C PHE A 64 21.30 23.06 -9.73
N ASN A 65 22.57 22.88 -10.10
CA ASN A 65 23.70 22.98 -9.17
C ASN A 65 24.24 24.41 -9.09
N ALA A 66 24.64 24.83 -7.90
CA ALA A 66 25.35 26.08 -7.63
C ALA A 66 26.53 26.30 -8.59
N TYR A 67 26.81 27.57 -8.90
CA TYR A 67 27.88 27.96 -9.83
C TYR A 67 29.25 27.36 -9.44
N SER A 68 29.55 27.30 -8.14
CA SER A 68 30.81 26.73 -7.61
C SER A 68 30.98 25.21 -7.85
N ARG A 69 29.88 24.46 -8.06
CA ARG A 69 29.88 23.05 -8.48
C ARG A 69 29.88 22.92 -10.00
N THR A 70 29.06 23.71 -10.71
CA THR A 70 28.95 23.70 -12.18
C THR A 70 30.25 24.14 -12.89
N CYS A 71 30.87 25.22 -12.41
CA CYS A 71 32.21 25.67 -12.77
C CYS A 71 33.20 25.35 -11.63
N SER A 72 33.36 24.05 -11.31
CA SER A 72 34.17 23.51 -10.19
C SER A 72 35.34 24.39 -9.72
N SER A 73 35.16 24.98 -8.54
CA SER A 73 36.13 25.83 -7.85
C SER A 73 37.41 25.08 -7.45
N ASP A 74 37.29 23.86 -6.91
CA ASP A 74 38.44 23.01 -6.53
C ASP A 74 39.36 22.69 -7.73
N LYS A 75 38.76 22.50 -8.92
CA LYS A 75 39.51 22.33 -10.18
C LYS A 75 39.96 23.65 -10.81
N ARG A 76 39.76 24.78 -10.15
CA ARG A 76 40.03 26.16 -10.61
C ARG A 76 39.44 26.43 -12.01
N ARG A 77 38.17 26.05 -12.23
CA ARG A 77 37.47 26.19 -13.52
C ARG A 77 36.62 27.47 -13.67
N GLN A 78 36.71 28.39 -12.71
CA GLN A 78 36.07 29.70 -12.77
C GLN A 78 36.96 30.66 -13.60
N PRO A 79 36.42 31.41 -14.57
CA PRO A 79 37.18 32.32 -15.43
C PRO A 79 37.49 33.65 -14.71
N VAL A 80 38.44 34.42 -15.25
CA VAL A 80 38.65 35.83 -14.83
C VAL A 80 37.74 36.73 -15.66
N ILE A 81 37.04 37.67 -15.01
CA ILE A 81 36.08 38.59 -15.62
C ILE A 81 36.62 40.02 -15.70
N LEU A 82 36.73 40.55 -16.92
CA LEU A 82 37.38 41.82 -17.27
C LEU A 82 36.39 42.81 -17.87
N THR A 83 36.62 44.11 -17.64
CA THR A 83 36.03 45.18 -18.47
C THR A 83 36.76 45.29 -19.81
N ASP A 84 36.23 46.06 -20.76
CA ASP A 84 36.91 46.30 -22.04
C ASP A 84 38.27 47.02 -21.84
N SER A 85 38.31 48.07 -21.01
CA SER A 85 39.56 48.75 -20.64
C SER A 85 40.60 47.81 -19.99
N GLN A 86 40.18 46.86 -19.16
CA GLN A 86 41.07 45.85 -18.57
C GLN A 86 41.64 44.90 -19.64
N LEU A 87 40.85 44.51 -20.64
CA LEU A 87 41.29 43.68 -21.75
C LEU A 87 42.23 44.44 -22.70
N GLU A 88 41.92 45.71 -23.01
CA GLU A 88 42.79 46.60 -23.81
C GLU A 88 44.14 46.82 -23.13
N LYS A 89 44.15 47.04 -21.81
CA LYS A 89 45.38 47.15 -21.01
C LYS A 89 46.23 45.88 -21.15
N ILE A 90 45.64 44.69 -20.96
CA ILE A 90 46.36 43.41 -21.10
C ILE A 90 46.92 43.23 -22.51
N ASN A 91 46.14 43.54 -23.54
CA ASN A 91 46.59 43.43 -24.94
C ASN A 91 47.70 44.43 -25.30
N LYS A 92 47.80 45.57 -24.58
CA LYS A 92 48.86 46.58 -24.73
C LYS A 92 50.11 46.24 -23.93
N GLU A 93 49.98 45.68 -22.74
CA GLU A 93 51.09 45.25 -21.87
C GLU A 93 51.72 43.94 -22.34
N HIS A 94 50.92 43.01 -22.90
CA HIS A 94 51.36 41.72 -23.42
C HIS A 94 50.86 41.47 -24.86
N PRO A 95 51.41 42.16 -25.88
CA PRO A 95 50.96 42.04 -27.27
C PRO A 95 51.00 40.60 -27.80
N GLY A 96 49.85 40.10 -28.26
CA GLY A 96 49.71 38.75 -28.83
C GLY A 96 49.60 37.61 -27.80
N PHE A 97 49.49 37.91 -26.49
CA PHE A 97 49.32 36.89 -25.45
C PHE A 97 47.93 36.24 -25.44
N LEU A 98 46.89 37.04 -25.70
CA LEU A 98 45.51 36.58 -25.91
C LEU A 98 45.20 36.54 -27.41
N ARG A 99 44.40 35.54 -27.81
CA ARG A 99 43.88 35.34 -29.18
C ARG A 99 42.36 35.18 -29.13
N ASP A 100 41.70 35.19 -30.28
CA ASP A 100 40.22 35.18 -30.39
C ASP A 100 39.54 33.96 -29.73
N GLU A 101 40.23 32.82 -29.59
CA GLU A 101 39.71 31.67 -28.83
C GLU A 101 39.95 31.72 -27.32
N ASP A 102 40.83 32.63 -26.86
CA ASP A 102 41.22 32.77 -25.46
C ASP A 102 40.29 33.74 -24.68
N VAL A 103 39.32 34.37 -25.37
CA VAL A 103 38.36 35.36 -24.84
C VAL A 103 36.92 35.04 -25.30
N ILE A 104 35.93 35.26 -24.43
CA ILE A 104 34.50 35.38 -24.80
C ILE A 104 33.88 36.62 -24.13
N LYS A 105 32.90 37.27 -24.78
CA LYS A 105 32.18 38.43 -24.23
C LYS A 105 30.72 38.07 -23.95
N TYR A 106 30.25 38.24 -22.72
CA TYR A 106 28.91 37.81 -22.28
C TYR A 106 28.40 38.60 -21.06
N GLY A 107 27.10 38.52 -20.79
CA GLY A 107 26.44 39.02 -19.57
C GLY A 107 24.95 38.67 -19.59
N SER A 108 24.30 38.62 -18.42
CA SER A 108 22.86 38.42 -18.28
C SER A 108 22.04 39.58 -18.89
N ASN A 109 22.66 40.76 -19.00
CA ASN A 109 22.12 41.96 -19.61
C ASN A 109 22.84 42.23 -20.95
N PRO A 110 22.15 42.17 -22.11
CA PRO A 110 22.74 42.45 -23.42
C PRO A 110 23.44 43.82 -23.54
N LYS A 111 23.05 44.82 -22.74
CA LYS A 111 23.66 46.17 -22.73
C LYS A 111 24.93 46.27 -21.88
N ASN A 112 25.25 45.27 -21.06
CA ASN A 112 26.41 45.27 -20.17
C ASN A 112 27.10 43.90 -20.21
N LYS A 113 28.00 43.70 -21.17
CA LYS A 113 28.72 42.44 -21.41
C LYS A 113 30.19 42.56 -21.03
N PHE A 114 30.69 41.61 -20.23
CA PHE A 114 32.07 41.54 -19.77
C PHE A 114 32.88 40.49 -20.54
N ASN A 115 34.20 40.62 -20.52
CA ASN A 115 35.12 39.71 -21.18
C ASN A 115 35.61 38.65 -20.19
N TYR A 116 35.52 37.37 -20.56
CA TYR A 116 35.95 36.24 -19.74
C TYR A 116 37.16 35.56 -20.36
N ILE A 117 38.20 35.31 -19.55
CA ILE A 117 39.45 34.66 -19.96
C ILE A 117 39.87 33.53 -19.00
N CYS A 118 40.72 32.62 -19.48
CA CYS A 118 41.25 31.47 -18.71
C CYS A 118 42.79 31.42 -18.74
N PRO A 119 43.49 32.42 -18.16
CA PRO A 119 44.96 32.47 -18.16
C PRO A 119 45.56 31.34 -17.31
N ARG A 120 46.83 30.97 -17.56
CA ARG A 120 47.54 30.02 -16.68
C ARG A 120 47.84 30.67 -15.32
N PHE A 121 48.43 31.86 -15.34
CA PHE A 121 48.82 32.62 -14.16
C PHE A 121 48.13 33.99 -14.13
N TRP A 122 47.67 34.40 -12.95
CA TRP A 122 47.11 35.72 -12.69
C TRP A 122 47.81 36.39 -11.51
N CYS A 123 48.23 37.65 -11.68
CA CYS A 123 48.80 38.46 -10.62
C CYS A 123 47.67 39.09 -9.80
N LEU A 124 47.41 38.59 -8.58
CA LEU A 124 46.40 39.16 -7.69
C LEU A 124 46.74 40.60 -7.29
N LYS A 125 48.03 40.91 -7.14
CA LYS A 125 48.52 42.22 -6.67
C LYS A 125 48.38 43.36 -7.70
N ASN A 126 48.61 43.05 -8.97
CA ASN A 126 48.57 44.03 -10.07
C ASN A 126 47.32 43.87 -10.96
N ASN A 127 46.47 42.88 -10.63
CA ASN A 127 45.24 42.47 -11.32
C ASN A 127 45.39 42.36 -12.86
N THR A 128 46.40 41.61 -13.29
CA THR A 128 46.73 41.36 -14.71
C THR A 128 47.29 39.94 -14.92
N VAL A 129 47.45 39.53 -16.18
CA VAL A 129 48.04 38.23 -16.55
C VAL A 129 49.55 38.17 -16.25
N ILE A 130 50.14 36.98 -16.30
CA ILE A 130 51.60 36.79 -16.34
C ILE A 130 51.92 35.81 -17.46
N ASP A 131 52.87 36.16 -18.36
CA ASP A 131 53.42 35.19 -19.32
C ASP A 131 54.36 34.23 -18.55
N PRO A 132 54.22 32.90 -18.70
CA PRO A 132 55.13 31.93 -18.08
C PRO A 132 56.63 32.22 -18.30
N LYS A 133 57.02 32.93 -19.37
CA LYS A 133 58.41 33.34 -19.64
C LYS A 133 58.96 34.36 -18.64
N ASP A 134 58.10 35.16 -18.01
CA ASP A 134 58.50 36.20 -17.06
C ASP A 134 58.75 35.64 -15.64
N LEU A 135 58.39 34.37 -15.41
CA LEU A 135 58.67 33.64 -14.17
C LEU A 135 60.09 33.08 -14.18
N LYS A 136 60.83 33.36 -13.10
CA LYS A 136 62.19 32.83 -12.89
C LYS A 136 62.15 31.78 -11.78
N GLU A 137 62.79 30.65 -12.02
CA GLU A 137 62.97 29.60 -11.03
C GLU A 137 64.03 30.02 -10.01
N VAL A 138 63.66 30.10 -8.74
CA VAL A 138 64.54 30.50 -7.62
C VAL A 138 64.49 29.41 -6.55
N VAL A 139 65.65 29.02 -6.02
CA VAL A 139 65.71 28.06 -4.91
C VAL A 139 65.42 28.80 -3.60
N GLY A 140 64.35 28.41 -2.92
CA GLY A 140 63.97 28.94 -1.61
C GLY A 140 64.90 28.48 -0.49
N LYS A 141 64.80 29.10 0.69
CA LYS A 141 65.64 28.80 1.86
C LYS A 141 65.57 27.34 2.34
N ASN A 142 64.55 26.60 1.91
CA ASN A 142 64.30 25.20 2.27
C ASN A 142 64.83 24.20 1.22
N GLY A 143 65.47 24.67 0.14
CA GLY A 143 65.90 23.83 -0.99
C GLY A 143 64.81 23.54 -2.03
N GLU A 144 63.55 23.90 -1.74
CA GLU A 144 62.44 23.84 -2.70
C GLU A 144 62.62 24.86 -3.82
N LYS A 145 62.21 24.51 -5.04
CA LYS A 145 62.23 25.42 -6.19
C LYS A 145 60.91 26.17 -6.30
N GLU A 146 60.97 27.49 -6.44
CA GLU A 146 59.80 28.36 -6.51
C GLU A 146 59.85 29.25 -7.77
N LEU A 147 58.71 29.43 -8.44
CA LEU A 147 58.58 30.37 -9.55
C LEU A 147 58.28 31.78 -9.03
N VAL A 148 59.07 32.77 -9.49
CA VAL A 148 59.02 34.15 -9.01
C VAL A 148 58.93 35.13 -10.18
N HIS A 149 57.93 36.02 -10.15
CA HIS A 149 57.80 37.15 -11.06
C HIS A 149 58.46 38.40 -10.47
N PRO A 150 59.28 39.17 -11.21
CA PRO A 150 60.00 40.34 -10.69
C PRO A 150 59.14 41.39 -9.98
N THR A 151 57.88 41.56 -10.40
CA THR A 151 56.96 42.57 -9.83
C THR A 151 55.75 41.99 -9.09
N CYS A 152 55.53 40.67 -9.12
CA CYS A 152 54.36 40.03 -8.50
C CYS A 152 54.72 38.95 -7.45
N GLY A 153 56.01 38.72 -7.16
CA GLY A 153 56.40 37.74 -6.16
C GLY A 153 56.16 36.30 -6.65
N LYS A 154 55.67 35.42 -5.77
CA LYS A 154 55.69 33.97 -5.97
C LYS A 154 54.32 33.35 -6.30
N VAL A 155 54.35 32.13 -6.86
CA VAL A 155 53.16 31.30 -7.12
C VAL A 155 52.61 30.66 -5.85
N LEU A 156 51.31 30.88 -5.59
CA LEU A 156 50.55 30.26 -4.51
C LEU A 156 50.31 28.77 -4.77
N SER A 157 50.43 27.95 -3.73
CA SER A 157 50.14 26.52 -3.82
C SER A 157 48.65 26.28 -4.13
N ARG A 158 48.34 25.16 -4.80
CA ARG A 158 46.94 24.73 -5.01
C ARG A 158 46.18 24.55 -3.69
N ALA A 159 46.89 24.24 -2.60
CA ALA A 159 46.30 24.05 -1.26
C ALA A 159 46.08 25.36 -0.47
N ASP A 160 46.59 26.50 -0.94
CA ASP A 160 46.52 27.77 -0.20
C ASP A 160 45.11 28.36 -0.21
N LYS A 161 44.53 28.51 0.99
CA LYS A 161 43.18 29.07 1.23
C LYS A 161 43.17 30.60 1.40
N LYS A 162 44.34 31.18 1.63
CA LYS A 162 44.58 32.63 1.75
C LYS A 162 45.85 33.02 1.00
N VAL A 163 45.90 34.25 0.53
CA VAL A 163 47.12 34.90 0.04
C VAL A 163 48.14 35.00 1.19
N LYS A 164 49.42 34.72 0.90
CA LYS A 164 50.53 34.79 1.87
C LYS A 164 51.50 35.91 1.50
N PRO A 165 52.17 36.55 2.47
CA PRO A 165 53.19 37.57 2.22
C PRO A 165 54.22 37.13 1.17
N GLY A 166 54.29 37.87 0.06
CA GLY A 166 55.18 37.58 -1.07
C GLY A 166 54.68 36.54 -2.09
N TYR A 167 53.52 35.91 -1.90
CA TYR A 167 52.93 34.92 -2.81
C TYR A 167 51.62 35.46 -3.40
N TYR A 168 51.68 36.13 -4.55
CA TYR A 168 50.53 36.84 -5.15
C TYR A 168 50.08 36.29 -6.51
N ILE A 169 50.69 35.21 -6.99
CA ILE A 169 50.40 34.66 -8.31
C ILE A 169 49.51 33.42 -8.16
N TYR A 170 48.35 33.43 -8.82
CA TYR A 170 47.37 32.36 -8.79
C TYR A 170 47.47 31.53 -10.08
N GLU A 171 47.80 30.24 -9.97
CA GLU A 171 47.84 29.29 -11.09
C GLU A 171 46.49 28.57 -11.25
N PHE A 172 45.89 28.62 -12.45
CA PHE A 172 44.59 27.99 -12.75
C PHE A 172 44.72 26.53 -13.23
N TYR A 173 45.84 26.17 -13.86
CA TYR A 173 46.14 24.83 -14.37
C TYR A 173 47.65 24.63 -14.50
N ASP A 174 48.13 23.40 -14.30
CA ASP A 174 49.56 23.08 -14.32
C ASP A 174 50.03 22.83 -15.76
N GLU A 175 51.34 22.81 -15.99
CA GLU A 175 51.97 22.51 -17.29
C GLU A 175 51.65 21.10 -17.85
N LYS A 176 51.18 20.18 -16.99
CA LYS A 176 50.72 18.84 -17.36
C LYS A 176 49.25 18.81 -17.78
N GLU A 177 48.50 19.89 -17.54
CA GLU A 177 47.13 20.07 -18.02
C GLU A 177 47.15 20.83 -19.35
N ASN A 178 46.17 20.58 -20.22
CA ASN A 178 46.06 21.33 -21.47
C ASN A 178 45.72 22.81 -21.20
N LYS A 179 46.14 23.72 -22.09
CA LYS A 179 45.70 25.12 -22.08
C LYS A 179 44.17 25.16 -21.99
N ARG A 180 43.64 25.90 -21.01
CA ARG A 180 42.20 26.08 -20.84
C ARG A 180 41.71 27.32 -21.59
N TYR A 181 40.47 27.25 -22.05
CA TYR A 181 39.76 28.25 -22.83
C TYR A 181 38.41 28.57 -22.17
N PRO A 182 37.92 29.81 -22.25
CA PRO A 182 36.60 30.16 -21.74
C PRO A 182 35.49 29.62 -22.65
N GLY A 183 34.37 29.20 -22.05
CA GLY A 183 33.19 28.73 -22.78
C GLY A 183 31.96 28.61 -21.87
N PHE A 184 30.81 28.21 -22.42
CA PHE A 184 29.53 28.22 -21.70
C PHE A 184 29.02 26.83 -21.29
N GLN A 185 28.38 26.74 -20.14
CA GLN A 185 27.41 25.68 -19.82
C GLN A 185 26.00 26.20 -20.09
N THR A 186 25.27 25.52 -20.97
CA THR A 186 23.84 25.77 -21.23
C THR A 186 22.98 24.96 -20.24
N ASP A 187 21.72 25.36 -20.07
CA ASP A 187 20.72 24.58 -19.31
C ASP A 187 21.10 24.32 -17.84
N LYS A 188 21.90 25.21 -17.23
CA LYS A 188 22.40 25.11 -15.84
C LYS A 188 21.98 26.27 -14.94
N HIS A 189 21.08 27.13 -15.41
CA HIS A 189 20.51 28.24 -14.65
C HIS A 189 18.97 28.24 -14.80
N PRO A 190 18.18 28.51 -13.75
CA PRO A 190 16.71 28.51 -13.82
C PRO A 190 16.16 29.44 -14.92
N ASP A 191 16.68 30.67 -15.02
CA ASP A 191 16.25 31.65 -16.04
C ASP A 191 16.79 31.40 -17.47
N GLY A 192 17.50 30.30 -17.69
CA GLY A 192 18.08 29.93 -18.99
C GLY A 192 19.43 30.58 -19.32
N TYR A 193 20.05 31.35 -18.42
CA TYR A 193 21.35 31.99 -18.65
C TYR A 193 22.49 30.98 -18.85
N CYS A 194 23.45 31.36 -19.70
CA CYS A 194 24.64 30.57 -19.99
C CYS A 194 25.75 30.85 -18.96
N LEU A 195 26.26 29.81 -18.30
CA LEU A 195 27.26 29.97 -17.24
C LEU A 195 28.69 29.88 -17.81
N PRO A 196 29.53 30.94 -17.72
CA PRO A 196 30.89 30.90 -18.25
C PRO A 196 31.82 30.08 -17.33
N CYS A 197 32.49 29.06 -17.85
CA CYS A 197 33.55 28.30 -17.18
C CYS A 197 34.80 28.14 -18.08
N CYS A 198 35.92 27.66 -17.52
CA CYS A 198 37.10 27.23 -18.28
C CYS A 198 37.03 25.74 -18.70
N PHE A 199 37.53 25.42 -19.90
CA PHE A 199 37.51 24.09 -20.53
C PHE A 199 38.80 23.79 -21.29
N ASP A 200 39.19 22.51 -21.36
CA ASP A 200 40.48 22.08 -21.95
C ASP A 200 40.53 22.16 -23.49
N LYS A 201 39.39 22.45 -24.15
CA LYS A 201 39.25 22.61 -25.61
C LYS A 201 38.13 23.61 -25.94
N TYR A 202 38.42 24.59 -26.81
CA TYR A 202 37.44 25.56 -27.28
C TYR A 202 36.58 25.07 -28.48
N ASN A 203 37.12 24.17 -29.30
CA ASN A 203 36.63 23.86 -30.65
C ASN A 203 35.84 22.54 -30.79
N THR A 204 35.34 21.96 -29.69
CA THR A 204 34.43 20.79 -29.80
C THR A 204 33.05 21.21 -30.27
N ILE A 205 32.29 20.33 -30.92
CA ILE A 205 30.93 20.60 -31.43
C ILE A 205 30.03 21.20 -30.34
N GLY A 206 30.02 20.59 -29.14
CA GLY A 206 29.25 21.08 -27.99
C GLY A 206 29.76 22.38 -27.34
N ARG A 207 30.94 22.90 -27.74
CA ARG A 207 31.39 24.27 -27.39
C ARG A 207 31.10 25.27 -28.50
N ILE A 208 31.20 24.87 -29.77
CA ILE A 208 30.78 25.70 -30.92
C ILE A 208 29.28 25.99 -30.84
N ASN A 209 28.45 24.97 -30.60
CA ASN A 209 27.00 25.13 -30.49
C ASN A 209 26.62 25.98 -29.26
N ALA A 210 27.30 25.80 -28.12
CA ALA A 210 27.11 26.64 -26.95
C ALA A 210 27.55 28.10 -27.19
N LYS A 211 28.67 28.34 -27.90
CA LYS A 211 29.10 29.70 -28.26
C LYS A 211 28.09 30.38 -29.17
N LYS A 212 27.49 29.67 -30.16
CA LYS A 212 26.38 30.21 -30.96
C LYS A 212 25.18 30.57 -30.09
N HIS A 213 24.61 29.58 -29.40
CA HIS A 213 23.40 29.73 -28.57
C HIS A 213 23.47 30.88 -27.55
N CYS A 214 24.66 31.14 -26.98
CA CYS A 214 24.87 32.18 -25.97
C CYS A 214 25.39 33.52 -26.52
N SER A 215 25.68 33.65 -27.83
CA SER A 215 26.19 34.91 -28.42
C SER A 215 25.12 35.72 -29.14
N ASP A 216 24.05 35.08 -29.63
CA ASP A 216 22.99 35.75 -30.38
C ASP A 216 22.01 36.46 -29.42
N ASP A 217 21.90 37.79 -29.52
CA ASP A 217 21.03 38.64 -28.69
C ASP A 217 19.53 38.54 -29.09
N ILE A 218 18.99 37.31 -29.14
CA ILE A 218 17.56 37.08 -29.38
C ILE A 218 16.78 37.39 -28.10
N VAL A 219 16.24 38.61 -28.05
CA VAL A 219 15.35 39.11 -27.00
C VAL A 219 14.21 38.12 -26.73
N LYS A 220 13.94 37.84 -25.45
CA LYS A 220 12.85 36.97 -24.98
C LYS A 220 11.48 37.42 -25.55
N ASN A 221 10.97 36.77 -26.60
CA ASN A 221 9.53 36.68 -26.86
C ASN A 221 9.10 35.65 -27.92
N THR A 222 7.81 35.30 -27.87
CA THR A 222 7.00 34.53 -28.84
C THR A 222 7.29 33.03 -29.08
N ASN A 223 6.19 32.28 -29.21
CA ASN A 223 6.15 30.83 -29.38
C ASN A 223 6.36 30.41 -30.85
N THR A 224 7.51 29.82 -31.18
CA THR A 224 7.63 28.91 -32.34
C THR A 224 8.70 27.86 -32.08
N LYS A 225 8.28 26.61 -31.82
CA LYS A 225 9.17 25.43 -31.91
C LYS A 225 8.91 24.73 -33.23
N GLU A 226 9.51 25.25 -34.30
CA GLU A 226 9.80 24.40 -35.45
C GLU A 226 10.89 23.40 -35.05
N LYS A 227 10.76 22.16 -35.52
CA LYS A 227 11.73 21.09 -35.26
C LYS A 227 12.46 20.77 -36.55
N GLU A 228 13.74 21.12 -36.61
CA GLU A 228 14.70 20.35 -37.37
C GLU A 228 15.26 19.25 -36.46
N ASP A 229 15.56 18.08 -37.03
CA ASP A 229 15.98 16.92 -36.25
C ASP A 229 17.43 17.08 -35.76
N VAL A 230 17.61 17.06 -34.44
CA VAL A 230 18.89 16.95 -33.76
C VAL A 230 18.88 15.66 -32.95
N GLU A 231 19.88 14.80 -33.14
CA GLU A 231 20.04 13.57 -32.37
C GLU A 231 20.27 13.92 -30.88
N GLU A 232 19.28 13.68 -30.02
CA GLU A 232 19.43 13.84 -28.57
C GLU A 232 20.30 12.71 -27.99
N ASP A 233 21.24 13.03 -27.09
CA ASP A 233 22.07 12.05 -26.38
C ASP A 233 21.22 10.94 -25.71
N GLU A 234 21.26 9.72 -26.26
CA GLU A 234 20.48 8.53 -25.88
C GLU A 234 20.76 7.98 -24.46
N TYR A 235 21.47 8.71 -23.60
CA TYR A 235 21.90 8.21 -22.30
C TYR A 235 20.76 8.08 -21.28
N VAL A 236 20.22 6.86 -21.14
CA VAL A 236 19.28 6.43 -20.09
C VAL A 236 19.89 6.66 -18.70
N LYS A 237 19.13 7.24 -17.78
CA LYS A 237 19.63 7.60 -16.44
C LYS A 237 19.65 6.39 -15.49
N GLY A 238 20.57 6.42 -14.52
CA GLY A 238 20.68 5.39 -13.47
C GLY A 238 19.41 5.28 -12.61
N PRO A 239 19.24 4.15 -11.89
CA PRO A 239 18.04 3.90 -11.09
C PRO A 239 17.84 4.95 -9.99
N ASP A 240 18.94 5.45 -9.42
CA ASP A 240 18.97 6.36 -8.26
C ASP A 240 18.57 7.81 -8.61
N LYS A 241 18.32 8.12 -9.89
CA LYS A 241 17.78 9.43 -10.28
C LYS A 241 16.26 9.40 -10.35
N PHE A 242 15.64 10.09 -9.40
CA PHE A 242 14.20 10.35 -9.34
C PHE A 242 13.94 11.76 -8.77
N PRO A 243 12.92 12.50 -9.26
CA PRO A 243 12.18 12.25 -10.50
C PRO A 243 13.06 12.51 -11.75
N LEU A 244 12.62 11.98 -12.89
CA LEU A 244 13.21 12.19 -14.21
C LEU A 244 12.64 13.46 -14.85
N LEU A 245 13.52 14.23 -15.51
CA LEU A 245 13.12 15.36 -16.36
C LEU A 245 12.26 14.87 -17.53
N SER A 246 11.26 15.66 -17.93
CA SER A 246 10.34 15.36 -19.02
C SER A 246 11.05 14.83 -20.27
N GLY A 247 10.57 13.72 -20.83
CA GLY A 247 11.12 13.06 -22.02
C GLY A 247 12.40 12.25 -21.80
N ARG A 248 12.92 12.17 -20.56
CA ARG A 248 14.13 11.38 -20.27
C ARG A 248 13.79 9.98 -19.77
N TRP A 249 14.56 9.00 -20.24
CA TRP A 249 14.46 7.59 -19.83
C TRP A 249 15.33 7.31 -18.61
N GLY A 250 14.87 6.41 -17.73
CA GLY A 250 15.63 5.93 -16.57
C GLY A 250 15.43 4.44 -16.30
N TYR A 251 16.45 3.82 -15.72
CA TYR A 251 16.43 2.43 -15.28
C TYR A 251 15.56 2.22 -14.02
N LEU A 252 15.06 1.00 -13.80
CA LEU A 252 14.18 0.67 -12.68
C LEU A 252 14.95 0.59 -11.34
N PRO A 253 14.43 1.11 -10.22
CA PRO A 253 14.97 0.84 -8.88
C PRO A 253 15.06 -0.66 -8.56
N LEU A 254 15.93 -1.06 -7.64
CA LEU A 254 16.15 -2.47 -7.28
C LEU A 254 14.86 -3.15 -6.77
N SER A 255 14.10 -2.47 -5.93
CA SER A 255 12.79 -2.90 -5.44
C SER A 255 11.80 -3.22 -6.57
N ILE A 256 11.75 -2.37 -7.61
CA ILE A 256 10.87 -2.54 -8.78
C ILE A 256 11.39 -3.62 -9.74
N GLN A 257 12.71 -3.76 -9.91
CA GLN A 257 13.31 -4.90 -10.64
C GLN A 257 12.90 -6.24 -10.01
N SER A 258 12.96 -6.33 -8.68
CA SER A 258 12.58 -7.53 -7.93
C SER A 258 11.10 -7.89 -8.07
N ILE A 259 10.17 -6.92 -8.05
CA ILE A 259 8.73 -7.22 -8.18
C ILE A 259 8.28 -7.46 -9.63
N LEU A 260 8.98 -6.90 -10.62
CA LEU A 260 8.67 -7.12 -12.05
C LEU A 260 9.39 -8.32 -12.68
N HIS A 261 10.29 -8.98 -11.93
CA HIS A 261 11.16 -10.07 -12.43
C HIS A 261 12.02 -9.64 -13.65
N GLU A 262 12.43 -8.37 -13.71
CA GLU A 262 13.19 -7.77 -14.82
C GLU A 262 14.46 -7.11 -14.28
N VAL A 263 15.59 -7.29 -14.96
CA VAL A 263 16.91 -6.84 -14.47
C VAL A 263 17.54 -5.86 -15.46
N ASN A 264 17.85 -4.64 -14.99
CA ASN A 264 18.42 -3.57 -15.83
C ASN A 264 19.68 -4.03 -16.61
N ALA A 265 20.49 -4.89 -16.00
CA ALA A 265 21.74 -5.40 -16.59
C ALA A 265 21.54 -6.27 -17.83
N ASP A 266 20.39 -6.94 -17.99
CA ASP A 266 20.10 -7.70 -19.22
C ASP A 266 19.59 -6.81 -20.37
N CYS A 267 19.25 -5.55 -20.05
CA CYS A 267 18.89 -4.46 -20.97
C CYS A 267 20.06 -3.54 -21.35
N GLN A 268 21.23 -3.72 -20.73
CA GLN A 268 22.45 -3.01 -21.04
C GLN A 268 23.33 -3.81 -22.00
N ILE A 269 24.18 -3.14 -22.78
CA ILE A 269 25.15 -3.82 -23.66
C ILE A 269 26.25 -4.51 -22.84
N SER A 270 26.71 -3.87 -21.75
CA SER A 270 27.60 -4.50 -20.75
C SER A 270 27.61 -3.70 -19.43
N LYS A 271 28.29 -4.21 -18.40
CA LYS A 271 28.53 -3.47 -17.13
C LYS A 271 29.23 -2.11 -17.34
N THR A 272 29.98 -1.93 -18.43
CA THR A 272 30.70 -0.70 -18.76
C THR A 272 30.05 0.11 -19.88
N ASN A 273 29.03 -0.43 -20.55
CA ASN A 273 28.26 0.24 -21.59
C ASN A 273 26.77 0.11 -21.27
N THR A 274 26.26 1.13 -20.57
CA THR A 274 24.88 1.23 -20.10
C THR A 274 23.91 1.74 -21.16
N ASN A 275 24.27 1.69 -22.44
CA ASN A 275 23.32 1.96 -23.54
C ASN A 275 22.37 0.77 -23.71
N ILE A 276 21.19 1.02 -24.28
CA ILE A 276 20.17 0.00 -24.48
C ILE A 276 20.61 -1.04 -25.52
N LYS A 277 20.41 -2.30 -25.15
CA LYS A 277 20.68 -3.48 -25.97
C LYS A 277 19.65 -3.63 -27.09
N GLN A 278 20.12 -3.80 -28.32
CA GLN A 278 19.26 -4.00 -29.49
C GLN A 278 18.51 -5.34 -29.45
N ASN A 279 17.34 -5.37 -30.11
CA ASN A 279 16.45 -6.54 -30.24
C ASN A 279 16.06 -7.17 -28.88
N HIS A 280 15.99 -6.36 -27.82
CA HIS A 280 15.57 -6.78 -26.47
C HIS A 280 14.54 -5.79 -25.90
N PRO A 281 13.34 -6.24 -25.51
CA PRO A 281 12.35 -5.37 -24.88
C PRO A 281 12.79 -5.06 -23.44
N CYS A 282 12.71 -3.79 -23.05
CA CYS A 282 13.26 -3.30 -21.79
C CYS A 282 12.28 -2.41 -21.05
N LEU A 283 11.98 -2.76 -19.80
CA LEU A 283 11.15 -1.92 -18.94
C LEU A 283 11.97 -0.73 -18.42
N LEU A 284 11.56 0.48 -18.78
CA LEU A 284 12.18 1.73 -18.38
C LEU A 284 11.13 2.70 -17.82
N ARG A 285 11.58 3.56 -16.90
CA ARG A 285 10.83 4.73 -16.44
C ARG A 285 10.91 5.84 -17.49
N HIS A 286 9.84 6.58 -17.70
CA HIS A 286 9.81 7.76 -18.56
C HIS A 286 9.49 9.02 -17.74
N GLY A 287 10.32 10.05 -17.83
CA GLY A 287 10.11 11.32 -17.15
C GLY A 287 8.99 12.15 -17.78
N VAL A 288 8.15 12.75 -16.93
CA VAL A 288 6.96 13.53 -17.32
C VAL A 288 7.09 15.00 -16.90
N GLU A 289 6.02 15.78 -17.00
CA GLU A 289 5.97 17.15 -16.43
C GLU A 289 6.11 17.08 -14.90
N ILE A 290 7.20 17.65 -14.37
CA ILE A 290 7.53 17.57 -12.94
C ILE A 290 6.59 18.47 -12.14
N ASN A 291 5.73 17.87 -11.33
CA ASN A 291 4.82 18.57 -10.43
C ASN A 291 4.55 17.72 -9.16
N ASN A 292 4.86 18.25 -7.97
CA ASN A 292 4.73 17.52 -6.70
C ASN A 292 3.28 17.40 -6.17
N LYS A 293 2.30 17.99 -6.86
CA LYS A 293 0.87 17.92 -6.54
C LYS A 293 0.04 17.16 -7.58
N GLN A 294 0.48 17.17 -8.84
CA GLN A 294 -0.33 16.76 -10.00
C GLN A 294 0.43 15.90 -11.04
N SER A 295 1.63 15.38 -10.73
CA SER A 295 2.41 14.50 -11.63
C SER A 295 1.65 13.27 -12.13
N PHE A 296 0.70 12.73 -11.36
CA PHE A 296 -0.20 11.68 -11.81
C PHE A 296 -0.98 12.08 -13.08
N VAL A 297 -1.47 13.32 -13.17
CA VAL A 297 -2.15 13.86 -14.36
C VAL A 297 -1.18 13.94 -15.54
N ALA A 298 0.09 14.30 -15.30
CA ALA A 298 1.14 14.27 -16.31
C ALA A 298 1.40 12.86 -16.85
N CYS A 299 1.43 11.83 -15.98
CA CYS A 299 1.53 10.43 -16.38
C CYS A 299 0.39 10.01 -17.30
N ILE A 300 -0.86 10.37 -16.98
CA ILE A 300 -2.00 10.03 -17.85
C ILE A 300 -1.93 10.76 -19.20
N SER A 301 -1.46 12.02 -19.23
CA SER A 301 -1.18 12.73 -20.48
C SER A 301 -0.12 12.01 -21.33
N ASP A 302 1.01 11.63 -20.73
CA ASP A 302 2.08 10.90 -21.42
C ASP A 302 1.56 9.56 -21.99
N VAL A 303 0.89 8.74 -21.17
CA VAL A 303 0.30 7.46 -21.60
C VAL A 303 -0.74 7.68 -22.72
N LEU A 304 -1.51 8.76 -22.69
CA LEU A 304 -2.45 9.05 -23.76
C LEU A 304 -1.79 9.55 -25.06
N PHE A 305 -0.75 10.37 -25.01
CA PHE A 305 -0.28 11.13 -26.18
C PHE A 305 1.13 10.78 -26.67
N PHE A 306 2.08 10.44 -25.79
CA PHE A 306 3.47 10.18 -26.16
C PHE A 306 3.61 9.10 -27.24
N GLY A 307 4.43 9.34 -28.27
CA GLY A 307 4.65 8.39 -29.38
C GLY A 307 3.45 8.10 -30.28
N LYS A 308 2.24 8.62 -30.02
CA LYS A 308 1.10 8.47 -30.95
C LYS A 308 1.28 9.41 -32.14
N LYS A 309 0.92 8.94 -33.33
CA LYS A 309 0.83 9.76 -34.55
C LYS A 309 -0.47 10.55 -34.57
N MET A 310 -0.46 11.77 -35.08
CA MET A 310 -1.68 12.56 -35.27
C MET A 310 -2.53 12.01 -36.42
N ILE A 311 -3.84 12.05 -36.24
CA ILE A 311 -4.84 11.66 -37.24
C ILE A 311 -5.39 12.95 -37.86
N ASP A 312 -5.40 13.00 -39.19
CA ASP A 312 -5.94 14.10 -40.00
C ASP A 312 -7.47 14.11 -40.00
N GLU A 313 -8.10 15.21 -40.43
CA GLU A 313 -9.56 15.36 -40.52
C GLU A 313 -10.21 14.26 -41.39
N ASN A 314 -9.48 13.78 -42.40
CA ASN A 314 -9.88 12.65 -43.25
C ASN A 314 -9.63 11.26 -42.61
N ASN A 315 -9.48 11.20 -41.29
CA ASN A 315 -9.20 10.01 -40.48
C ASN A 315 -7.91 9.24 -40.88
N LYS A 316 -6.96 9.92 -41.55
CA LYS A 316 -5.68 9.35 -42.02
C LYS A 316 -4.57 9.57 -41.00
N ILE A 317 -3.75 8.55 -40.75
CA ILE A 317 -2.60 8.64 -39.84
C ILE A 317 -1.48 9.44 -40.52
N THR A 318 -1.19 10.63 -40.00
CA THR A 318 -0.07 11.48 -40.43
C THR A 318 1.25 11.01 -39.82
N ASN A 319 2.40 11.49 -40.31
CA ASN A 319 3.70 11.24 -39.69
C ASN A 319 4.06 12.22 -38.55
N LYS A 320 3.25 13.24 -38.27
CA LYS A 320 3.52 14.18 -37.17
C LYS A 320 3.20 13.51 -35.82
N PRO A 321 4.09 13.56 -34.81
CA PRO A 321 3.80 13.06 -33.47
C PRO A 321 2.76 13.95 -32.78
N SER A 322 1.93 13.34 -31.95
CA SER A 322 0.92 14.05 -31.16
C SER A 322 1.58 14.89 -30.07
N LYS A 323 1.08 16.11 -29.86
CA LYS A 323 1.51 16.97 -28.75
C LYS A 323 1.10 16.30 -27.42
N ILE A 324 2.06 16.06 -26.53
CA ILE A 324 1.75 15.74 -25.13
C ILE A 324 1.07 16.96 -24.52
N LEU A 325 -0.08 16.77 -23.89
CA LEU A 325 -0.78 17.87 -23.22
C LEU A 325 -0.06 18.21 -21.92
N SER A 326 0.11 19.51 -21.64
CA SER A 326 0.52 19.95 -20.30
C SER A 326 -0.49 19.52 -19.24
N ILE A 327 -0.12 19.50 -17.96
CA ILE A 327 -1.04 19.18 -16.85
C ILE A 327 -2.33 20.01 -16.98
N LYS A 328 -2.23 21.32 -17.23
CA LYS A 328 -3.39 22.22 -17.37
C LYS A 328 -4.30 21.86 -18.56
N GLU A 329 -3.72 21.56 -19.72
CA GLU A 329 -4.48 21.08 -20.89
C GLU A 329 -5.14 19.71 -20.63
N MET A 330 -4.45 18.83 -19.90
CA MET A 330 -4.95 17.51 -19.54
C MET A 330 -6.08 17.58 -18.51
N ARG A 331 -6.03 18.47 -17.51
CA ARG A 331 -7.14 18.72 -16.57
C ARG A 331 -8.40 19.19 -17.31
N MET A 332 -8.26 20.10 -18.28
CA MET A 332 -9.39 20.50 -19.15
C MET A 332 -9.93 19.34 -19.99
N ARG A 333 -9.07 18.41 -20.43
CA ARG A 333 -9.50 17.17 -21.10
C ARG A 333 -10.25 16.23 -20.18
N ILE A 334 -9.83 16.09 -18.92
CA ILE A 334 -10.56 15.33 -17.89
C ILE A 334 -11.93 15.95 -17.68
N ILE A 335 -12.04 17.28 -17.49
CA ILE A 335 -13.32 17.98 -17.32
C ILE A 335 -14.25 17.73 -18.53
N LYS A 336 -13.75 17.82 -19.76
CA LYS A 336 -14.51 17.49 -20.98
C LYS A 336 -14.94 16.01 -21.09
N SER A 337 -14.30 15.11 -20.34
CA SER A 337 -14.63 13.68 -20.30
C SER A 337 -15.76 13.33 -19.31
N LEU A 338 -16.19 14.28 -18.48
CA LEU A 338 -17.18 14.08 -17.42
C LEU A 338 -18.59 14.49 -17.86
N THR A 339 -19.58 13.76 -17.34
CA THR A 339 -21.00 14.13 -17.35
C THR A 339 -21.58 13.88 -15.96
N ILE A 340 -22.68 14.54 -15.62
CA ILE A 340 -23.38 14.31 -14.34
C ILE A 340 -23.83 12.84 -14.19
N ASP A 341 -24.29 12.23 -15.29
CA ASP A 341 -24.72 10.82 -15.37
C ASP A 341 -23.61 9.78 -15.17
N ASN A 342 -22.35 10.17 -15.41
CA ASN A 342 -21.18 9.35 -15.12
C ASN A 342 -20.62 9.66 -13.73
N PHE A 343 -20.67 10.92 -13.29
CA PHE A 343 -20.17 11.36 -11.99
C PHE A 343 -20.83 10.65 -10.81
N ILE A 344 -22.15 10.43 -10.88
CA ILE A 344 -22.91 9.68 -9.85
C ILE A 344 -22.51 8.20 -9.72
N LYS A 345 -21.68 7.65 -10.63
CA LYS A 345 -21.26 6.23 -10.63
C LYS A 345 -19.85 6.03 -10.08
N TYR A 346 -18.96 7.00 -10.30
CA TYR A 346 -17.56 6.89 -9.93
C TYR A 346 -17.38 6.72 -8.41
N GLN A 347 -16.43 5.85 -8.03
CA GLN A 347 -16.11 5.50 -6.64
C GLN A 347 -17.33 5.03 -5.85
N ASN A 348 -18.09 4.09 -6.41
CA ASN A 348 -19.30 3.56 -5.79
C ASN A 348 -20.36 4.67 -5.50
N GLY A 349 -20.36 5.76 -6.28
CA GLY A 349 -21.20 6.94 -6.07
C GLY A 349 -20.73 7.91 -4.97
N ASN A 350 -19.65 7.59 -4.25
CA ASN A 350 -19.18 8.38 -3.09
C ASN A 350 -18.68 9.78 -3.46
N LEU A 351 -18.28 10.06 -4.71
CA LEU A 351 -17.81 11.39 -5.13
C LEU A 351 -18.86 12.49 -4.89
N VAL A 352 -20.16 12.17 -4.99
CA VAL A 352 -21.23 13.13 -4.72
C VAL A 352 -21.24 13.57 -3.25
N SER A 353 -21.08 12.64 -2.31
CA SER A 353 -21.03 12.97 -0.88
C SER A 353 -19.72 13.67 -0.52
N ASN A 354 -18.58 13.16 -1.01
CA ASN A 354 -17.26 13.72 -0.71
C ASN A 354 -17.14 15.20 -1.12
N PHE A 355 -17.60 15.54 -2.34
CA PHE A 355 -17.48 16.89 -2.91
C PHE A 355 -18.72 17.79 -2.70
N PHE A 356 -19.72 17.36 -1.92
CA PHE A 356 -20.92 18.17 -1.65
C PHE A 356 -20.57 19.50 -0.96
N ASP A 357 -21.18 20.59 -1.43
CA ASP A 357 -21.09 21.91 -0.83
C ASP A 357 -22.50 22.47 -0.58
N SER A 358 -22.93 22.50 0.68
CA SER A 358 -24.26 22.95 1.10
C SER A 358 -24.45 24.46 0.93
N GLY A 359 -23.39 25.25 1.11
CA GLY A 359 -23.40 26.72 0.99
C GLY A 359 -23.50 27.25 -0.44
N LYS A 360 -23.66 26.38 -1.44
CA LYS A 360 -23.56 26.72 -2.85
C LYS A 360 -24.92 26.78 -3.56
N VAL A 361 -25.19 27.91 -4.21
CA VAL A 361 -26.30 28.07 -5.15
C VAL A 361 -26.02 27.26 -6.41
N VAL A 362 -27.00 26.48 -6.86
CA VAL A 362 -26.92 25.64 -8.06
C VAL A 362 -27.90 26.12 -9.13
N ASP A 363 -27.58 25.80 -10.38
CA ASP A 363 -28.41 26.07 -11.54
C ASP A 363 -28.86 24.74 -12.16
N PHE A 364 -30.17 24.56 -12.29
CA PHE A 364 -30.79 23.33 -12.79
C PHE A 364 -30.83 23.28 -14.34
N GLU A 365 -30.85 24.43 -15.02
CA GLU A 365 -31.12 24.50 -16.47
C GLU A 365 -30.01 23.86 -17.29
N LYS A 366 -28.75 24.04 -16.87
CA LYS A 366 -27.54 23.41 -17.43
C LYS A 366 -27.62 21.89 -17.57
N TYR A 367 -28.40 21.22 -16.73
CA TYR A 367 -28.39 19.75 -16.58
C TYR A 367 -29.69 19.06 -17.06
N THR A 368 -30.57 19.84 -17.70
CA THR A 368 -31.86 19.40 -18.27
C THR A 368 -31.75 18.23 -19.26
N ASN A 369 -30.64 18.09 -19.97
CA ASN A 369 -30.41 17.02 -20.96
C ASN A 369 -29.82 15.72 -20.36
N SER A 370 -29.71 15.60 -19.03
CA SER A 370 -29.12 14.42 -18.37
C SER A 370 -30.14 13.27 -18.19
N LYS A 371 -29.65 12.01 -18.18
CA LYS A 371 -30.48 10.85 -17.85
C LYS A 371 -31.01 10.97 -16.42
N LEU A 372 -30.21 11.50 -15.49
CA LEU A 372 -30.60 11.77 -14.12
C LEU A 372 -31.78 12.74 -14.03
N TYR A 373 -31.73 13.90 -14.71
CA TYR A 373 -32.83 14.88 -14.68
C TYR A 373 -34.15 14.28 -15.19
N SER A 374 -34.11 13.41 -16.20
CA SER A 374 -35.31 12.72 -16.70
C SER A 374 -35.92 11.68 -15.73
N LYS A 375 -35.28 11.41 -14.59
CA LYS A 375 -35.75 10.52 -13.52
C LYS A 375 -36.24 11.24 -12.26
N ILE A 376 -35.93 12.51 -12.09
CA ILE A 376 -36.30 13.29 -10.89
C ILE A 376 -37.77 13.71 -11.00
N ASN A 377 -38.60 13.29 -10.05
CA ASN A 377 -39.93 13.85 -9.90
C ASN A 377 -39.85 15.25 -9.28
N LYS A 378 -40.16 16.28 -10.08
CA LYS A 378 -40.16 17.69 -9.64
C LYS A 378 -41.20 18.02 -8.56
N GLU A 379 -42.23 17.18 -8.39
CA GLU A 379 -43.21 17.33 -7.32
C GLU A 379 -42.70 16.78 -5.98
N ASN A 380 -41.66 15.94 -5.99
CA ASN A 380 -41.04 15.40 -4.78
C ASN A 380 -39.92 16.33 -4.27
N PRO A 381 -40.05 16.96 -3.08
CA PRO A 381 -39.05 17.89 -2.56
C PRO A 381 -37.72 17.20 -2.24
N GLU A 382 -37.74 15.93 -1.82
CA GLU A 382 -36.54 15.20 -1.41
C GLU A 382 -35.69 14.78 -2.64
N GLU A 383 -36.33 14.42 -3.76
CA GLU A 383 -35.66 14.17 -5.04
C GLU A 383 -35.07 15.46 -5.64
N ASN A 384 -35.79 16.60 -5.54
CA ASN A 384 -35.26 17.91 -5.93
C ASN A 384 -34.01 18.29 -5.11
N TYR A 385 -34.02 18.06 -3.78
CA TYR A 385 -32.85 18.31 -2.93
C TYR A 385 -31.68 17.40 -3.31
N TYR A 386 -31.94 16.10 -3.53
CA TYR A 386 -30.92 15.17 -4.03
C TYR A 386 -30.31 15.63 -5.37
N PHE A 387 -31.11 16.11 -6.32
CA PHE A 387 -30.57 16.65 -7.57
C PHE A 387 -29.72 17.90 -7.36
N LYS A 388 -30.12 18.82 -6.46
CA LYS A 388 -29.27 19.95 -6.01
C LYS A 388 -27.95 19.47 -5.39
N LYS A 389 -27.98 18.44 -4.54
CA LYS A 389 -26.80 17.82 -3.90
C LYS A 389 -25.82 17.31 -4.96
N VAL A 390 -26.31 16.59 -5.98
CA VAL A 390 -25.51 16.10 -7.11
C VAL A 390 -24.93 17.25 -7.94
N ILE A 391 -25.70 18.27 -8.31
CA ILE A 391 -25.17 19.41 -9.10
C ILE A 391 -24.08 20.16 -8.32
N SER A 392 -24.32 20.44 -7.04
CA SER A 392 -23.34 21.15 -6.20
C SER A 392 -22.01 20.40 -6.18
N ALA A 393 -22.06 19.09 -5.90
CA ALA A 393 -20.88 18.22 -5.88
C ALA A 393 -20.19 18.09 -7.24
N PHE A 394 -20.94 17.96 -8.33
CA PHE A 394 -20.40 17.84 -9.69
C PHE A 394 -19.63 19.10 -10.11
N GLU A 395 -20.23 20.27 -9.96
CA GLU A 395 -19.54 21.53 -10.25
C GLU A 395 -18.39 21.81 -9.26
N ASN A 396 -18.47 21.33 -8.01
CA ASN A 396 -17.37 21.47 -7.04
C ASN A 396 -16.19 20.53 -7.38
N PHE A 397 -16.47 19.33 -7.87
CA PHE A 397 -15.45 18.43 -8.44
C PHE A 397 -14.79 19.03 -9.69
N ILE A 398 -15.55 19.70 -10.56
CA ILE A 398 -14.98 20.46 -11.69
C ILE A 398 -14.05 21.58 -11.20
N ARG A 399 -14.39 22.30 -10.12
CA ARG A 399 -13.49 23.28 -9.50
C ARG A 399 -12.21 22.63 -8.96
N PHE A 400 -12.31 21.50 -8.26
CA PHE A 400 -11.16 20.72 -7.79
C PHE A 400 -10.23 20.32 -8.95
N ILE A 401 -10.76 19.78 -10.05
CA ILE A 401 -9.97 19.42 -11.23
C ILE A 401 -9.46 20.68 -11.99
N SER A 402 -10.07 21.85 -11.81
CA SER A 402 -9.61 23.10 -12.43
C SER A 402 -8.43 23.74 -11.68
N ASP A 403 -8.25 23.45 -10.39
CA ASP A 403 -7.27 24.10 -9.52
C ASP A 403 -5.82 23.76 -9.90
N ASP A 404 -4.94 24.77 -9.93
CA ASP A 404 -3.50 24.60 -10.17
C ASP A 404 -2.75 24.23 -8.87
N ASP A 405 -3.32 24.51 -7.69
CA ASP A 405 -2.70 24.30 -6.38
C ASP A 405 -3.27 23.12 -5.57
N ALA A 406 -4.33 22.46 -6.04
CA ALA A 406 -4.84 21.24 -5.43
C ALA A 406 -3.94 20.03 -5.71
N ILE A 407 -3.91 19.07 -4.77
CA ILE A 407 -3.29 17.76 -5.01
C ILE A 407 -4.30 16.92 -5.81
N ILE A 408 -3.93 16.56 -7.04
CA ILE A 408 -4.79 15.85 -7.99
C ILE A 408 -4.06 14.60 -8.45
N ASP A 409 -4.40 13.49 -7.81
CA ASP A 409 -3.74 12.20 -8.00
C ASP A 409 -4.75 11.05 -8.20
N HIS A 410 -4.27 9.82 -8.02
CA HIS A 410 -5.09 8.61 -8.15
C HIS A 410 -6.34 8.59 -7.26
N THR A 411 -6.33 9.29 -6.10
CA THR A 411 -7.31 9.13 -5.01
C THR A 411 -8.75 9.33 -5.47
N TYR A 412 -9.03 10.36 -6.27
CA TYR A 412 -10.36 10.66 -6.81
C TYR A 412 -10.53 10.39 -8.31
N LEU A 413 -9.44 10.08 -9.02
CA LEU A 413 -9.43 9.89 -10.48
C LEU A 413 -9.41 8.42 -10.94
N TRP A 414 -9.20 7.45 -10.03
CA TRP A 414 -9.04 6.03 -10.38
C TRP A 414 -10.11 5.52 -11.37
N ASP A 415 -11.38 5.59 -10.99
CA ASP A 415 -12.51 5.11 -11.81
C ASP A 415 -12.67 5.89 -13.12
N ILE A 416 -12.45 7.21 -13.10
CA ILE A 416 -12.53 8.09 -14.29
C ILE A 416 -11.51 7.66 -15.36
N ILE A 417 -10.37 7.12 -14.92
CA ILE A 417 -9.27 6.68 -15.79
C ILE A 417 -9.43 5.20 -16.19
N SER A 418 -9.85 4.33 -15.27
CA SER A 418 -9.95 2.88 -15.52
C SER A 418 -11.22 2.47 -16.28
N MET A 419 -12.32 3.22 -16.14
CA MET A 419 -13.58 2.94 -16.85
C MET A 419 -13.52 3.36 -18.34
N PRO A 420 -14.30 2.72 -19.23
CA PRO A 420 -14.42 3.12 -20.64
C PRO A 420 -14.86 4.58 -20.81
N ASN A 421 -14.01 5.41 -21.43
CA ASN A 421 -14.31 6.81 -21.70
C ASN A 421 -13.75 7.26 -23.06
N LYS A 422 -14.63 7.77 -23.94
CA LYS A 422 -14.31 8.21 -25.31
C LYS A 422 -13.21 9.28 -25.38
N TYR A 423 -13.06 10.12 -24.35
CA TYR A 423 -12.04 11.17 -24.31
C TYR A 423 -10.73 10.73 -23.65
N LEU A 424 -10.75 9.69 -22.82
CA LEU A 424 -9.58 9.14 -22.14
C LEU A 424 -9.21 7.78 -22.76
N PHE A 425 -9.64 6.67 -22.16
CA PHE A 425 -9.39 5.31 -22.64
C PHE A 425 -10.70 4.66 -23.12
N PRO A 426 -10.97 4.56 -24.44
CA PRO A 426 -12.28 4.11 -24.95
C PRO A 426 -12.72 2.72 -24.50
N ASN A 427 -11.78 1.83 -24.17
CA ASN A 427 -12.04 0.45 -23.71
C ASN A 427 -11.86 0.29 -22.19
N GLY A 428 -11.52 1.36 -21.47
CA GLY A 428 -10.99 1.32 -20.12
C GLY A 428 -9.57 0.73 -20.05
N ILE A 429 -8.96 0.78 -18.87
CA ILE A 429 -7.64 0.19 -18.57
C ILE A 429 -7.61 -0.42 -17.16
N ASN A 430 -6.70 -1.36 -16.93
CA ASN A 430 -6.27 -1.73 -15.58
C ASN A 430 -5.16 -0.76 -15.15
N LEU A 431 -5.30 -0.14 -13.98
CA LEU A 431 -4.28 0.73 -13.40
C LEU A 431 -3.52 -0.03 -12.31
N ILE A 432 -2.19 -0.06 -12.40
CA ILE A 432 -1.30 -0.61 -11.37
C ILE A 432 -0.35 0.49 -10.95
N ILE A 433 -0.26 0.75 -9.64
CA ILE A 433 0.67 1.72 -9.08
C ILE A 433 1.52 1.02 -8.01
N PHE A 434 2.81 0.93 -8.26
CA PHE A 434 3.82 0.50 -7.29
C PHE A 434 4.33 1.71 -6.53
N LYS A 435 3.97 1.84 -5.25
CA LYS A 435 4.51 2.85 -4.34
C LYS A 435 5.77 2.30 -3.67
N ILE A 436 6.87 3.03 -3.78
CA ILE A 436 8.04 2.87 -2.91
C ILE A 436 7.82 3.77 -1.69
N PRO A 437 7.82 3.25 -0.46
CA PRO A 437 7.54 4.04 0.74
C PRO A 437 8.77 4.72 1.36
N ASN A 438 9.98 4.20 1.10
CA ASN A 438 11.26 4.66 1.68
C ASN A 438 11.23 4.79 3.23
N ASP A 439 10.45 3.94 3.89
CA ASP A 439 10.24 3.91 5.34
C ASP A 439 11.29 3.07 6.10
N ASP A 440 11.92 2.09 5.45
CA ASP A 440 13.00 1.29 6.02
C ASP A 440 14.05 0.83 4.98
N ILE A 441 15.10 0.16 5.46
CA ILE A 441 16.21 -0.37 4.64
C ILE A 441 15.84 -1.64 3.84
N THR A 442 14.62 -2.18 3.97
CA THR A 442 14.24 -3.49 3.44
C THR A 442 13.74 -3.47 1.99
N ASN A 443 13.73 -2.30 1.34
CA ASN A 443 13.34 -2.11 -0.07
C ASN A 443 11.89 -2.54 -0.38
N ASN A 444 10.98 -2.33 0.58
CA ASN A 444 9.55 -2.62 0.44
C ASN A 444 8.94 -2.00 -0.83
N VAL A 445 7.97 -2.70 -1.43
CA VAL A 445 7.09 -2.16 -2.48
C VAL A 445 5.65 -2.36 -2.06
N GLN A 446 4.87 -1.29 -2.02
CA GLN A 446 3.44 -1.29 -1.75
C GLN A 446 2.69 -1.25 -3.09
N ILE A 447 1.74 -2.15 -3.33
CA ILE A 447 0.79 -2.01 -4.44
C ILE A 447 -0.40 -1.20 -3.93
N LEU A 448 -0.73 -0.09 -4.60
CA LEU A 448 -1.90 0.69 -4.24
C LEU A 448 -3.16 0.00 -4.75
N CYS A 449 -4.08 -0.31 -3.84
CA CYS A 449 -5.39 -0.87 -4.17
C CYS A 449 -6.28 0.18 -4.86
N PRO A 450 -7.24 -0.22 -5.70
CA PRO A 450 -8.24 0.68 -6.27
C PRO A 450 -9.09 1.32 -5.18
N SER A 451 -9.32 2.64 -5.25
CA SER A 451 -10.12 3.37 -4.25
C SER A 451 -11.60 3.00 -4.25
N ASN A 452 -12.10 2.39 -5.33
CA ASN A 452 -13.41 1.74 -5.37
C ASN A 452 -13.29 0.27 -4.95
N HIS A 453 -13.20 0.02 -3.64
CA HIS A 453 -13.09 -1.33 -3.06
C HIS A 453 -14.31 -2.24 -3.28
N TYR A 454 -15.36 -1.76 -3.96
CA TYR A 454 -16.63 -2.48 -4.17
C TYR A 454 -16.79 -2.99 -5.60
N SER A 455 -15.80 -2.79 -6.47
CA SER A 455 -15.75 -3.42 -7.78
C SER A 455 -15.73 -4.95 -7.67
N SER A 456 -16.57 -5.63 -8.45
CA SER A 456 -16.55 -7.08 -8.65
C SER A 456 -15.27 -7.53 -9.37
N GLU A 457 -14.72 -6.68 -10.24
CA GLU A 457 -13.47 -6.90 -10.97
C GLU A 457 -12.48 -5.75 -10.72
N PHE A 458 -11.40 -6.00 -9.96
CA PHE A 458 -10.30 -5.04 -9.80
C PHE A 458 -9.25 -5.07 -10.93
N TYR A 459 -9.17 -6.19 -11.65
CA TYR A 459 -8.26 -6.38 -12.78
C TYR A 459 -8.94 -7.27 -13.81
N GLU A 460 -9.13 -6.76 -15.02
CA GLU A 460 -9.75 -7.50 -16.12
C GLU A 460 -8.69 -7.84 -17.18
N ALA A 461 -8.43 -9.13 -17.39
CA ALA A 461 -7.41 -9.62 -18.33
C ALA A 461 -7.60 -9.17 -19.80
N ARG A 462 -8.82 -8.75 -20.18
CA ARG A 462 -9.15 -8.23 -21.51
C ARG A 462 -8.76 -6.76 -21.70
N LYS A 463 -8.67 -5.97 -20.62
CA LYS A 463 -8.28 -4.56 -20.67
C LYS A 463 -6.75 -4.39 -20.84
N PRO A 464 -6.28 -3.35 -21.54
CA PRO A 464 -4.88 -2.95 -21.47
C PRO A 464 -4.51 -2.50 -20.06
N THR A 465 -3.27 -2.74 -19.64
CA THR A 465 -2.77 -2.42 -18.31
C THR A 465 -1.70 -1.34 -18.37
N ILE A 466 -1.83 -0.33 -17.51
CA ILE A 466 -0.84 0.75 -17.33
C ILE A 466 -0.14 0.51 -15.99
N ILE A 467 1.19 0.62 -15.99
CA ILE A 467 2.02 0.48 -14.79
C ILE A 467 2.67 1.83 -14.48
N LEU A 468 2.42 2.35 -13.28
CA LEU A 468 3.07 3.54 -12.74
C LEU A 468 3.94 3.17 -11.52
N MET A 469 5.04 3.89 -11.36
CA MET A 469 5.80 3.98 -10.12
C MET A 469 5.38 5.25 -9.37
N LYS A 470 5.23 5.18 -8.04
CA LYS A 470 5.07 6.34 -7.15
C LYS A 470 6.18 6.34 -6.11
N GLU A 471 6.81 7.48 -5.90
CA GLU A 471 7.80 7.72 -4.85
C GLU A 471 7.62 9.18 -4.40
N ASP A 472 7.60 9.41 -3.09
CA ASP A 472 6.99 10.59 -2.46
C ASP A 472 5.61 10.94 -3.08
N ASN A 473 5.47 12.14 -3.66
CA ASN A 473 4.29 12.63 -4.39
C ASN A 473 4.51 12.72 -5.91
N TYR A 474 5.57 12.11 -6.42
CA TYR A 474 5.85 12.03 -7.84
C TYR A 474 5.43 10.67 -8.40
N TYR A 475 4.96 10.68 -9.65
CA TYR A 475 4.61 9.49 -10.41
C TYR A 475 5.42 9.44 -11.71
N GLU A 476 5.80 8.23 -12.15
CA GLU A 476 6.43 7.98 -13.44
C GLU A 476 5.83 6.73 -14.09
N PRO A 477 5.45 6.75 -15.38
CA PRO A 477 5.03 5.54 -16.08
C PRO A 477 6.21 4.62 -16.43
N ILE A 478 5.95 3.31 -16.38
CA ILE A 478 6.89 2.27 -16.82
C ILE A 478 6.45 1.76 -18.19
N TYR A 479 7.34 1.87 -19.19
CA TYR A 479 7.10 1.44 -20.57
C TYR A 479 8.08 0.37 -21.01
N SER A 480 7.66 -0.49 -21.95
CA SER A 480 8.58 -1.38 -22.66
C SER A 480 9.18 -0.66 -23.86
N TYR A 481 10.50 -0.54 -23.88
CA TYR A 481 11.31 0.13 -24.88
C TYR A 481 12.14 -0.92 -25.64
N THR A 482 12.06 -0.95 -26.98
CA THR A 482 12.77 -1.94 -27.82
C THR A 482 13.37 -1.27 -29.05
N VAL A 483 14.64 -1.51 -29.34
CA VAL A 483 15.34 -0.97 -30.52
C VAL A 483 15.67 -2.09 -31.50
N ASP A 484 14.90 -2.18 -32.59
CA ASP A 484 15.06 -3.20 -33.63
C ASP A 484 15.67 -2.57 -34.88
N ASN A 485 16.93 -2.91 -35.23
CA ASN A 485 17.62 -2.40 -36.43
C ASN A 485 17.54 -0.85 -36.59
N LYS A 486 17.85 -0.09 -35.52
CA LYS A 486 17.67 1.38 -35.39
C LYS A 486 16.23 1.89 -35.39
N LYS A 487 15.21 1.04 -35.45
CA LYS A 487 13.80 1.43 -35.30
C LYS A 487 13.36 1.26 -33.85
N LEU A 488 13.09 2.38 -33.18
CA LEU A 488 12.52 2.38 -31.84
C LEU A 488 11.04 1.97 -31.87
N SER A 489 10.65 1.08 -30.95
CA SER A 489 9.26 0.79 -30.59
C SER A 489 9.06 0.92 -29.08
N ILE A 490 7.90 1.47 -28.69
CA ILE A 490 7.54 1.73 -27.29
C ILE A 490 6.14 1.19 -27.06
N ALA A 491 5.99 0.24 -26.13
CA ALA A 491 4.69 -0.24 -25.67
C ALA A 491 4.39 0.35 -24.29
N LYS A 492 3.31 1.14 -24.24
CA LYS A 492 2.85 1.88 -23.05
C LYS A 492 1.68 1.21 -22.30
N GLU A 493 1.12 0.17 -22.92
CA GLU A 493 -0.02 -0.60 -22.44
C GLU A 493 0.34 -2.09 -22.54
N PHE A 494 0.17 -2.84 -21.45
CA PHE A 494 0.46 -4.27 -21.38
C PHE A 494 -0.84 -5.07 -21.42
N LYS A 495 -0.97 -6.02 -22.34
CA LYS A 495 -2.18 -6.86 -22.51
C LYS A 495 -1.82 -8.31 -22.22
N GLU A 496 -2.44 -8.92 -21.21
CA GLU A 496 -2.07 -10.27 -20.74
C GLU A 496 -2.22 -11.37 -21.81
N TYR A 497 -3.18 -11.19 -22.72
CA TYR A 497 -3.44 -12.09 -23.85
C TYR A 497 -2.57 -11.82 -25.08
N ASP A 498 -1.78 -10.75 -25.13
CA ASP A 498 -0.89 -10.46 -26.26
C ASP A 498 0.15 -11.59 -26.43
N PRO A 499 0.28 -12.24 -27.61
CA PRO A 499 1.28 -13.27 -27.84
C PRO A 499 2.73 -12.79 -27.60
N HIS A 500 3.01 -11.50 -27.84
CA HIS A 500 4.34 -10.91 -27.74
C HIS A 500 4.72 -10.45 -26.32
N LEU A 501 3.79 -10.45 -25.36
CA LEU A 501 4.09 -10.11 -23.97
C LEU A 501 5.12 -11.07 -23.37
N SER A 502 6.15 -10.51 -22.73
CA SER A 502 7.26 -11.27 -22.13
C SER A 502 6.79 -12.29 -21.08
N LYS A 503 7.54 -13.39 -20.94
CA LYS A 503 7.21 -14.46 -19.99
C LYS A 503 7.28 -13.99 -18.53
N THR A 504 8.19 -13.07 -18.24
CA THR A 504 8.35 -12.33 -16.98
C THR A 504 7.08 -11.53 -16.66
N MET A 505 6.69 -10.57 -17.51
CA MET A 505 5.49 -9.75 -17.28
C MET A 505 4.20 -10.58 -17.23
N ARG A 506 4.10 -11.65 -18.05
CA ARG A 506 2.96 -12.57 -17.99
C ARG A 506 2.94 -13.46 -16.72
N ALA A 507 4.08 -13.66 -16.06
CA ALA A 507 4.15 -14.24 -14.73
C ALA A 507 3.77 -13.21 -13.65
N VAL A 508 4.26 -11.97 -13.73
CA VAL A 508 3.88 -10.87 -12.81
C VAL A 508 2.35 -10.70 -12.74
N PHE A 509 1.66 -10.67 -13.89
CA PHE A 509 0.19 -10.57 -13.87
C PHE A 509 -0.52 -11.75 -13.19
N LYS A 510 0.05 -12.96 -13.24
CA LYS A 510 -0.59 -14.19 -12.77
C LYS A 510 -0.19 -14.60 -11.35
N GLU A 511 1.05 -14.36 -10.96
CA GLU A 511 1.63 -14.76 -9.67
C GLU A 511 1.68 -13.63 -8.64
N ILE A 512 1.60 -12.36 -9.08
CA ILE A 512 1.71 -11.18 -8.20
C ILE A 512 0.43 -10.34 -8.26
N ILE A 513 0.10 -9.76 -9.42
CA ILE A 513 -1.01 -8.80 -9.53
C ILE A 513 -2.36 -9.44 -9.22
N LYS A 514 -2.79 -10.46 -10.00
CA LYS A 514 -4.10 -11.09 -9.80
C LYS A 514 -4.31 -11.66 -8.39
N PRO A 515 -3.33 -12.33 -7.75
CA PRO A 515 -3.47 -12.76 -6.35
C PRO A 515 -3.63 -11.61 -5.36
N LEU A 516 -2.76 -10.60 -5.39
CA LEU A 516 -2.75 -9.49 -4.41
C LEU A 516 -4.01 -8.63 -4.49
N PHE A 517 -4.46 -8.26 -5.69
CA PHE A 517 -5.73 -7.52 -5.87
C PHE A 517 -6.96 -8.35 -5.45
N ASN A 518 -6.92 -9.69 -5.50
CA ASN A 518 -8.04 -10.53 -5.04
C ASN A 518 -7.99 -10.90 -3.56
N THR A 519 -6.83 -10.85 -2.90
CA THR A 519 -6.66 -11.28 -1.50
C THR A 519 -6.56 -10.12 -0.52
N ILE A 520 -5.90 -9.01 -0.89
CA ILE A 520 -5.70 -7.84 -0.02
C ILE A 520 -6.74 -6.75 -0.31
N CYS A 521 -6.97 -6.41 -1.59
CA CYS A 521 -7.77 -5.22 -1.94
C CYS A 521 -9.29 -5.38 -1.79
N ARG A 522 -9.78 -6.58 -1.43
CA ARG A 522 -11.21 -6.84 -1.15
C ARG A 522 -11.56 -6.40 0.28
N PRO A 523 -12.69 -5.71 0.53
CA PRO A 523 -13.13 -5.35 1.87
C PRO A 523 -13.30 -6.58 2.77
N LEU A 524 -12.53 -6.61 3.85
CA LEU A 524 -12.61 -7.61 4.93
C LEU A 524 -13.58 -7.12 6.02
N ASP A 525 -14.23 -8.05 6.71
CA ASP A 525 -15.24 -7.70 7.72
C ASP A 525 -14.57 -7.14 9.00
N SER A 526 -15.05 -6.02 9.53
CA SER A 526 -14.38 -5.33 10.65
C SER A 526 -14.43 -6.10 11.98
N MET A 527 -15.45 -6.96 12.18
CA MET A 527 -15.66 -7.74 13.42
C MET A 527 -16.26 -9.14 13.13
N PRO A 528 -15.50 -10.04 12.45
CA PRO A 528 -16.04 -11.29 11.90
C PRO A 528 -16.46 -12.31 12.98
N ASN A 529 -15.93 -12.20 14.20
CA ASN A 529 -16.27 -13.08 15.32
C ASN A 529 -17.54 -12.63 16.08
N ILE A 530 -18.04 -11.42 15.83
CA ILE A 530 -19.19 -10.82 16.54
C ILE A 530 -20.43 -10.79 15.65
N TYR A 531 -20.29 -10.24 14.43
CA TYR A 531 -21.41 -10.10 13.50
C TYR A 531 -21.69 -11.42 12.77
N LYS A 532 -22.92 -11.93 12.90
CA LYS A 532 -23.36 -13.22 12.33
C LYS A 532 -24.31 -13.07 11.14
N ALA A 533 -24.63 -11.84 10.74
CA ALA A 533 -25.39 -11.57 9.53
C ALA A 533 -24.57 -11.95 8.29
N LYS A 534 -25.23 -12.42 7.23
CA LYS A 534 -24.55 -12.74 5.97
C LYS A 534 -24.28 -11.45 5.20
N ARG A 535 -23.11 -11.34 4.56
CA ARG A 535 -22.87 -10.27 3.59
C ARG A 535 -23.81 -10.45 2.38
N PRO A 536 -24.56 -9.41 1.96
CA PRO A 536 -25.39 -9.50 0.77
C PRO A 536 -24.55 -9.53 -0.51
N LEU A 537 -25.18 -9.93 -1.61
CA LEU A 537 -24.53 -10.08 -2.92
C LEU A 537 -24.35 -8.73 -3.62
N MET A 538 -23.22 -8.55 -4.31
CA MET A 538 -23.07 -7.45 -5.27
C MET A 538 -24.13 -7.52 -6.37
N LEU A 539 -24.45 -6.38 -6.99
CA LEU A 539 -25.51 -6.29 -8.01
C LEU A 539 -25.29 -7.26 -9.19
N ASP A 540 -24.06 -7.32 -9.74
CA ASP A 540 -23.72 -8.21 -10.87
C ASP A 540 -24.01 -9.69 -10.52
N ASP A 541 -23.54 -10.12 -9.35
CA ASP A 541 -23.73 -11.48 -8.79
C ASP A 541 -25.21 -11.80 -8.57
N LEU A 542 -25.97 -10.84 -8.02
CA LEU A 542 -27.39 -11.00 -7.76
C LEU A 542 -28.16 -11.15 -9.08
N ILE A 543 -27.94 -10.26 -10.05
CA ILE A 543 -28.61 -10.33 -11.35
C ILE A 543 -28.23 -11.62 -12.09
N GLN A 544 -26.96 -12.03 -12.10
CA GLN A 544 -26.55 -13.29 -12.73
C GLN A 544 -27.29 -14.49 -12.10
N LYS A 545 -27.42 -14.54 -10.78
CA LYS A 545 -28.14 -15.60 -10.08
C LYS A 545 -29.65 -15.55 -10.28
N LEU A 546 -30.28 -14.37 -10.30
CA LEU A 546 -31.72 -14.24 -10.56
C LEU A 546 -32.09 -14.74 -11.95
N ASN A 547 -31.33 -14.32 -12.99
CA ASN A 547 -31.48 -14.86 -14.34
C ASN A 547 -31.33 -16.40 -14.37
N ARG A 548 -30.33 -16.95 -13.66
CA ARG A 548 -30.13 -18.41 -13.53
C ARG A 548 -31.29 -19.14 -12.84
N TYR A 549 -32.10 -18.44 -12.04
CA TYR A 549 -33.28 -19.00 -11.40
C TYR A 549 -34.60 -18.62 -12.10
N GLU A 550 -34.55 -18.08 -13.32
CA GLU A 550 -35.72 -17.60 -14.10
C GLU A 550 -36.49 -16.43 -13.43
N TYR A 551 -35.88 -15.71 -12.49
CA TYR A 551 -36.46 -14.47 -11.96
C TYR A 551 -36.14 -13.30 -12.90
N ASN A 552 -37.18 -12.66 -13.42
CA ASN A 552 -37.05 -11.50 -14.30
C ASN A 552 -36.68 -10.24 -13.47
N VAL A 553 -35.82 -9.38 -13.99
CA VAL A 553 -35.37 -8.16 -13.29
C VAL A 553 -35.95 -6.94 -14.00
N LEU A 554 -36.84 -6.22 -13.31
CA LEU A 554 -37.67 -5.16 -13.90
C LEU A 554 -37.07 -3.76 -13.74
N LYS A 555 -36.58 -3.45 -12.53
CA LYS A 555 -36.00 -2.15 -12.17
C LYS A 555 -34.83 -2.32 -11.20
N LEU A 556 -33.83 -1.44 -11.30
CA LEU A 556 -32.82 -1.21 -10.27
C LEU A 556 -33.33 -0.14 -9.29
N VAL A 557 -33.03 -0.27 -7.99
CA VAL A 557 -33.49 0.66 -6.96
C VAL A 557 -32.32 1.45 -6.38
N MET A 558 -32.32 2.77 -6.56
CA MET A 558 -31.26 3.68 -6.13
C MET A 558 -31.66 4.51 -4.89
N ASN A 559 -30.71 4.72 -3.98
CA ASN A 559 -30.87 5.66 -2.85
C ASN A 559 -30.25 7.04 -3.13
N PHE A 560 -30.55 8.03 -2.28
CA PHE A 560 -30.01 9.39 -2.39
C PHE A 560 -28.52 9.55 -1.95
N ASN A 561 -27.83 8.41 -1.80
CA ASN A 561 -26.38 8.31 -1.73
C ASN A 561 -25.77 7.74 -3.04
N ASN A 562 -26.54 7.72 -4.14
CA ASN A 562 -26.15 7.28 -5.50
C ASN A 562 -25.86 5.77 -5.62
N LYS A 563 -26.28 4.95 -4.65
CA LYS A 563 -26.05 3.49 -4.64
C LYS A 563 -27.33 2.73 -4.98
N VAL A 564 -27.20 1.73 -5.84
CA VAL A 564 -28.20 0.70 -6.03
C VAL A 564 -28.24 -0.17 -4.77
N ILE A 565 -29.40 -0.23 -4.11
CA ILE A 565 -29.62 -0.96 -2.85
C ILE A 565 -30.38 -2.27 -3.04
N GLY A 566 -30.95 -2.50 -4.23
CA GLY A 566 -31.63 -3.74 -4.59
C GLY A 566 -32.24 -3.68 -5.98
N VAL A 567 -33.01 -4.72 -6.30
CA VAL A 567 -33.73 -4.86 -7.57
C VAL A 567 -35.20 -5.20 -7.34
N LEU A 568 -36.09 -4.66 -8.18
CA LEU A 568 -37.46 -5.14 -8.29
C LEU A 568 -37.47 -6.31 -9.28
N SER A 569 -37.96 -7.47 -8.85
CA SER A 569 -37.90 -8.71 -9.62
C SER A 569 -39.21 -9.49 -9.52
N GLU A 570 -39.49 -10.33 -10.52
CA GLU A 570 -40.77 -11.00 -10.76
C GLU A 570 -40.59 -12.52 -10.70
N GLU A 571 -41.51 -13.25 -10.04
CA GLU A 571 -41.38 -14.70 -9.87
C GLU A 571 -41.75 -15.49 -11.14
N PRO A 572 -41.03 -16.57 -11.48
CA PRO A 572 -41.36 -17.40 -12.64
C PRO A 572 -42.61 -18.26 -12.41
N GLY A 573 -43.64 -18.03 -13.24
CA GLY A 573 -44.87 -18.81 -13.33
C GLY A 573 -46.04 -17.98 -13.89
N GLU A 574 -47.25 -18.53 -13.89
CA GLU A 574 -48.49 -17.80 -14.27
C GLU A 574 -48.91 -16.74 -13.22
N ILE A 575 -48.23 -16.69 -12.08
CA ILE A 575 -48.51 -15.78 -10.98
C ILE A 575 -47.41 -14.71 -10.96
N GLU A 576 -47.63 -13.60 -11.68
CA GLU A 576 -46.68 -12.47 -11.84
C GLU A 576 -46.50 -11.64 -10.54
N ARG A 577 -46.07 -12.27 -9.45
CA ARG A 577 -45.80 -11.55 -8.19
C ARG A 577 -44.40 -10.96 -8.22
N ARG A 578 -44.36 -9.64 -8.06
CA ARG A 578 -43.15 -8.81 -7.97
C ARG A 578 -42.74 -8.65 -6.52
N GLY A 579 -41.43 -8.53 -6.27
CA GLY A 579 -40.88 -8.26 -4.95
C GLY A 579 -39.52 -7.60 -5.04
N PHE A 580 -39.24 -6.76 -4.05
CA PHE A 580 -37.92 -6.15 -3.85
C PHE A 580 -36.93 -7.16 -3.29
N ILE A 581 -35.72 -7.20 -3.85
CA ILE A 581 -34.61 -8.05 -3.40
C ILE A 581 -33.42 -7.13 -3.11
N PRO A 582 -33.00 -6.98 -1.85
CA PRO A 582 -31.88 -6.12 -1.52
C PRO A 582 -30.54 -6.73 -1.99
N CYS A 583 -29.60 -5.86 -2.32
CA CYS A 583 -28.23 -6.20 -2.72
C CYS A 583 -27.21 -5.43 -1.87
N TYR A 584 -25.92 -5.72 -2.04
CA TYR A 584 -24.86 -4.90 -1.45
C TYR A 584 -24.86 -3.51 -2.13
N PRO A 585 -24.88 -2.39 -1.39
CA PRO A 585 -24.91 -1.04 -1.96
C PRO A 585 -23.79 -0.79 -2.99
N THR A 586 -24.16 -0.67 -4.26
CA THR A 586 -23.25 -0.69 -5.41
C THR A 586 -23.54 0.42 -6.43
N ALA A 587 -22.56 0.81 -7.24
CA ALA A 587 -22.73 1.78 -8.33
C ALA A 587 -23.77 1.31 -9.37
N LEU A 588 -24.42 2.26 -10.05
CA LEU A 588 -25.22 1.96 -11.24
C LEU A 588 -24.31 1.53 -12.41
N ASN A 589 -24.34 0.24 -12.73
CA ASN A 589 -23.55 -0.37 -13.82
C ASN A 589 -24.42 -0.54 -15.07
N ASP A 590 -24.25 0.33 -16.09
CA ASP A 590 -25.05 0.26 -17.34
C ASP A 590 -24.71 -0.99 -18.20
N GLN A 591 -23.67 -1.77 -17.87
CA GLN A 591 -23.30 -2.98 -18.63
C GLN A 591 -24.21 -4.19 -18.29
N LEU A 592 -25.11 -4.06 -17.32
CA LEU A 592 -25.99 -5.12 -16.82
C LEU A 592 -27.25 -5.31 -17.70
N LYS A 593 -27.01 -5.68 -18.96
CA LYS A 593 -27.99 -5.79 -20.07
C LYS A 593 -28.58 -4.45 -20.53
N ASP A 594 -28.57 -4.25 -21.84
CA ASP A 594 -29.32 -3.16 -22.47
C ASP A 594 -30.81 -3.25 -22.10
N GLY A 595 -31.36 -2.18 -21.53
CA GLY A 595 -32.80 -2.02 -21.28
C GLY A 595 -33.27 -2.11 -19.83
N ILE A 596 -32.44 -2.51 -18.85
CA ILE A 596 -32.85 -2.43 -17.43
C ILE A 596 -32.80 -0.97 -16.95
N ASP A 597 -33.93 -0.47 -16.47
CA ASP A 597 -34.09 0.90 -16.00
C ASP A 597 -33.89 1.03 -14.47
N TYR A 598 -33.72 2.25 -13.97
CA TYR A 598 -33.62 2.52 -12.52
C TYR A 598 -34.65 3.52 -12.02
N VAL A 599 -35.01 3.37 -10.75
CA VAL A 599 -35.91 4.26 -10.00
C VAL A 599 -35.33 4.56 -8.62
N PHE A 600 -35.82 5.61 -7.95
CA PHE A 600 -35.44 5.93 -6.59
C PHE A 600 -36.23 5.10 -5.56
N MET A 601 -35.69 4.97 -4.35
CA MET A 601 -36.34 4.29 -3.21
C MET A 601 -37.68 4.94 -2.75
N THR A 602 -38.03 6.10 -3.30
CA THR A 602 -39.32 6.79 -3.17
C THR A 602 -40.42 6.24 -4.09
N ASP A 603 -40.11 5.38 -5.07
CA ASP A 603 -41.09 4.78 -5.97
C ASP A 603 -42.01 3.79 -5.22
N LEU A 604 -43.30 4.10 -5.17
CA LEU A 604 -44.30 3.32 -4.44
C LEU A 604 -44.56 1.93 -5.06
N SER A 605 -44.15 1.69 -6.30
CA SER A 605 -44.27 0.37 -6.97
C SER A 605 -43.24 -0.68 -6.49
N LEU A 606 -42.36 -0.31 -5.57
CA LEU A 606 -41.34 -1.20 -5.00
C LEU A 606 -41.86 -2.08 -3.85
N TRP A 607 -42.80 -1.55 -3.06
CA TRP A 607 -43.19 -2.13 -1.78
C TRP A 607 -44.44 -3.00 -1.90
N ASN A 608 -44.55 -4.00 -1.02
CA ASN A 608 -45.63 -4.99 -1.00
C ASN A 608 -46.19 -5.13 0.43
N ASN A 609 -47.36 -5.76 0.56
CA ASN A 609 -47.85 -6.18 1.87
C ASN A 609 -46.96 -7.27 2.49
N TYR A 610 -47.10 -7.47 3.82
CA TYR A 610 -46.32 -8.42 4.61
C TYR A 610 -46.32 -9.84 4.02
N THR A 611 -47.50 -10.38 3.71
CA THR A 611 -47.69 -11.76 3.27
C THR A 611 -47.06 -12.03 1.90
N ASN A 612 -47.28 -11.15 0.91
CA ASN A 612 -46.64 -11.26 -0.40
C ASN A 612 -45.12 -11.22 -0.29
N THR A 613 -44.59 -10.28 0.50
CA THR A 613 -43.15 -10.10 0.73
C THR A 613 -42.52 -11.36 1.31
N ILE A 614 -43.12 -11.96 2.35
CA ILE A 614 -42.60 -13.19 2.95
C ILE A 614 -42.70 -14.38 1.99
N ILE A 615 -43.82 -14.57 1.27
CA ILE A 615 -43.95 -15.70 0.34
C ILE A 615 -42.92 -15.58 -0.80
N PHE A 616 -42.73 -14.40 -1.37
CA PHE A 616 -41.77 -14.15 -2.46
C PHE A 616 -40.33 -14.46 -2.01
N LEU A 617 -39.90 -13.91 -0.87
CA LEU A 617 -38.54 -14.11 -0.35
C LEU A 617 -38.29 -15.57 0.10
N ARG A 618 -39.26 -16.22 0.78
CA ARG A 618 -39.17 -17.64 1.14
C ARG A 618 -39.12 -18.54 -0.11
N LYS A 619 -39.90 -18.25 -1.16
CA LYS A 619 -39.84 -18.97 -2.45
C LYS A 619 -38.48 -18.81 -3.13
N LEU A 620 -37.95 -17.59 -3.22
CA LEU A 620 -36.66 -17.30 -3.84
C LEU A 620 -35.52 -18.02 -3.11
N ASN A 621 -35.49 -17.98 -1.76
CA ASN A 621 -34.49 -18.69 -0.95
C ASN A 621 -34.59 -20.23 -1.14
N LYS A 622 -35.81 -20.79 -1.12
CA LYS A 622 -36.04 -22.23 -1.36
C LYS A 622 -35.63 -22.65 -2.78
N ARG A 623 -35.81 -21.79 -3.78
CA ARG A 623 -35.43 -22.04 -5.19
C ARG A 623 -33.91 -21.95 -5.39
N SER A 624 -33.24 -20.99 -4.73
CA SER A 624 -31.78 -20.81 -4.79
C SER A 624 -30.96 -21.70 -3.85
N LYS A 625 -31.61 -22.36 -2.88
CA LYS A 625 -31.02 -23.45 -2.06
C LYS A 625 -31.06 -24.85 -2.72
N LYS A 626 -31.70 -25.02 -3.89
CA LYS A 626 -31.84 -26.34 -4.54
C LYS A 626 -30.48 -27.06 -4.69
N ARG A 627 -30.36 -28.24 -4.05
CA ARG A 627 -29.17 -29.11 -4.02
C ARG A 627 -27.93 -28.54 -3.30
N LYS A 628 -28.10 -27.57 -2.38
CA LYS A 628 -27.01 -26.97 -1.57
C LYS A 628 -27.36 -26.87 -0.09
N GLU A 629 -26.33 -26.86 0.78
CA GLU A 629 -26.49 -26.66 2.23
C GLU A 629 -26.93 -25.22 2.56
N MET A 630 -26.37 -24.25 1.85
CA MET A 630 -26.68 -22.82 1.94
C MET A 630 -27.42 -22.34 0.68
N SER A 631 -28.18 -21.26 0.80
CA SER A 631 -28.81 -20.59 -0.34
C SER A 631 -27.79 -19.79 -1.14
N ASP A 632 -27.83 -19.85 -2.47
CA ASP A 632 -27.00 -18.99 -3.34
C ASP A 632 -27.40 -17.51 -3.29
N ILE A 633 -28.65 -17.21 -2.88
CA ILE A 633 -29.18 -15.86 -2.63
C ILE A 633 -29.67 -15.80 -1.17
N PRO A 634 -28.95 -15.12 -0.25
CA PRO A 634 -29.27 -15.07 1.17
C PRO A 634 -30.37 -14.05 1.49
N CYS A 635 -31.57 -14.24 0.94
CA CYS A 635 -32.70 -13.32 1.07
C CYS A 635 -33.79 -13.75 2.06
N ASN A 636 -33.59 -14.79 2.89
CA ASN A 636 -34.65 -15.31 3.75
C ASN A 636 -35.10 -14.27 4.81
N PRO A 637 -36.43 -14.06 5.03
CA PRO A 637 -36.94 -13.25 6.14
C PRO A 637 -36.48 -13.79 7.50
N ALA A 638 -35.87 -12.93 8.32
CA ALA A 638 -35.32 -13.29 9.62
C ALA A 638 -36.13 -12.68 10.78
N PHE A 639 -36.46 -11.39 10.69
CA PHE A 639 -37.23 -10.67 11.71
C PHE A 639 -38.26 -9.73 11.09
N LYS A 640 -39.34 -9.44 11.82
CA LYS A 640 -40.28 -8.35 11.52
C LYS A 640 -40.01 -7.16 12.45
N ILE A 641 -40.03 -5.95 11.91
CA ILE A 641 -39.84 -4.71 12.69
C ILE A 641 -41.19 -4.22 13.18
N ILE A 642 -41.28 -3.91 14.47
CA ILE A 642 -42.43 -3.28 15.13
C ILE A 642 -42.04 -1.87 15.57
N GLU A 643 -42.88 -0.90 15.20
CA GLU A 643 -42.75 0.55 15.40
C GLU A 643 -44.19 1.11 15.55
N ASP A 644 -44.48 1.95 16.55
CA ASP A 644 -45.86 2.34 16.95
C ASP A 644 -46.86 1.16 17.13
N GLU A 645 -46.40 0.03 17.68
CA GLU A 645 -47.16 -1.24 17.81
C GLU A 645 -47.56 -1.93 16.48
N LEU A 646 -47.21 -1.34 15.33
CA LEU A 646 -47.47 -1.87 13.99
C LEU A 646 -46.22 -2.50 13.39
N VAL A 647 -46.40 -3.52 12.55
CA VAL A 647 -45.32 -4.10 11.74
C VAL A 647 -45.13 -3.26 10.48
N VAL A 648 -43.95 -2.66 10.36
CA VAL A 648 -43.60 -1.69 9.30
C VAL A 648 -42.70 -2.25 8.20
N GLY A 649 -42.01 -3.36 8.47
CA GLY A 649 -40.99 -3.91 7.58
C GLY A 649 -40.39 -5.23 8.06
N ILE A 650 -39.52 -5.79 7.23
CA ILE A 650 -38.88 -7.10 7.42
C ILE A 650 -37.37 -6.95 7.30
N LEU A 651 -36.61 -7.56 8.22
CA LEU A 651 -35.18 -7.78 8.09
C LEU A 651 -34.89 -9.15 7.49
N THR A 652 -33.99 -9.19 6.51
CA THR A 652 -33.44 -10.43 5.92
C THR A 652 -32.33 -11.06 6.77
N GLU A 653 -31.93 -12.28 6.42
CA GLU A 653 -30.70 -12.94 6.93
C GLU A 653 -29.39 -12.20 6.57
N THR A 654 -29.45 -11.17 5.72
CA THR A 654 -28.36 -10.22 5.42
C THR A 654 -28.40 -8.94 6.26
N ASN A 655 -29.31 -8.84 7.23
CA ASN A 655 -29.57 -7.64 8.02
C ASN A 655 -29.93 -6.42 7.15
N GLN A 656 -30.78 -6.63 6.14
CA GLN A 656 -31.28 -5.56 5.26
C GLN A 656 -32.78 -5.39 5.44
N PHE A 657 -33.22 -4.14 5.54
CA PHE A 657 -34.61 -3.76 5.73
C PHE A 657 -35.37 -3.75 4.40
N ILE A 658 -36.61 -4.23 4.44
CA ILE A 658 -37.57 -4.21 3.35
C ILE A 658 -38.85 -3.58 3.91
N GLN A 659 -39.20 -2.39 3.43
CA GLN A 659 -40.40 -1.66 3.80
C GLN A 659 -41.67 -2.39 3.28
N LEU A 660 -42.75 -2.30 4.04
CA LEU A 660 -44.09 -2.69 3.57
C LEU A 660 -44.81 -1.53 2.88
N SER A 661 -45.71 -1.85 1.94
CA SER A 661 -46.57 -0.86 1.27
C SER A 661 -47.55 -0.19 2.24
N GLU A 662 -48.01 -0.94 3.25
CA GLU A 662 -48.87 -0.50 4.34
C GLU A 662 -48.47 -1.25 5.62
N PRO A 663 -48.63 -0.64 6.81
CA PRO A 663 -48.31 -1.29 8.08
C PRO A 663 -49.45 -2.24 8.50
N ILE A 664 -49.11 -3.30 9.25
CA ILE A 664 -50.07 -4.32 9.70
C ILE A 664 -49.93 -4.57 11.21
N ALA A 665 -51.03 -4.72 11.95
CA ALA A 665 -50.94 -5.02 13.38
C ALA A 665 -50.40 -6.44 13.61
N GLU A 666 -49.66 -6.67 14.70
CA GLU A 666 -49.07 -7.99 14.99
C GLU A 666 -50.12 -9.11 15.13
N VAL A 667 -51.36 -8.76 15.51
CA VAL A 667 -52.50 -9.68 15.65
C VAL A 667 -53.14 -10.11 14.32
N ASP A 668 -52.96 -9.34 13.24
CA ASP A 668 -53.53 -9.62 11.92
C ASP A 668 -52.63 -10.54 11.07
N ILE A 669 -51.45 -10.90 11.60
CA ILE A 669 -50.47 -11.75 10.91
C ILE A 669 -50.82 -13.23 11.11
N ASP A 670 -51.12 -13.92 10.01
CA ASP A 670 -51.30 -15.37 9.99
C ASP A 670 -50.07 -16.10 10.56
N SER A 671 -50.37 -17.04 11.46
CA SER A 671 -49.50 -18.07 12.00
C SER A 671 -48.47 -18.69 11.02
N GLU A 672 -48.82 -18.94 9.75
CA GLU A 672 -47.87 -19.51 8.77
C GLU A 672 -46.75 -18.51 8.41
N TYR A 673 -47.06 -17.22 8.40
CA TYR A 673 -46.17 -16.13 7.98
C TYR A 673 -45.57 -15.34 9.14
N ASN A 674 -45.93 -15.68 10.38
CA ASN A 674 -45.34 -15.08 11.57
C ASN A 674 -43.83 -15.39 11.67
N ILE A 675 -43.02 -14.38 12.01
CA ILE A 675 -41.57 -14.46 12.24
C ILE A 675 -41.21 -13.65 13.50
N PRO A 676 -40.05 -13.91 14.15
CA PRO A 676 -39.65 -13.20 15.36
C PRO A 676 -39.63 -11.69 15.20
N SER A 677 -40.10 -10.95 16.21
CA SER A 677 -40.16 -9.49 16.19
C SER A 677 -38.94 -8.82 16.82
N ILE A 678 -38.62 -7.63 16.32
CA ILE A 678 -37.72 -6.64 16.94
C ILE A 678 -38.54 -5.35 17.07
N LYS A 679 -38.60 -4.78 18.28
CA LYS A 679 -39.17 -3.44 18.51
C LYS A 679 -38.05 -2.41 18.39
N ASN A 680 -38.16 -1.46 17.47
CA ASN A 680 -37.14 -0.43 17.25
C ASN A 680 -37.73 0.73 16.44
N ASP A 681 -37.81 1.92 17.05
CA ASP A 681 -38.47 3.10 16.51
C ASP A 681 -37.46 4.00 15.74
N ASN A 682 -36.80 3.41 14.73
CA ASN A 682 -35.74 4.03 13.93
C ASN A 682 -35.79 3.60 12.44
N TYR A 683 -36.96 3.28 11.89
CA TYR A 683 -37.11 2.86 10.49
C TYR A 683 -38.01 3.79 9.66
N ILE A 684 -39.17 4.18 10.20
CA ILE A 684 -40.18 5.01 9.50
C ILE A 684 -40.44 6.30 10.29
N ILE A 685 -40.42 7.44 9.60
CA ILE A 685 -40.56 8.77 10.24
C ILE A 685 -41.94 8.96 10.89
N ASN A 686 -42.98 8.35 10.32
CA ASN A 686 -44.34 8.35 10.83
C ASN A 686 -45.11 7.14 10.30
N THR A 687 -45.46 6.19 11.17
CA THR A 687 -46.19 4.96 10.78
C THR A 687 -47.58 5.23 10.20
N LYS A 688 -48.14 6.43 10.46
CA LYS A 688 -49.48 6.85 10.04
C LYS A 688 -49.48 7.64 8.72
N SER A 689 -48.31 7.97 8.16
CA SER A 689 -48.26 8.61 6.84
C SER A 689 -48.59 7.60 5.74
N LYS A 690 -49.37 8.02 4.73
CA LYS A 690 -49.61 7.25 3.51
C LYS A 690 -49.14 8.09 2.31
N PRO A 691 -48.04 7.72 1.62
CA PRO A 691 -47.17 6.57 1.88
C PRO A 691 -46.36 6.70 3.19
N MET A 692 -45.86 5.58 3.70
CA MET A 692 -44.85 5.54 4.78
C MET A 692 -43.50 6.01 4.23
N ILE A 693 -42.78 6.85 4.98
CA ILE A 693 -41.49 7.43 4.56
C ILE A 693 -40.35 6.86 5.41
N PRO A 694 -39.35 6.16 4.80
CA PRO A 694 -38.15 5.73 5.51
C PRO A 694 -37.34 6.88 6.09
N ILE A 695 -36.76 6.67 7.27
CA ILE A 695 -35.85 7.65 7.89
C ILE A 695 -34.60 7.92 7.03
N ASP A 696 -34.13 6.91 6.27
CA ASP A 696 -33.06 7.01 5.28
C ASP A 696 -33.31 8.04 4.18
N VAL A 697 -34.57 8.32 3.82
CA VAL A 697 -34.91 9.42 2.90
C VAL A 697 -34.50 10.73 3.55
N LYS A 698 -35.12 11.09 4.68
CA LYS A 698 -34.93 12.41 5.28
C LYS A 698 -33.50 12.62 5.76
N SER A 699 -32.87 11.58 6.33
CA SER A 699 -31.48 11.62 6.79
C SER A 699 -30.45 11.77 5.67
N THR A 700 -30.84 11.69 4.39
CA THR A 700 -29.94 11.92 3.24
C THR A 700 -30.28 13.15 2.41
N THR A 701 -31.44 13.77 2.63
CA THR A 701 -31.98 14.91 1.86
C THR A 701 -32.37 16.13 2.71
N SER A 702 -32.06 16.13 4.00
CA SER A 702 -32.34 17.23 4.92
C SER A 702 -31.19 17.48 5.88
N ASP A 703 -30.93 18.77 6.11
CA ASP A 703 -30.01 19.29 7.12
C ASP A 703 -30.79 19.75 8.39
N ASP A 704 -32.08 19.41 8.49
CA ASP A 704 -32.99 19.86 9.56
C ASP A 704 -32.62 19.19 10.90
N VAL A 705 -32.41 19.99 11.94
CA VAL A 705 -32.18 19.46 13.29
C VAL A 705 -33.50 19.01 13.90
N ASP A 706 -33.53 17.78 14.39
CA ASP A 706 -34.59 17.22 15.24
C ASP A 706 -34.81 18.06 16.51
N THR A 707 -35.76 19.00 16.40
CA THR A 707 -36.05 19.99 17.45
C THR A 707 -36.73 19.37 18.68
N GLU A 708 -37.48 18.28 18.53
CA GLU A 708 -38.16 17.64 19.65
C GLU A 708 -37.14 16.92 20.55
N ARG A 709 -36.22 16.14 19.98
CA ARG A 709 -35.14 15.51 20.74
C ARG A 709 -34.19 16.54 21.34
N VAL A 710 -33.86 17.63 20.62
CA VAL A 710 -33.03 18.70 21.19
C VAL A 710 -33.72 19.39 22.37
N ASP A 711 -35.01 19.70 22.26
CA ASP A 711 -35.79 20.29 23.35
C ASP A 711 -35.98 19.30 24.53
N TYR A 712 -36.13 18.00 24.26
CA TYR A 712 -36.23 16.95 25.27
C TYR A 712 -34.91 16.69 26.00
N ILE A 713 -33.78 16.63 25.28
CA ILE A 713 -32.43 16.58 25.87
C ILE A 713 -32.17 17.86 26.68
N LYS A 714 -32.58 19.03 26.20
CA LYS A 714 -32.48 20.30 26.95
C LYS A 714 -33.30 20.23 28.26
N LYS A 715 -34.52 19.70 28.25
CA LYS A 715 -35.32 19.46 29.47
C LYS A 715 -34.61 18.52 30.44
N ILE A 716 -34.03 17.40 29.96
CA ILE A 716 -33.28 16.45 30.80
C ILE A 716 -32.07 17.12 31.46
N LYS A 717 -31.24 17.82 30.68
CA LYS A 717 -30.04 18.51 31.18
C LYS A 717 -30.40 19.63 32.15
N LEU A 718 -31.44 20.42 31.87
CA LEU A 718 -31.87 21.51 32.75
C LEU A 718 -32.55 21.01 34.04
N GLU A 719 -33.42 20.00 33.99
CA GLU A 719 -34.03 19.41 35.20
C GLU A 719 -32.96 18.79 36.12
N THR A 720 -31.95 18.13 35.53
CA THR A 720 -30.78 17.61 36.27
C THR A 720 -29.97 18.75 36.89
N SER A 721 -29.79 19.85 36.17
CA SER A 721 -29.05 21.04 36.63
C SER A 721 -29.80 21.79 37.74
N PHE A 722 -31.12 21.92 37.65
CA PHE A 722 -31.97 22.53 38.68
C PHE A 722 -31.91 21.75 40.00
N TYR A 723 -31.98 20.41 39.96
CA TYR A 723 -31.78 19.60 41.17
C TYR A 723 -30.34 19.70 41.71
N ASN A 724 -29.33 19.72 40.84
CA ASN A 724 -27.93 19.90 41.25
C ASN A 724 -27.71 21.26 41.94
N ILE A 725 -28.31 22.35 41.45
CA ILE A 725 -28.24 23.67 42.10
C ILE A 725 -29.06 23.72 43.40
N PHE A 726 -30.24 23.09 43.45
CA PHE A 726 -31.00 22.95 44.68
C PHE A 726 -30.17 22.26 45.78
N ARG A 727 -29.53 21.13 45.46
CA ARG A 727 -28.61 20.44 46.36
C ARG A 727 -27.41 21.32 46.73
N ASN A 728 -26.75 21.96 45.77
CA ASN A 728 -25.58 22.81 46.05
C ASN A 728 -25.96 24.03 46.91
N THR A 729 -27.17 24.56 46.76
CA THR A 729 -27.72 25.63 47.62
C THR A 729 -27.95 25.12 49.05
N ILE A 730 -28.54 23.93 49.21
CA ILE A 730 -28.66 23.29 50.52
C ILE A 730 -27.28 23.01 51.14
N ARG A 731 -26.27 22.62 50.35
CA ARG A 731 -24.89 22.45 50.82
C ARG A 731 -24.32 23.76 51.35
N VAL A 732 -24.47 24.87 50.62
CA VAL A 732 -24.05 26.20 51.09
C VAL A 732 -24.75 26.54 52.40
N LEU A 733 -26.08 26.39 52.47
CA LEU A 733 -26.85 26.71 53.68
C LEU A 733 -26.51 25.80 54.88
N LEU A 734 -26.21 24.51 54.69
CA LEU A 734 -25.75 23.60 55.75
C LEU A 734 -24.35 23.93 56.30
N ASN A 735 -23.53 24.67 55.55
CA ASN A 735 -22.17 25.05 55.96
C ASN A 735 -22.05 26.56 56.28
N ASP A 736 -23.17 27.28 56.20
CA ASP A 736 -23.33 28.67 56.62
C ASP A 736 -23.46 28.74 58.16
N TYR A 737 -22.75 29.68 58.79
CA TYR A 737 -22.58 29.74 60.25
C TYR A 737 -23.91 29.97 60.97
N ASP A 738 -24.79 30.78 60.39
CA ASP A 738 -26.12 31.10 60.95
C ASP A 738 -27.02 29.86 61.10
N ASN A 739 -26.79 28.82 60.29
CA ASN A 739 -27.64 27.63 60.21
C ASN A 739 -27.11 26.43 61.02
N ILE A 740 -26.00 26.57 61.76
CA ILE A 740 -25.37 25.46 62.53
C ILE A 740 -26.38 24.69 63.38
N LYS A 741 -27.30 25.39 64.06
CA LYS A 741 -28.34 24.77 64.91
C LYS A 741 -29.32 23.86 64.14
N ILE A 742 -29.61 24.17 62.88
CA ILE A 742 -30.50 23.36 62.02
C ILE A 742 -29.71 22.16 61.48
N ARG A 743 -28.45 22.36 61.11
CA ARG A 743 -27.52 21.28 60.74
C ARG A 743 -27.34 20.27 61.87
N GLU A 744 -27.11 20.69 63.11
CA GLU A 744 -26.95 19.80 64.27
C GLU A 744 -28.20 18.93 64.48
N GLN A 745 -29.40 19.49 64.25
CA GLN A 745 -30.65 18.73 64.28
C GLN A 745 -30.73 17.71 63.14
N ILE A 746 -30.41 18.10 61.91
CA ILE A 746 -30.37 17.19 60.75
C ILE A 746 -29.38 16.05 61.01
N GLU A 747 -28.15 16.36 61.45
CA GLU A 747 -27.15 15.37 61.83
C GLU A 747 -27.62 14.43 62.94
N LYS A 748 -28.43 14.93 63.89
CA LYS A 748 -28.96 14.13 65.01
C LYS A 748 -30.09 13.20 64.56
N GLU A 749 -31.03 13.65 63.73
CA GLU A 749 -32.09 12.81 63.14
C GLU A 749 -31.49 11.68 62.28
N MET A 750 -30.46 12.02 61.50
CA MET A 750 -29.74 11.07 60.64
C MET A 750 -28.92 10.01 61.40
N LYS A 751 -28.66 10.21 62.70
CA LYS A 751 -27.91 9.28 63.57
C LYS A 751 -28.82 8.43 64.47
N LYS A 752 -30.15 8.49 64.32
CA LYS A 752 -31.11 7.67 65.11
C LYS A 752 -31.26 6.26 64.54
N GLU A 753 -30.76 5.27 65.27
CA GLU A 753 -30.76 3.85 64.85
C GLU A 753 -32.15 3.18 64.88
N TYR A 754 -33.14 3.75 65.60
CA TYR A 754 -34.43 3.11 65.91
C TYR A 754 -35.67 3.82 65.34
N ILE A 755 -35.52 4.72 64.34
CA ILE A 755 -36.66 5.40 63.69
C ILE A 755 -37.09 4.68 62.40
N ILE A 756 -38.39 4.71 62.10
CA ILE A 756 -38.96 4.19 60.84
C ILE A 756 -38.50 5.07 59.66
N TYR A 757 -38.03 4.47 58.57
CA TYR A 757 -37.41 5.17 57.44
C TYR A 757 -38.25 6.35 56.86
N SER A 758 -39.56 6.15 56.70
CA SER A 758 -40.49 7.18 56.22
C SER A 758 -40.63 8.37 57.17
N GLU A 759 -40.59 8.12 58.48
CA GLU A 759 -40.62 9.14 59.52
C GLU A 759 -39.30 9.93 59.58
N ASN A 760 -38.16 9.28 59.34
CA ASN A 760 -36.88 9.98 59.19
C ASN A 760 -36.88 10.90 57.95
N ILE A 761 -37.40 10.43 56.82
CA ILE A 761 -37.57 11.26 55.62
C ILE A 761 -38.41 12.50 55.92
N GLU A 762 -39.59 12.38 56.52
CA GLU A 762 -40.45 13.54 56.78
C GLU A 762 -39.85 14.49 57.83
N ASN A 763 -39.15 13.99 58.84
CA ASN A 763 -38.43 14.83 59.82
C ASN A 763 -37.29 15.62 59.17
N ILE A 764 -36.43 14.99 58.36
CA ILE A 764 -35.33 15.67 57.66
C ILE A 764 -35.87 16.62 56.58
N LYS A 765 -36.93 16.22 55.86
CA LYS A 765 -37.63 17.05 54.88
C LYS A 765 -38.22 18.32 55.52
N ARG A 766 -38.77 18.23 56.74
CA ARG A 766 -39.21 19.39 57.53
C ARG A 766 -38.04 20.31 57.89
N LEU A 767 -36.93 19.77 58.39
CA LEU A 767 -35.73 20.55 58.72
C LEU A 767 -35.07 21.19 57.48
N LEU A 768 -35.12 20.53 56.32
CA LEU A 768 -34.66 21.10 55.05
C LEU A 768 -35.57 22.25 54.57
N PHE A 769 -36.89 22.16 54.76
CA PHE A 769 -37.79 23.29 54.50
C PHE A 769 -37.47 24.48 55.42
N GLU A 770 -37.18 24.23 56.70
CA GLU A 770 -36.79 25.24 57.68
C GLU A 770 -35.45 25.91 57.32
N LEU A 771 -34.46 25.12 56.87
CA LEU A 771 -33.15 25.59 56.38
C LEU A 771 -33.24 26.47 55.12
N VAL A 772 -34.05 26.06 54.15
CA VAL A 772 -34.19 26.77 52.87
C VAL A 772 -35.06 28.01 53.00
N ASN A 773 -36.09 27.95 53.85
CA ASN A 773 -37.05 29.01 54.13
C ASN A 773 -37.53 29.74 52.85
N ASP A 774 -37.27 31.04 52.74
CA ASP A 774 -37.70 31.90 51.64
C ASP A 774 -36.63 32.09 50.54
N LYS A 775 -35.45 31.46 50.67
CA LYS A 775 -34.30 31.63 49.76
C LYS A 775 -34.45 30.92 48.40
N ILE A 776 -35.40 30.00 48.27
CA ILE A 776 -35.72 29.28 47.02
C ILE A 776 -37.23 29.37 46.72
N GLN A 777 -37.59 29.78 45.50
CA GLN A 777 -38.98 29.88 45.03
C GLN A 777 -39.25 28.94 43.86
N PHE A 778 -40.34 28.17 43.94
CA PHE A 778 -40.78 27.23 42.89
C PHE A 778 -41.91 27.86 42.08
N ILE A 779 -41.58 28.84 41.24
CA ILE A 779 -42.54 29.69 40.50
C ILE A 779 -42.30 29.74 38.98
N GLY A 780 -41.26 29.09 38.46
CA GLY A 780 -41.05 28.99 37.01
C GLY A 780 -42.14 28.16 36.34
N ASP A 781 -42.68 28.65 35.23
CA ASP A 781 -43.73 27.97 34.45
C ASP A 781 -43.17 26.83 33.58
N SER A 782 -44.02 26.26 32.71
CA SER A 782 -43.62 25.20 31.78
C SER A 782 -42.78 25.67 30.58
N ASN A 783 -42.50 26.98 30.42
CA ASN A 783 -41.60 27.52 29.39
C ASN A 783 -40.32 28.14 29.97
N TYR A 784 -40.26 28.37 31.28
CA TYR A 784 -39.15 28.95 32.05
C TYR A 784 -37.76 28.45 31.62
N TYR A 785 -37.63 27.14 31.37
CA TYR A 785 -36.37 26.51 30.93
C TYR A 785 -35.86 26.98 29.55
N LYS A 786 -36.72 27.58 28.72
CA LYS A 786 -36.33 28.15 27.42
C LYS A 786 -35.56 29.46 27.59
N LEU A 787 -35.89 30.23 28.63
CA LEU A 787 -35.31 31.54 28.96
C LEU A 787 -33.97 31.45 29.72
N ILE A 788 -33.46 30.23 29.91
CA ILE A 788 -32.24 29.93 30.67
C ILE A 788 -31.19 29.38 29.70
N GLN A 789 -30.05 30.07 29.63
CA GLN A 789 -28.87 29.66 28.86
C GLN A 789 -27.86 28.95 29.75
N GLU A 790 -27.50 29.53 30.90
CA GLU A 790 -26.58 28.95 31.88
C GLU A 790 -27.24 28.81 33.26
N VAL A 791 -26.89 27.74 33.96
CA VAL A 791 -27.49 27.36 35.24
C VAL A 791 -26.44 27.56 36.34
N SER A 792 -26.58 28.61 37.16
CA SER A 792 -25.55 29.02 38.13
C SER A 792 -26.11 29.34 39.53
N THR A 793 -25.31 29.16 40.58
CA THR A 793 -25.74 29.28 41.98
C THR A 793 -25.98 30.74 42.38
N CYS A 794 -27.20 31.06 42.81
CA CYS A 794 -27.60 32.42 43.20
C CYS A 794 -27.07 32.87 44.57
N VAL A 795 -27.05 31.97 45.56
CA VAL A 795 -26.92 32.32 46.99
C VAL A 795 -25.52 32.82 47.41
N VAL A 796 -24.51 32.69 46.55
CA VAL A 796 -23.11 33.14 46.81
C VAL A 796 -22.75 34.40 46.00
N LYS A 797 -23.71 34.99 45.27
CA LYS A 797 -23.46 36.13 44.38
C LYS A 797 -23.71 37.47 45.06
N ASP A 798 -22.85 38.44 44.78
CA ASP A 798 -23.10 39.85 45.10
C ASP A 798 -24.30 40.40 44.30
N LYS A 799 -24.70 41.64 44.60
CA LYS A 799 -25.90 42.26 44.00
C LYS A 799 -25.79 42.38 42.48
N ASP A 800 -24.61 42.70 41.94
CA ASP A 800 -24.40 42.87 40.50
C ASP A 800 -24.32 41.51 39.78
N GLN A 801 -23.69 40.51 40.39
CA GLN A 801 -23.64 39.14 39.90
C GLN A 801 -25.00 38.45 39.95
N CYS A 802 -25.82 38.73 40.96
CA CYS A 802 -27.20 38.28 41.08
C CYS A 802 -28.05 38.88 39.94
N SER A 803 -27.95 40.20 39.71
CA SER A 803 -28.66 40.90 38.63
C SER A 803 -28.24 40.46 37.22
N LYS A 804 -27.00 40.00 37.03
CA LYS A 804 -26.53 39.42 35.75
C LYS A 804 -27.09 38.03 35.45
N ALA A 805 -27.56 37.30 36.47
CA ALA A 805 -28.12 35.95 36.32
C ALA A 805 -29.63 35.99 36.03
N VAL A 806 -29.99 36.66 34.93
CA VAL A 806 -31.38 36.94 34.52
C VAL A 806 -32.22 35.66 34.48
N ASN A 807 -33.49 35.78 34.87
CA ASN A 807 -34.50 34.71 35.02
C ASN A 807 -34.23 33.70 36.16
N LEU A 808 -32.98 33.28 36.40
CA LEU A 808 -32.67 32.24 37.38
C LEU A 808 -32.55 32.75 38.83
N CYS A 809 -32.09 33.99 39.00
CA CYS A 809 -31.86 34.62 40.30
C CYS A 809 -32.69 35.91 40.46
N ALA A 810 -33.12 36.21 41.69
CA ALA A 810 -33.87 37.43 42.00
C ALA A 810 -33.29 38.15 43.24
N VAL A 811 -33.09 39.47 43.12
CA VAL A 811 -32.62 40.32 44.21
C VAL A 811 -33.79 40.70 45.13
N THR A 812 -33.56 40.67 46.44
CA THR A 812 -34.52 41.09 47.47
C THR A 812 -34.27 42.51 47.95
N GLU A 813 -35.28 43.11 48.58
CA GLU A 813 -35.19 44.42 49.23
C GLU A 813 -34.06 44.48 50.27
N ASN A 814 -33.76 43.36 50.94
CA ASN A 814 -32.69 43.21 51.93
C ASN A 814 -31.31 42.86 51.32
N ASN A 815 -31.05 43.20 50.05
CA ASN A 815 -29.83 42.85 49.28
C ASN A 815 -29.52 41.34 49.10
N GLY A 816 -30.35 40.42 49.61
CA GLY A 816 -30.15 38.97 49.41
C GLY A 816 -30.54 38.49 48.01
N CYS A 817 -29.91 37.40 47.54
CA CYS A 817 -30.17 36.79 46.24
C CYS A 817 -30.94 35.46 46.39
N LYS A 818 -32.15 35.38 45.81
CA LYS A 818 -33.01 34.18 45.82
C LYS A 818 -32.86 33.37 44.52
N LEU A 819 -33.03 32.05 44.62
CA LEU A 819 -33.05 31.13 43.49
C LEU A 819 -34.49 30.86 43.03
N ILE A 820 -34.75 30.93 41.73
CA ILE A 820 -36.03 30.55 41.12
C ILE A 820 -35.88 29.19 40.42
N LEU A 821 -36.80 28.27 40.70
CA LEU A 821 -36.92 26.93 40.13
C LEU A 821 -38.30 26.75 39.49
N PRO A 822 -38.46 25.84 38.51
CA PRO A 822 -39.77 25.54 37.93
C PRO A 822 -40.70 24.86 38.95
N GLU A 823 -41.97 25.25 38.96
CA GLU A 823 -43.02 24.67 39.84
C GLU A 823 -43.19 23.17 39.57
N LYS A 824 -43.13 22.78 38.29
CA LYS A 824 -43.35 21.41 37.80
C LYS A 824 -42.10 20.87 37.12
N ASN A 825 -41.89 19.58 37.29
CA ASN A 825 -40.83 18.80 36.70
C ASN A 825 -40.93 18.77 35.17
N LEU A 826 -39.86 19.15 34.46
CA LEU A 826 -39.86 19.33 33.00
C LEU A 826 -40.14 18.05 32.19
N ILE A 827 -40.01 16.88 32.81
CA ILE A 827 -40.21 15.56 32.18
C ILE A 827 -41.54 14.95 32.63
N THR A 828 -41.84 14.98 33.93
CA THR A 828 -42.98 14.24 34.51
C THR A 828 -44.19 15.11 34.83
N ASN A 829 -44.11 16.43 34.67
CA ASN A 829 -45.16 17.42 34.99
C ASN A 829 -45.67 17.42 36.45
N LYS A 830 -45.04 16.64 37.35
CA LYS A 830 -45.33 16.61 38.80
C LYS A 830 -44.70 17.81 39.50
N LEU A 831 -45.25 18.23 40.64
CA LEU A 831 -44.72 19.36 41.43
C LEU A 831 -43.28 19.08 41.89
N ASN A 832 -42.34 19.95 41.52
CA ASN A 832 -40.93 19.78 41.83
C ASN A 832 -40.62 20.01 43.32
N LYS A 833 -41.31 20.92 44.00
CA LYS A 833 -41.12 21.22 45.44
C LYS A 833 -41.13 19.95 46.32
N PRO A 834 -42.19 19.12 46.38
CA PRO A 834 -42.18 17.89 47.19
C PRO A 834 -41.14 16.87 46.72
N ILE A 835 -40.87 16.77 45.42
CA ILE A 835 -39.90 15.83 44.85
C ILE A 835 -38.47 16.19 45.26
N TYR A 836 -38.09 17.47 45.17
CA TYR A 836 -36.73 17.95 45.43
C TYR A 836 -36.35 17.79 46.91
N PHE A 837 -37.22 18.23 47.83
CA PHE A 837 -37.00 18.07 49.27
C PHE A 837 -37.05 16.60 49.71
N GLY A 838 -37.98 15.79 49.17
CA GLY A 838 -38.05 14.35 49.44
C GLY A 838 -36.80 13.62 48.97
N ARG A 839 -36.34 13.88 47.74
CA ARG A 839 -35.11 13.32 47.17
C ARG A 839 -33.86 13.74 47.94
N MET A 840 -33.79 14.99 48.41
CA MET A 840 -32.65 15.46 49.21
C MET A 840 -32.59 14.79 50.59
N ALA A 841 -33.73 14.65 51.28
CA ALA A 841 -33.81 13.93 52.56
C ALA A 841 -33.39 12.46 52.39
N ASP A 842 -33.91 11.79 51.34
CA ASP A 842 -33.54 10.43 50.96
C ASP A 842 -32.04 10.29 50.60
N GLU A 843 -31.49 11.22 49.81
CA GLU A 843 -30.06 11.22 49.42
C GLU A 843 -29.13 11.40 50.64
N LEU A 844 -29.54 12.19 51.64
CA LEU A 844 -28.82 12.36 52.91
C LEU A 844 -28.84 11.09 53.78
N ILE A 845 -30.00 10.42 53.92
CA ILE A 845 -30.14 9.22 54.76
C ILE A 845 -29.36 8.05 54.14
N ARG A 846 -29.57 7.77 52.84
CA ARG A 846 -29.09 6.52 52.22
C ARG A 846 -27.65 6.55 51.74
N TYR A 847 -27.17 7.66 51.19
CA TYR A 847 -25.88 7.69 50.50
C TYR A 847 -24.80 8.37 51.35
N ASN A 848 -24.08 7.57 52.13
CA ASN A 848 -22.98 8.03 52.99
C ASN A 848 -22.01 9.02 52.30
N ARG A 849 -21.67 8.81 51.02
CA ARG A 849 -20.80 9.72 50.25
C ARG A 849 -21.45 11.08 49.94
N ILE A 850 -22.76 11.11 49.66
CA ILE A 850 -23.51 12.36 49.47
C ILE A 850 -23.67 13.07 50.82
N ARG A 851 -24.03 12.33 51.88
CA ARG A 851 -24.08 12.85 53.26
C ARG A 851 -22.78 13.57 53.65
N SER A 852 -21.64 12.90 53.53
CA SER A 852 -20.33 13.49 53.82
C SER A 852 -20.02 14.70 52.93
N PHE A 853 -20.29 14.63 51.62
CA PHE A 853 -20.17 15.82 50.76
C PHE A 853 -21.04 17.00 51.23
N MET A 854 -22.30 16.78 51.59
CA MET A 854 -23.23 17.83 52.01
C MET A 854 -22.84 18.49 53.34
N ILE A 855 -22.30 17.70 54.27
CA ILE A 855 -21.99 18.10 55.65
C ILE A 855 -20.54 18.59 55.80
N GLU A 856 -19.59 18.02 55.06
CA GLU A 856 -18.16 18.32 55.21
C GLU A 856 -17.72 19.23 54.05
N PRO A 857 -17.36 20.51 54.31
CA PRO A 857 -17.09 21.46 53.23
C PRO A 857 -15.83 21.09 52.41
N GLN A 858 -14.89 20.39 53.05
CA GLN A 858 -13.63 19.92 52.45
C GLN A 858 -13.81 18.72 51.50
N ILE A 859 -14.93 18.00 51.56
CA ILE A 859 -15.16 16.84 50.70
C ILE A 859 -15.72 17.29 49.36
N TYR A 860 -15.15 16.80 48.27
CA TYR A 860 -15.67 17.00 46.92
C TYR A 860 -16.35 15.72 46.42
N LEU A 861 -17.56 15.85 45.86
CA LEU A 861 -18.11 14.79 45.04
C LEU A 861 -17.42 14.85 43.68
N SER A 862 -16.85 13.72 43.24
CA SER A 862 -16.47 13.53 41.85
C SER A 862 -17.75 13.44 41.02
N PHE A 863 -18.25 14.58 40.55
CA PHE A 863 -19.33 14.60 39.57
C PHE A 863 -18.81 14.04 38.24
N GLY A 864 -19.72 13.46 37.45
CA GLY A 864 -19.39 12.92 36.12
C GLY A 864 -18.95 14.02 35.15
N ASN A 865 -18.50 13.58 33.97
CA ASN A 865 -17.94 14.37 32.87
C ASN A 865 -18.34 15.85 32.89
N VAL A 866 -17.37 16.73 33.11
CA VAL A 866 -17.53 18.16 32.88
C VAL A 866 -17.66 18.37 31.38
N GLU A 867 -18.88 18.55 30.90
CA GLU A 867 -19.13 18.96 29.52
C GLU A 867 -18.62 20.40 29.34
N TYR A 868 -17.45 20.52 28.72
CA TYR A 868 -16.88 21.82 28.36
C TYR A 868 -17.64 22.41 27.16
N ASN A 869 -18.06 23.66 27.27
CA ASN A 869 -18.71 24.41 26.19
C ASN A 869 -17.66 24.89 25.17
N LEU A 870 -17.21 23.98 24.32
CA LEU A 870 -16.23 24.25 23.26
C LEU A 870 -16.91 24.73 21.98
N ARG A 871 -16.34 25.76 21.35
CA ARG A 871 -16.67 26.14 19.97
C ARG A 871 -16.04 25.16 18.98
N GLU A 872 -16.51 25.19 17.73
CA GLU A 872 -16.03 24.33 16.63
C GLU A 872 -14.51 24.45 16.36
N ASN A 873 -13.88 25.54 16.81
CA ASN A 873 -12.46 25.83 16.66
C ASN A 873 -11.66 25.72 17.98
N GLU A 874 -12.24 25.12 19.03
CA GLU A 874 -11.63 25.01 20.37
C GLU A 874 -11.48 23.53 20.77
N ILE A 875 -10.32 23.17 21.32
CA ILE A 875 -10.05 21.83 21.86
C ILE A 875 -9.55 21.94 23.30
N ILE A 876 -9.87 20.96 24.13
CA ILE A 876 -9.27 20.79 25.47
C ILE A 876 -8.37 19.58 25.46
N MET A 877 -7.11 19.81 25.81
CA MET A 877 -6.11 18.78 26.03
C MET A 877 -5.59 18.89 27.46
N ILE A 878 -5.45 17.75 28.13
CA ILE A 878 -4.87 17.69 29.47
C ILE A 878 -3.38 17.98 29.33
N GLN A 879 -2.82 18.87 30.16
CA GLN A 879 -1.41 19.28 30.08
C GLN A 879 -0.44 18.08 30.11
N SER A 880 -0.77 17.00 30.83
CA SER A 880 0.03 15.77 30.88
C SER A 880 0.05 14.95 29.58
N LEU A 881 -0.74 15.32 28.57
CA LEU A 881 -0.71 14.74 27.22
C LEU A 881 0.14 15.59 26.25
N LEU A 882 0.58 16.79 26.65
CA LEU A 882 1.43 17.67 25.83
C LEU A 882 2.90 17.27 25.97
N THR A 883 3.23 16.03 25.61
CA THR A 883 4.60 15.51 25.59
C THR A 883 5.23 15.59 24.20
N GLN A 884 6.57 15.51 24.13
CA GLN A 884 7.32 15.34 22.89
C GLN A 884 6.73 14.17 22.06
N ASP A 885 6.59 13.00 22.69
CA ASP A 885 6.03 11.77 22.14
C ASP A 885 4.64 11.97 21.50
N TYR A 886 3.78 12.80 22.11
CA TYR A 886 2.47 13.10 21.57
C TYR A 886 2.60 13.82 20.22
N PHE A 887 3.37 14.90 20.15
CA PHE A 887 3.57 15.65 18.90
C PHE A 887 4.32 14.84 17.83
N GLU A 888 5.31 14.03 18.22
CA GLU A 888 6.02 13.12 17.30
C GLU A 888 5.13 11.98 16.77
N SER A 889 4.06 11.61 17.48
CA SER A 889 3.05 10.64 17.02
C SER A 889 1.99 11.23 16.06
N LEU A 890 1.88 12.56 15.98
CA LEU A 890 0.88 13.23 15.12
C LEU A 890 1.27 13.17 13.64
N ASN A 891 0.53 12.34 12.89
CA ASN A 891 0.63 12.31 11.44
C ASN A 891 -0.17 13.49 10.85
N PRO A 892 0.45 14.43 10.11
CA PRO A 892 -0.25 15.61 9.59
C PRO A 892 -1.26 15.24 8.50
N ALA A 893 -2.55 15.47 8.77
CA ALA A 893 -3.62 15.20 7.83
C ALA A 893 -3.67 16.27 6.71
N VAL A 894 -3.48 15.85 5.46
CA VAL A 894 -3.57 16.75 4.30
C VAL A 894 -5.04 16.94 3.91
N ILE A 895 -5.69 17.95 4.52
CA ILE A 895 -7.10 18.26 4.30
C ILE A 895 -7.29 18.85 2.89
N ASN A 896 -8.05 18.16 2.03
CA ASN A 896 -8.43 18.67 0.71
C ASN A 896 -9.57 19.71 0.85
N LYS A 897 -9.26 20.96 0.53
CA LYS A 897 -10.19 22.13 0.48
C LYS A 897 -11.56 21.86 -0.16
N TYR A 898 -11.65 20.92 -1.11
CA TYR A 898 -12.87 20.61 -1.86
C TYR A 898 -13.67 19.42 -1.30
N VAL A 899 -13.10 18.65 -0.37
CA VAL A 899 -13.71 17.44 0.20
C VAL A 899 -14.05 17.69 1.67
N LYS A 900 -15.35 17.84 1.96
CA LYS A 900 -15.84 18.23 3.29
C LYS A 900 -16.31 17.06 4.14
N TYR A 901 -16.68 15.96 3.50
CA TYR A 901 -17.32 14.80 4.13
C TYR A 901 -16.59 13.52 3.77
N ASN A 902 -16.60 12.55 4.68
CA ASN A 902 -16.24 11.17 4.39
C ASN A 902 -17.48 10.36 4.02
N THR A 903 -17.28 9.11 3.61
CA THR A 903 -18.36 8.15 3.32
C THR A 903 -18.15 6.86 4.10
N TYR A 904 -19.24 6.10 4.31
CA TYR A 904 -19.21 4.75 4.89
C TYR A 904 -18.13 3.85 4.27
N ASP A 905 -17.92 3.99 2.96
CA ASP A 905 -16.97 3.22 2.14
C ASP A 905 -15.48 3.61 2.36
N GLN A 906 -15.23 4.76 2.97
CA GLN A 906 -13.89 5.36 3.16
C GLN A 906 -13.59 5.71 4.64
N ALA A 907 -14.55 5.52 5.54
CA ALA A 907 -14.39 5.73 6.97
C ALA A 907 -13.74 4.51 7.64
N ILE A 908 -12.75 4.76 8.51
CA ILE A 908 -12.09 3.72 9.31
C ILE A 908 -12.86 3.56 10.64
N PRO A 909 -13.37 2.37 11.00
CA PRO A 909 -14.04 2.16 12.28
C PRO A 909 -13.09 2.29 13.47
N ILE A 910 -13.53 2.96 14.54
CA ILE A 910 -12.78 3.09 15.81
C ILE A 910 -12.51 1.72 16.44
N ILE A 911 -13.42 0.76 16.25
CA ILE A 911 -13.30 -0.62 16.70
C ILE A 911 -13.31 -1.53 15.47
N THR A 912 -12.16 -2.12 15.15
CA THR A 912 -11.98 -3.07 14.05
C THR A 912 -10.92 -4.11 14.39
N GLN A 913 -11.01 -5.29 13.80
CA GLN A 913 -9.92 -6.26 13.77
C GLN A 913 -8.76 -5.71 12.93
N THR A 914 -7.53 -5.90 13.41
CA THR A 914 -6.29 -5.65 12.66
C THR A 914 -6.05 -6.76 11.65
N TYR A 915 -5.81 -6.40 10.39
CA TYR A 915 -5.44 -7.33 9.31
C TYR A 915 -3.98 -7.12 8.90
N GLU A 916 -3.31 -8.20 8.49
CA GLU A 916 -1.93 -8.13 8.01
C GLU A 916 -1.89 -7.75 6.53
N ASN A 917 -1.33 -6.57 6.24
CA ASN A 917 -1.21 -6.04 4.88
C ASN A 917 0.11 -6.46 4.17
N LYS A 918 0.86 -7.40 4.76
CA LYS A 918 2.09 -7.98 4.18
C LYS A 918 1.77 -9.34 3.56
N VAL A 919 2.23 -9.57 2.33
CA VAL A 919 2.10 -10.88 1.67
C VAL A 919 3.45 -11.31 1.11
N SER A 920 3.99 -12.40 1.66
CA SER A 920 5.05 -13.18 1.01
C SER A 920 4.50 -13.84 -0.25
N SER A 921 5.17 -13.68 -1.38
CA SER A 921 4.74 -14.16 -2.71
C SER A 921 4.18 -15.59 -2.67
N GLN A 922 2.93 -15.80 -3.13
CA GLN A 922 2.10 -16.95 -2.73
C GLN A 922 2.62 -18.37 -3.00
N LYS A 923 3.73 -18.58 -3.74
CA LYS A 923 4.47 -19.86 -3.69
C LYS A 923 4.82 -20.24 -2.25
N LYS A 924 5.29 -19.27 -1.47
CA LYS A 924 5.70 -19.45 -0.07
C LYS A 924 4.55 -19.81 0.89
N ILE A 925 3.25 -19.63 0.63
CA ILE A 925 2.23 -19.92 1.67
C ILE A 925 1.98 -21.43 1.83
N ASN A 926 1.81 -22.17 0.74
CA ASN A 926 1.69 -23.65 0.81
C ASN A 926 3.05 -24.34 1.06
N GLU A 927 4.16 -23.62 0.92
CA GLU A 927 5.52 -24.14 1.14
C GLU A 927 6.07 -23.80 2.54
N LEU A 928 5.75 -22.64 3.15
CA LEU A 928 6.32 -22.21 4.44
C LEU A 928 5.93 -23.10 5.63
N GLU A 929 4.73 -23.68 5.66
CA GLU A 929 4.36 -24.67 6.68
C GLU A 929 5.23 -25.96 6.59
N GLU A 930 5.89 -26.21 5.45
CA GLU A 930 6.88 -27.28 5.28
C GLU A 930 8.36 -26.80 5.20
N GLU A 931 8.63 -25.52 4.90
CA GLU A 931 9.99 -24.98 4.77
C GLU A 931 10.60 -24.51 6.10
N VAL A 932 9.80 -24.01 7.05
CA VAL A 932 10.30 -23.60 8.39
C VAL A 932 10.76 -24.82 9.21
N MET A 933 10.28 -26.02 8.89
CA MET A 933 10.60 -27.27 9.59
C MET A 933 11.01 -28.38 8.60
N CYS A 934 12.31 -28.64 8.47
CA CYS A 934 12.81 -29.70 7.59
C CYS A 934 12.16 -31.06 7.88
N LYS A 935 11.40 -31.56 6.89
CA LYS A 935 10.58 -32.77 7.00
C LYS A 935 11.42 -34.03 6.86
N LYS A 936 12.02 -34.46 7.98
CA LYS A 936 12.76 -35.72 8.12
C LYS A 936 11.78 -36.90 8.02
N THR A 937 12.08 -37.88 7.17
CA THR A 937 11.27 -39.11 7.01
C THR A 937 12.14 -40.35 7.09
N THR A 938 11.89 -41.20 8.08
CA THR A 938 12.58 -42.49 8.23
C THR A 938 11.93 -43.54 7.33
N LYS A 939 12.74 -44.32 6.62
CA LYS A 939 12.33 -45.50 5.86
C LYS A 939 12.95 -46.74 6.48
N ASP A 940 12.13 -47.74 6.79
CA ASP A 940 12.57 -48.98 7.45
C ASP A 940 13.43 -49.90 6.57
N GLU A 941 13.69 -49.54 5.31
CA GLU A 941 14.64 -50.21 4.44
C GLU A 941 15.51 -49.21 3.66
N ILE A 942 16.76 -49.59 3.42
CA ILE A 942 17.65 -48.93 2.45
C ILE A 942 17.11 -49.09 1.02
N THR A 943 16.94 -47.98 0.31
CA THR A 943 16.32 -47.91 -1.02
C THR A 943 17.30 -48.09 -2.17
N SER A 944 18.60 -47.93 -1.93
CA SER A 944 19.62 -48.11 -2.97
C SER A 944 19.81 -49.59 -3.32
N SER A 945 19.52 -49.95 -4.58
CA SER A 945 19.63 -51.32 -5.09
C SER A 945 21.04 -51.93 -5.01
N ILE A 946 22.06 -51.10 -4.81
CA ILE A 946 23.44 -51.54 -4.57
C ILE A 946 23.69 -51.65 -3.07
N TRP A 947 23.56 -50.54 -2.34
CA TRP A 947 23.95 -50.45 -0.94
C TRP A 947 23.04 -51.27 0.01
N LYS A 948 21.79 -51.59 -0.36
CA LYS A 948 20.94 -52.53 0.40
C LYS A 948 21.58 -53.93 0.57
N LYS A 949 22.58 -54.30 -0.25
CA LYS A 949 23.35 -55.54 -0.08
C LYS A 949 24.50 -55.43 0.93
N CYS A 950 24.99 -54.22 1.20
CA CYS A 950 26.14 -53.99 2.09
C CYS A 950 25.76 -53.91 3.57
N PHE A 951 24.52 -53.53 3.90
CA PHE A 951 24.05 -53.37 5.28
C PHE A 951 23.08 -54.49 5.70
N PRO A 952 22.98 -54.80 7.00
CA PRO A 952 21.95 -55.71 7.52
C PRO A 952 20.52 -55.21 7.24
N LYS A 953 19.57 -56.15 7.07
CA LYS A 953 18.19 -55.86 6.61
C LYS A 953 17.36 -54.96 7.55
N ASN A 954 17.78 -54.77 8.79
CA ASN A 954 17.12 -53.94 9.82
C ASN A 954 17.61 -52.48 9.84
N TYR A 955 18.50 -52.07 8.92
CA TYR A 955 19.04 -50.71 8.84
C TYR A 955 18.13 -49.80 8.02
N LYS A 956 18.03 -48.54 8.47
CA LYS A 956 17.04 -47.55 8.00
C LYS A 956 17.69 -46.42 7.23
N GLU A 957 16.93 -45.76 6.36
CA GLU A 957 17.30 -44.46 5.77
C GLU A 957 16.55 -43.32 6.45
N LEU A 958 17.27 -42.38 7.07
CA LEU A 958 16.73 -41.08 7.45
C LEU A 958 16.85 -40.14 6.23
N VAL A 959 15.71 -39.73 5.66
CA VAL A 959 15.63 -38.94 4.42
C VAL A 959 15.17 -37.52 4.70
N TYR A 960 15.90 -36.54 4.18
CA TYR A 960 15.62 -35.11 4.31
C TYR A 960 14.84 -34.62 3.08
N SER A 961 13.84 -33.74 3.25
CA SER A 961 13.03 -33.28 2.11
C SER A 961 13.79 -32.33 1.17
N ASN A 962 13.25 -32.12 -0.03
CA ASN A 962 13.90 -31.42 -1.14
C ASN A 962 13.84 -29.87 -1.05
N SER A 963 14.15 -29.30 0.11
CA SER A 963 14.23 -27.83 0.31
C SER A 963 15.66 -27.36 0.58
N TYR A 964 15.94 -26.08 0.31
CA TYR A 964 17.24 -25.46 0.60
C TYR A 964 17.59 -25.61 2.09
N TYR A 965 16.63 -25.30 2.96
CA TYR A 965 16.72 -25.41 4.42
C TYR A 965 17.06 -26.83 4.89
N CYS A 966 16.53 -27.87 4.25
CA CYS A 966 16.86 -29.25 4.59
C CYS A 966 18.32 -29.63 4.28
N THR A 967 18.95 -29.06 3.24
CA THR A 967 20.36 -29.33 2.94
C THR A 967 21.30 -28.79 4.02
N TYR A 968 20.98 -27.64 4.62
CA TYR A 968 21.68 -27.16 5.82
C TYR A 968 21.31 -27.95 7.07
N THR A 969 20.02 -28.26 7.28
CA THR A 969 19.57 -29.03 8.46
C THR A 969 20.28 -30.39 8.54
N PHE A 970 20.47 -31.05 7.39
CA PHE A 970 21.23 -32.28 7.26
C PHE A 970 22.66 -32.17 7.83
N ILE A 971 23.44 -31.15 7.44
CA ILE A 971 24.81 -31.00 7.96
C ILE A 971 24.82 -30.46 9.39
N ILE A 972 23.86 -29.61 9.77
CA ILE A 972 23.70 -29.12 11.15
C ILE A 972 23.43 -30.28 12.12
N ASP A 973 22.57 -31.25 11.76
CA ASP A 973 22.32 -32.44 12.58
C ASP A 973 23.58 -33.30 12.74
N LEU A 974 24.40 -33.42 11.68
CA LEU A 974 25.66 -34.19 11.73
C LEU A 974 26.74 -33.50 12.58
N ILE A 975 26.85 -32.17 12.48
CA ILE A 975 27.69 -31.34 13.35
C ILE A 975 27.21 -31.48 14.80
N GLU A 976 25.92 -31.31 15.06
CA GLU A 976 25.31 -31.42 16.40
C GLU A 976 25.56 -32.81 17.02
N LYS A 977 25.37 -33.90 16.25
CA LYS A 977 25.70 -35.28 16.66
C LYS A 977 27.20 -35.55 16.90
N THR A 978 28.11 -34.72 16.37
CA THR A 978 29.57 -34.95 16.45
C THR A 978 30.25 -34.07 17.51
N ILE A 979 29.83 -32.81 17.65
CA ILE A 979 30.45 -31.84 18.57
C ILE A 979 29.51 -31.35 19.70
N ASN A 980 28.30 -31.92 19.83
CA ASN A 980 27.28 -31.53 20.82
C ASN A 980 26.94 -30.03 20.83
N LYS A 981 27.15 -29.34 19.71
CA LYS A 981 26.78 -27.93 19.52
C LYS A 981 26.02 -27.75 18.22
N ARG A 982 24.77 -27.30 18.33
CA ARG A 982 23.94 -26.91 17.21
C ARG A 982 24.44 -25.62 16.56
N LYS A 983 24.28 -25.52 15.24
CA LYS A 983 24.71 -24.37 14.42
C LYS A 983 23.53 -23.73 13.71
N THR A 984 23.62 -22.42 13.47
CA THR A 984 22.68 -21.70 12.61
C THR A 984 23.09 -21.80 11.13
N ILE A 985 22.15 -21.61 10.20
CA ILE A 985 22.44 -21.63 8.76
C ILE A 985 23.44 -20.54 8.36
N ASN A 986 23.38 -19.37 8.99
CA ASN A 986 24.31 -18.27 8.70
C ASN A 986 25.73 -18.56 9.20
N GLU A 987 25.91 -19.20 10.36
CA GLU A 987 27.23 -19.71 10.76
C GLU A 987 27.77 -20.71 9.74
N VAL A 988 26.96 -21.68 9.29
CA VAL A 988 27.40 -22.68 8.29
C VAL A 988 27.74 -22.03 6.94
N LYS A 989 26.99 -21.00 6.50
CA LYS A 989 27.32 -20.22 5.29
C LYS A 989 28.65 -19.47 5.42
N ASN A 990 28.87 -18.78 6.55
CA ASN A 990 30.13 -18.08 6.82
C ASN A 990 31.30 -19.08 6.81
N GLU A 991 31.16 -20.18 7.55
CA GLU A 991 32.17 -21.21 7.72
C GLU A 991 32.51 -21.94 6.43
N LEU A 992 31.53 -22.17 5.56
CA LEU A 992 31.70 -22.74 4.22
C LEU A 992 32.47 -21.78 3.30
N TYR A 993 32.14 -20.49 3.32
CA TYR A 993 32.86 -19.47 2.57
C TYR A 993 34.33 -19.37 3.02
N ASP A 994 34.60 -19.45 4.33
CA ASP A 994 35.97 -19.46 4.88
C ASP A 994 36.76 -20.73 4.50
N GLU A 995 36.12 -21.89 4.35
CA GLU A 995 36.80 -23.08 3.80
C GLU A 995 37.12 -22.92 2.32
N TYR A 996 36.18 -22.42 1.50
CA TYR A 996 36.46 -22.12 0.09
C TYR A 996 37.58 -21.08 -0.08
N LYS A 997 37.64 -20.07 0.79
CA LYS A 997 38.65 -18.99 0.76
C LYS A 997 40.10 -19.50 0.78
N LYS A 998 40.35 -20.69 1.34
CA LYS A 998 41.66 -21.36 1.34
C LYS A 998 42.11 -21.82 -0.06
N TYR A 999 41.17 -22.02 -0.98
CA TYR A 999 41.40 -22.59 -2.31
C TYR A 999 41.01 -21.63 -3.46
N LEU A 1000 40.23 -20.58 -3.19
CA LEU A 1000 39.73 -19.64 -4.21
C LEU A 1000 40.82 -18.82 -4.92
N THR A 1001 42.03 -18.71 -4.38
CA THR A 1001 43.15 -18.03 -5.03
C THR A 1001 43.78 -18.85 -6.16
N GLU A 1002 43.87 -20.17 -6.00
CA GLU A 1002 44.54 -21.08 -6.95
C GLU A 1002 43.52 -21.82 -7.85
N TYR A 1003 42.31 -22.12 -7.35
CA TYR A 1003 41.38 -23.07 -7.99
C TYR A 1003 39.98 -22.50 -8.33
N LYS A 1004 39.79 -21.17 -8.29
CA LYS A 1004 38.51 -20.45 -8.55
C LYS A 1004 37.66 -21.11 -9.65
N ASP A 1005 38.22 -21.23 -10.85
CA ASP A 1005 37.46 -21.72 -12.01
C ASP A 1005 37.12 -23.20 -11.95
N LYS A 1006 38.00 -24.03 -11.38
CA LYS A 1006 37.73 -25.46 -11.16
C LYS A 1006 36.61 -25.66 -10.14
N ILE A 1007 36.67 -24.93 -9.02
CA ILE A 1007 35.65 -24.95 -7.96
C ILE A 1007 34.27 -24.61 -8.55
N ILE A 1008 34.18 -23.55 -9.35
CA ILE A 1008 32.90 -23.15 -9.96
C ILE A 1008 32.45 -24.17 -11.03
N ASP A 1009 33.37 -24.77 -11.80
CA ASP A 1009 33.02 -25.86 -12.74
C ASP A 1009 32.48 -27.11 -12.03
N ILE A 1010 33.07 -27.50 -10.89
CA ILE A 1010 32.56 -28.60 -10.05
C ILE A 1010 31.15 -28.26 -9.55
N LEU A 1011 30.96 -27.08 -8.95
CA LEU A 1011 29.64 -26.65 -8.47
C LEU A 1011 28.58 -26.61 -9.58
N ILE A 1012 28.92 -26.17 -10.80
CA ILE A 1012 28.03 -26.21 -11.97
C ILE A 1012 27.64 -27.66 -12.31
N ILE A 1013 28.59 -28.60 -12.33
CA ILE A 1013 28.34 -30.02 -12.61
C ILE A 1013 27.49 -30.66 -11.50
N GLU A 1014 27.70 -30.26 -10.25
CA GLU A 1014 26.94 -30.72 -9.09
C GLU A 1014 25.53 -30.11 -8.97
N GLY A 1015 25.20 -29.13 -9.82
CA GLY A 1015 23.83 -28.64 -10.02
C GLY A 1015 23.67 -27.12 -9.96
N LYS A 1016 24.71 -26.36 -9.60
CA LYS A 1016 24.71 -24.88 -9.49
C LYS A 1016 24.88 -24.19 -10.84
N LYS A 1017 24.16 -24.59 -11.87
CA LYS A 1017 24.39 -24.10 -13.22
C LYS A 1017 24.12 -22.60 -13.34
N THR A 1018 22.93 -22.12 -13.01
CA THR A 1018 22.58 -20.70 -13.27
C THR A 1018 23.46 -19.75 -12.48
N ILE A 1019 23.63 -20.01 -11.18
CA ILE A 1019 24.39 -19.14 -10.27
C ILE A 1019 25.91 -19.28 -10.51
N GLY A 1020 26.40 -20.49 -10.83
CA GLY A 1020 27.80 -20.71 -11.19
C GLY A 1020 28.19 -20.09 -12.54
N ASP A 1021 27.34 -20.21 -13.56
CA ASP A 1021 27.51 -19.53 -14.86
C ASP A 1021 27.51 -17.99 -14.65
N GLN A 1022 26.71 -17.46 -13.72
CA GLN A 1022 26.74 -16.03 -13.34
C GLN A 1022 28.05 -15.61 -12.63
N VAL A 1023 28.67 -16.46 -11.80
CA VAL A 1023 30.00 -16.16 -11.22
C VAL A 1023 31.10 -16.25 -12.29
N LYS A 1024 31.05 -17.23 -13.21
CA LYS A 1024 32.01 -17.32 -14.34
C LYS A 1024 31.88 -16.15 -15.32
N ALA A 1025 30.68 -15.64 -15.53
CA ALA A 1025 30.43 -14.42 -16.31
C ALA A 1025 30.68 -13.12 -15.50
N GLU A 1026 31.24 -13.23 -14.29
CA GLU A 1026 31.51 -12.15 -13.33
C GLU A 1026 30.30 -11.22 -13.06
N LYS A 1027 29.07 -11.72 -13.29
CA LYS A 1027 27.82 -10.98 -13.02
C LYS A 1027 27.69 -10.75 -11.51
N ILE A 1028 27.94 -11.78 -10.71
CA ILE A 1028 27.92 -11.77 -9.24
C ILE A 1028 29.24 -12.31 -8.66
N THR A 1029 29.53 -12.05 -7.38
CA THR A 1029 30.72 -12.58 -6.70
C THR A 1029 30.48 -13.98 -6.11
N PHE A 1030 31.55 -14.74 -5.89
CA PHE A 1030 31.47 -16.05 -5.21
C PHE A 1030 30.89 -15.95 -3.79
N SER A 1031 31.14 -14.85 -3.06
CA SER A 1031 30.52 -14.63 -1.75
C SER A 1031 29.00 -14.46 -1.86
N SER A 1032 28.52 -13.60 -2.77
CA SER A 1032 27.08 -13.41 -3.02
C SER A 1032 26.38 -14.68 -3.55
N MET A 1033 27.11 -15.59 -4.19
CA MET A 1033 26.60 -16.91 -4.56
C MET A 1033 26.27 -17.75 -3.30
N ILE A 1034 27.18 -17.87 -2.34
CA ILE A 1034 26.94 -18.64 -1.09
C ILE A 1034 25.88 -17.97 -0.20
N TYR A 1035 25.88 -16.63 -0.09
CA TYR A 1035 24.92 -15.93 0.77
C TYR A 1035 23.48 -15.93 0.26
N SER A 1036 23.25 -16.17 -1.03
CA SER A 1036 21.90 -16.29 -1.65
C SER A 1036 20.93 -17.20 -0.87
N GLU A 1037 19.66 -16.81 -0.77
CA GLU A 1037 18.61 -17.64 -0.14
C GLU A 1037 18.49 -19.01 -0.82
N ASN A 1038 18.65 -19.06 -2.15
CA ASN A 1038 18.50 -20.27 -2.97
C ASN A 1038 19.77 -21.15 -3.01
N TYR A 1039 20.74 -20.95 -2.11
CA TYR A 1039 21.94 -21.78 -2.05
C TYR A 1039 21.71 -23.07 -1.24
N PHE A 1040 21.30 -24.16 -1.89
CA PHE A 1040 21.39 -25.53 -1.33
C PHE A 1040 22.86 -26.02 -1.24
N LEU A 1041 23.19 -26.95 -0.35
CA LEU A 1041 24.54 -27.55 -0.32
C LEU A 1041 24.72 -28.66 -1.38
N THR A 1042 25.89 -28.69 -2.04
CA THR A 1042 26.34 -29.76 -2.96
C THR A 1042 27.31 -30.74 -2.26
N PRO A 1043 27.70 -31.86 -2.88
CA PRO A 1043 28.70 -32.77 -2.31
C PRO A 1043 30.07 -32.14 -2.06
N LEU A 1044 30.53 -31.18 -2.89
CA LEU A 1044 31.73 -30.41 -2.59
C LEU A 1044 31.55 -29.51 -1.35
N ASP A 1045 30.40 -28.81 -1.22
CA ASP A 1045 30.11 -28.02 -0.02
C ASP A 1045 30.10 -28.90 1.25
N LEU A 1046 29.47 -30.08 1.16
CA LEU A 1046 29.40 -31.04 2.26
C LEU A 1046 30.78 -31.59 2.63
N TRP A 1047 31.65 -31.90 1.67
CA TRP A 1047 33.00 -32.41 1.93
C TRP A 1047 33.84 -31.38 2.70
N LEU A 1048 33.83 -30.10 2.28
CA LEU A 1048 34.51 -29.01 2.98
C LEU A 1048 34.06 -28.89 4.45
N LEU A 1049 32.75 -28.93 4.70
CA LEU A 1049 32.19 -28.85 6.05
C LEU A 1049 32.53 -30.10 6.89
N ILE A 1050 32.51 -31.28 6.29
CA ILE A 1050 32.82 -32.55 6.95
C ILE A 1050 34.29 -32.66 7.34
N GLU A 1051 35.21 -32.20 6.49
CA GLU A 1051 36.64 -32.13 6.78
C GLU A 1051 36.91 -31.07 7.87
N LYS A 1052 36.31 -29.88 7.77
CA LYS A 1052 36.37 -28.81 8.80
C LYS A 1052 35.95 -29.30 10.19
N TYR A 1053 34.91 -30.12 10.27
CA TYR A 1053 34.35 -30.65 11.53
C TYR A 1053 34.87 -32.05 11.90
N ASN A 1054 35.82 -32.63 11.14
CA ASN A 1054 36.40 -33.96 11.35
C ASN A 1054 35.35 -35.11 11.47
N ILE A 1055 34.25 -35.05 10.71
CA ILE A 1055 33.10 -35.97 10.84
C ILE A 1055 33.39 -37.28 10.06
N PRO A 1056 33.67 -38.43 10.71
CA PRO A 1056 34.04 -39.67 10.01
C PRO A 1056 32.89 -40.15 9.13
N SER A 1057 33.07 -40.13 7.81
CA SER A 1057 31.94 -40.31 6.90
C SER A 1057 32.31 -40.84 5.51
N ILE A 1058 31.36 -41.54 4.92
CA ILE A 1058 31.46 -42.16 3.59
C ILE A 1058 30.22 -41.75 2.78
N PHE A 1059 30.45 -41.06 1.67
CA PHE A 1059 29.44 -40.71 0.70
C PHE A 1059 29.12 -41.95 -0.14
N ILE A 1060 27.84 -42.29 -0.30
CA ILE A 1060 27.36 -43.44 -1.08
C ILE A 1060 26.29 -43.01 -2.08
N CYS A 1061 26.35 -43.55 -3.30
CA CYS A 1061 25.44 -43.21 -4.40
C CYS A 1061 24.97 -44.49 -5.14
N GLN A 1062 23.84 -44.39 -5.85
CA GLN A 1062 23.37 -45.47 -6.74
C GLN A 1062 24.06 -45.44 -8.12
N LYS A 1063 24.66 -44.30 -8.49
CA LYS A 1063 25.54 -44.12 -9.65
C LYS A 1063 26.97 -43.87 -9.18
N THR A 1064 27.92 -43.81 -10.11
CA THR A 1064 29.27 -43.37 -9.78
C THR A 1064 29.32 -41.86 -9.48
N ILE A 1065 30.28 -41.43 -8.65
CA ILE A 1065 30.34 -40.09 -8.06
C ILE A 1065 31.51 -39.26 -8.64
N LEU A 1066 31.27 -37.95 -8.82
CA LEU A 1066 32.21 -37.00 -9.46
C LEU A 1066 33.56 -36.91 -8.73
N GLN A 1067 33.57 -36.98 -7.40
CA GLN A 1067 34.76 -37.00 -6.54
C GLN A 1067 35.71 -38.18 -6.85
N THR A 1068 35.22 -39.22 -7.53
CA THR A 1068 36.02 -40.39 -7.96
C THR A 1068 36.25 -40.44 -9.46
N ASP A 1069 36.09 -39.32 -10.18
CA ASP A 1069 36.14 -39.27 -11.65
C ASP A 1069 35.18 -40.29 -12.29
N TYR A 1070 33.98 -40.41 -11.69
CA TYR A 1070 32.93 -41.36 -12.05
C TYR A 1070 33.35 -42.85 -12.08
N LYS A 1071 34.43 -43.24 -11.39
CA LYS A 1071 34.90 -44.64 -11.30
C LYS A 1071 34.14 -45.45 -10.26
N ASN A 1072 33.93 -44.89 -9.06
CA ASN A 1072 33.31 -45.58 -7.93
C ASN A 1072 31.96 -44.97 -7.55
N ASN A 1073 31.11 -45.74 -6.87
CA ASN A 1073 29.78 -45.35 -6.38
C ASN A 1073 29.76 -45.00 -4.88
N PHE A 1074 30.95 -44.80 -4.31
CA PHE A 1074 31.17 -44.23 -2.99
C PHE A 1074 32.46 -43.40 -2.97
N PHE A 1075 32.61 -42.56 -1.95
CA PHE A 1075 33.75 -41.70 -1.72
C PHE A 1075 33.96 -41.52 -0.20
N ILE A 1076 35.21 -41.47 0.26
CA ILE A 1076 35.53 -41.24 1.67
C ILE A 1076 35.51 -39.72 1.92
N GLY A 1077 34.56 -39.23 2.72
CA GLY A 1077 34.43 -37.79 3.00
C GLY A 1077 35.45 -37.32 4.04
N TYR A 1078 35.64 -38.08 5.11
CA TYR A 1078 36.71 -37.85 6.09
C TYR A 1078 37.03 -39.15 6.84
N ASN A 1079 38.31 -39.34 7.19
CA ASN A 1079 38.81 -40.50 7.94
C ASN A 1079 39.67 -40.05 9.13
N ASN A 1080 39.42 -40.60 10.31
CA ASN A 1080 40.03 -40.19 11.58
C ASN A 1080 41.31 -41.01 11.89
N ASN A 1081 42.35 -40.84 11.07
CA ASN A 1081 43.60 -41.59 11.21
C ASN A 1081 44.53 -41.13 12.35
N ASN A 1082 44.17 -40.08 13.12
CA ASN A 1082 45.09 -39.41 14.05
C ASN A 1082 45.10 -39.97 15.49
N ASN A 1083 44.75 -41.24 15.71
CA ASN A 1083 44.90 -41.90 17.01
C ASN A 1083 45.42 -43.35 16.87
N ASN A 1084 46.63 -43.60 17.39
CA ASN A 1084 47.28 -44.92 17.47
C ASN A 1084 46.74 -45.81 18.61
N ASN A 1085 45.50 -45.58 19.07
CA ASN A 1085 44.85 -46.37 20.11
C ASN A 1085 43.68 -47.16 19.51
N ASN A 1086 43.79 -48.49 19.55
CA ASN A 1086 42.86 -49.41 18.90
C ASN A 1086 41.40 -49.29 19.38
N ASN A 1087 40.46 -49.71 18.51
CA ASN A 1087 39.02 -49.95 18.73
C ASN A 1087 38.00 -48.85 18.33
N ASN A 1088 38.40 -47.72 17.75
CA ASN A 1088 37.44 -46.70 17.24
C ASN A 1088 37.55 -46.34 15.75
N ASN A 1089 38.63 -46.70 15.05
CA ASN A 1089 38.93 -46.18 13.70
C ASN A 1089 38.04 -46.76 12.57
N ASN A 1090 37.21 -47.78 12.86
CA ASN A 1090 36.36 -48.47 11.88
C ASN A 1090 34.94 -47.87 11.76
N LYS A 1091 34.66 -46.72 12.39
CA LYS A 1091 33.29 -46.17 12.55
C LYS A 1091 33.02 -44.94 11.67
N PHE A 1092 32.00 -45.01 10.83
CA PHE A 1092 31.66 -43.98 9.84
C PHE A 1092 30.15 -43.70 9.74
N THR A 1093 29.79 -42.46 9.40
CA THR A 1093 28.43 -42.08 8.97
C THR A 1093 28.29 -42.26 7.47
N PHE A 1094 27.28 -43.03 7.04
CA PHE A 1094 27.03 -43.30 5.62
C PHE A 1094 25.99 -42.33 5.06
N ILE A 1095 26.43 -41.49 4.11
CA ILE A 1095 25.67 -40.35 3.57
C ILE A 1095 25.18 -40.68 2.17
N GLY A 1096 23.86 -40.79 2.00
CA GLY A 1096 23.24 -41.05 0.71
C GLY A 1096 23.16 -39.80 -0.16
N ILE A 1097 23.93 -39.78 -1.25
CA ILE A 1097 23.96 -38.70 -2.23
C ILE A 1097 23.07 -39.07 -3.44
N PRO A 1098 22.17 -38.17 -3.89
CA PRO A 1098 21.29 -38.43 -5.02
C PRO A 1098 22.00 -38.23 -6.37
N ALA A 1099 21.37 -38.70 -7.45
CA ALA A 1099 21.82 -38.37 -8.81
C ALA A 1099 21.55 -36.90 -9.14
N LEU A 1100 22.61 -36.08 -9.06
CA LEU A 1100 22.59 -34.62 -9.28
C LEU A 1100 22.11 -34.25 -10.69
N ARG A 1101 21.51 -33.05 -10.79
CA ARG A 1101 21.03 -32.43 -12.04
C ARG A 1101 21.13 -30.91 -11.89
N ALA A 1102 21.30 -30.20 -13.01
CA ALA A 1102 21.23 -28.74 -13.04
C ALA A 1102 19.93 -28.23 -12.40
N GLU A 1103 20.04 -27.20 -11.56
CA GLU A 1103 18.94 -26.50 -10.88
C GLU A 1103 18.00 -27.40 -10.07
N THR A 1104 18.48 -28.56 -9.58
CA THR A 1104 17.68 -29.50 -8.78
C THR A 1104 18.26 -29.64 -7.37
N ILE A 1105 17.46 -29.33 -6.34
CA ILE A 1105 17.87 -29.46 -4.93
C ILE A 1105 18.12 -30.94 -4.58
N PRO A 1106 19.28 -31.30 -4.00
CA PRO A 1106 19.58 -32.68 -3.62
C PRO A 1106 18.82 -33.13 -2.36
N ILE A 1107 18.19 -34.31 -2.46
CA ILE A 1107 17.65 -35.08 -1.33
C ILE A 1107 18.78 -35.88 -0.68
N TYR A 1108 19.29 -35.40 0.46
CA TYR A 1108 20.30 -36.11 1.25
C TYR A 1108 19.69 -37.13 2.22
N LYS A 1109 20.50 -38.12 2.60
CA LYS A 1109 20.12 -39.20 3.50
C LYS A 1109 21.25 -39.58 4.45
N VAL A 1110 20.88 -40.15 5.60
CA VAL A 1110 21.79 -40.85 6.52
C VAL A 1110 21.30 -42.29 6.67
N ILE A 1111 22.20 -43.27 6.69
CA ILE A 1111 21.87 -44.64 7.12
C ILE A 1111 22.01 -44.71 8.64
N GLU A 1112 20.97 -45.23 9.31
CA GLU A 1112 20.96 -45.44 10.76
C GLU A 1112 20.71 -46.93 11.08
N SER A 1113 21.29 -47.41 12.18
CA SER A 1113 21.08 -48.79 12.66
C SER A 1113 19.66 -49.01 13.20
N ASP A 1114 19.36 -50.24 13.57
CA ASP A 1114 18.13 -50.63 14.28
C ASP A 1114 17.95 -49.95 15.66
N LYS A 1115 19.03 -49.35 16.19
CA LYS A 1115 19.02 -48.51 17.40
C LYS A 1115 19.05 -47.00 17.11
N ASN A 1116 18.84 -46.61 15.85
CA ASN A 1116 19.03 -45.24 15.34
C ASN A 1116 20.48 -44.71 15.49
N GLU A 1117 21.49 -45.59 15.53
CA GLU A 1117 22.90 -45.18 15.53
C GLU A 1117 23.30 -44.76 14.09
N SER A 1118 23.60 -43.49 13.85
CA SER A 1118 24.08 -42.98 12.54
C SER A 1118 25.60 -43.11 12.33
N ILE A 1119 26.31 -43.72 13.27
CA ILE A 1119 27.75 -44.00 13.21
C ILE A 1119 27.90 -45.52 13.26
N ILE A 1120 28.35 -46.12 12.14
CA ILE A 1120 28.27 -47.55 11.87
C ILE A 1120 29.70 -48.08 11.68
N SER A 1121 30.01 -49.22 12.31
CA SER A 1121 31.31 -49.91 12.13
C SER A 1121 31.33 -50.64 10.80
N ILE A 1122 32.41 -50.53 10.01
CA ILE A 1122 32.56 -51.24 8.72
C ILE A 1122 32.51 -52.77 8.89
N ASP A 1123 32.86 -53.27 10.07
CA ASP A 1123 32.80 -54.69 10.47
C ASP A 1123 31.35 -55.22 10.59
N LYS A 1124 30.34 -54.32 10.56
CA LYS A 1124 28.91 -54.68 10.50
C LYS A 1124 28.39 -54.82 9.05
N LEU A 1125 29.24 -54.63 8.04
CA LEU A 1125 28.87 -54.68 6.62
C LEU A 1125 29.05 -56.09 6.02
N ALA A 1126 28.49 -56.32 4.84
CA ALA A 1126 28.84 -57.47 4.02
C ALA A 1126 30.29 -57.38 3.55
N LYS A 1127 31.02 -58.52 3.58
CA LYS A 1127 32.47 -58.58 3.35
C LYS A 1127 32.91 -57.94 2.02
N ASP A 1128 32.22 -58.26 0.92
CA ASP A 1128 32.42 -57.68 -0.43
C ASP A 1128 32.33 -56.14 -0.50
N CYS A 1129 31.76 -55.50 0.53
CA CYS A 1129 31.67 -54.04 0.68
C CYS A 1129 32.70 -53.52 1.70
N GLN A 1130 32.96 -54.27 2.79
CA GLN A 1130 34.02 -53.97 3.75
C GLN A 1130 35.39 -53.92 3.05
N ASP A 1131 35.77 -54.98 2.32
CA ASP A 1131 37.08 -55.11 1.67
C ASP A 1131 37.37 -53.90 0.74
N LYS A 1132 36.34 -53.42 0.01
CA LYS A 1132 36.44 -52.26 -0.91
C LYS A 1132 36.50 -50.92 -0.19
N ILE A 1133 35.84 -50.80 0.97
CA ILE A 1133 35.93 -49.59 1.80
C ILE A 1133 37.32 -49.53 2.45
N GLU A 1134 37.87 -50.65 2.93
CA GLU A 1134 39.23 -50.72 3.46
C GLU A 1134 40.30 -50.43 2.40
N GLU A 1135 40.11 -50.84 1.15
CA GLU A 1135 40.98 -50.47 0.03
C GLU A 1135 40.90 -48.96 -0.27
N ALA A 1136 39.70 -48.37 -0.27
CA ALA A 1136 39.50 -46.94 -0.50
C ALA A 1136 40.04 -46.06 0.64
N LEU A 1137 39.96 -46.52 1.89
CA LEU A 1137 40.50 -45.83 3.07
C LEU A 1137 42.04 -45.72 3.05
N ARG A 1138 42.73 -46.62 2.33
CA ARG A 1138 44.19 -46.53 2.09
C ARG A 1138 44.56 -45.54 0.97
N ASN A 1139 43.59 -45.17 0.13
CA ASN A 1139 43.78 -44.35 -1.08
C ASN A 1139 42.97 -43.03 -1.01
N SER A 1140 42.69 -42.53 0.20
CA SER A 1140 41.91 -41.30 0.41
C SER A 1140 42.61 -40.07 -0.17
N THR A 1141 41.91 -39.29 -0.98
CA THR A 1141 42.42 -38.05 -1.62
C THR A 1141 41.99 -36.82 -0.81
N THR A 1142 42.85 -35.80 -0.69
CA THR A 1142 42.52 -34.52 -0.02
C THR A 1142 41.79 -33.56 -0.97
N ILE A 1143 41.10 -32.55 -0.42
CA ILE A 1143 40.43 -31.51 -1.23
C ILE A 1143 41.42 -30.82 -2.19
N LYS A 1144 42.65 -30.51 -1.75
CA LYS A 1144 43.68 -29.92 -2.62
C LYS A 1144 44.05 -30.88 -3.77
N GLY A 1145 44.37 -32.15 -3.47
CA GLY A 1145 44.74 -33.14 -4.49
C GLY A 1145 43.63 -33.40 -5.51
N TYR A 1146 42.37 -33.36 -5.07
CA TYR A 1146 41.22 -33.44 -5.98
C TYR A 1146 41.11 -32.20 -6.88
N LEU A 1147 41.25 -30.99 -6.33
CA LEU A 1147 41.23 -29.75 -7.13
C LEU A 1147 42.42 -29.67 -8.10
N GLU A 1148 43.60 -30.16 -7.73
CA GLU A 1148 44.75 -30.29 -8.62
C GLU A 1148 44.47 -31.27 -9.77
N GLY A 1149 44.02 -32.49 -9.46
CA GLY A 1149 43.72 -33.53 -10.45
C GLY A 1149 42.47 -33.31 -11.30
N PHE A 1150 41.53 -32.46 -10.87
CA PHE A 1150 40.25 -32.27 -11.54
C PHE A 1150 40.41 -31.71 -12.97
N THR A 1151 39.82 -32.42 -13.94
CA THR A 1151 39.66 -31.97 -15.34
C THR A 1151 38.17 -32.02 -15.72
N LYS A 1152 37.69 -31.00 -16.44
CA LYS A 1152 36.27 -30.88 -16.78
C LYS A 1152 35.87 -31.95 -17.82
N PRO A 1153 34.87 -32.82 -17.55
CA PRO A 1153 34.46 -33.85 -18.50
C PRO A 1153 34.01 -33.28 -19.85
N ALA A 1154 34.46 -33.90 -20.94
CA ALA A 1154 34.12 -33.47 -22.29
C ALA A 1154 32.62 -33.66 -22.58
N ILE A 1155 31.94 -32.60 -22.99
CA ILE A 1155 30.49 -32.62 -23.24
C ILE A 1155 30.20 -33.47 -24.48
N THR A 1156 29.54 -34.63 -24.28
CA THR A 1156 29.01 -35.45 -25.36
C THR A 1156 27.91 -34.69 -26.11
N LYS A 1157 28.26 -34.09 -27.25
CA LYS A 1157 27.28 -33.49 -28.18
C LYS A 1157 26.32 -34.57 -28.67
N TYR A 1158 25.13 -34.62 -28.09
CA TYR A 1158 24.08 -35.54 -28.48
C TYR A 1158 23.50 -35.13 -29.84
N ILE A 1159 24.13 -35.57 -30.92
CA ILE A 1159 23.57 -35.43 -32.27
C ILE A 1159 22.23 -36.16 -32.26
N LYS A 1160 21.12 -35.43 -32.40
CA LYS A 1160 19.81 -36.04 -32.63
C LYS A 1160 19.92 -36.94 -33.85
N LYS A 1161 19.75 -38.26 -33.67
CA LYS A 1161 19.51 -39.15 -34.81
C LYS A 1161 18.32 -38.60 -35.58
N LYS A 1162 18.52 -38.24 -36.85
CA LYS A 1162 17.40 -37.95 -37.75
C LYS A 1162 16.49 -39.18 -37.74
N GLN A 1163 15.17 -38.98 -37.60
CA GLN A 1163 14.23 -40.06 -37.92
C GLN A 1163 14.42 -40.42 -39.40
N PRO A 1164 14.40 -41.72 -39.75
CA PRO A 1164 14.44 -42.12 -41.15
C PRO A 1164 13.14 -41.68 -41.82
N VAL A 1165 13.23 -40.76 -42.77
CA VAL A 1165 12.15 -40.53 -43.74
C VAL A 1165 12.04 -41.80 -44.59
N LYS A 1166 10.82 -42.32 -44.74
CA LYS A 1166 10.50 -43.31 -45.77
C LYS A 1166 9.28 -42.83 -46.54
N LEU A 1167 9.17 -43.27 -47.79
CA LEU A 1167 8.36 -42.61 -48.84
C LEU A 1167 6.86 -42.63 -48.55
N LEU A 1168 6.20 -41.61 -49.11
CA LEU A 1168 4.77 -41.58 -49.41
C LEU A 1168 4.37 -42.77 -50.27
N LEU A 1169 3.24 -43.38 -49.93
CA LEU A 1169 2.13 -43.64 -50.84
C LEU A 1169 0.85 -43.42 -50.03
N GLU A 1170 -0.13 -42.76 -50.64
CA GLU A 1170 -1.38 -42.31 -50.03
C GLU A 1170 -2.35 -43.52 -49.89
N VAL A 1171 -3.41 -43.51 -49.08
CA VAL A 1171 -4.61 -42.66 -49.25
C VAL A 1171 -5.42 -42.55 -47.94
N ASP A 1172 -5.96 -41.36 -47.70
CA ASP A 1172 -6.96 -40.99 -46.68
C ASP A 1172 -8.33 -41.68 -46.93
N SER A 1173 -9.27 -41.81 -45.99
CA SER A 1173 -9.41 -41.39 -44.59
C SER A 1173 -10.54 -42.22 -43.98
N ASP A 1174 -10.56 -42.43 -42.66
CA ASP A 1174 -11.85 -42.35 -41.96
C ASP A 1174 -11.71 -42.03 -40.46
N SER A 1175 -12.86 -41.68 -39.87
CA SER A 1175 -13.02 -41.23 -38.48
C SER A 1175 -13.29 -42.37 -37.50
N VAL A 1176 -13.08 -42.11 -36.19
CA VAL A 1176 -14.14 -42.17 -35.15
C VAL A 1176 -13.55 -41.92 -33.75
N GLU A 1177 -14.22 -40.99 -33.05
CA GLU A 1177 -14.42 -40.76 -31.60
C GLU A 1177 -13.38 -41.10 -30.50
N GLU A 1178 -13.44 -40.29 -29.45
CA GLU A 1178 -12.66 -40.42 -28.20
C GLU A 1178 -13.37 -41.35 -27.21
N ASP A 1179 -12.64 -42.15 -26.40
CA ASP A 1179 -13.11 -42.40 -25.03
C ASP A 1179 -12.01 -42.65 -23.95
N ILE A 1180 -11.89 -41.65 -23.07
CA ILE A 1180 -11.69 -41.76 -21.61
C ILE A 1180 -10.53 -42.61 -21.00
N LYS A 1181 -9.44 -41.90 -20.64
CA LYS A 1181 -8.59 -42.06 -19.41
C LYS A 1181 -7.75 -43.37 -19.33
N PRO A 1182 -6.94 -43.67 -18.26
CA PRO A 1182 -6.53 -42.88 -17.07
C PRO A 1182 -5.01 -42.82 -16.77
N LYS A 1183 -4.65 -42.06 -15.72
CA LYS A 1183 -3.31 -42.01 -15.08
C LYS A 1183 -2.84 -43.39 -14.55
N LYS A 1184 -1.57 -43.78 -14.79
CA LYS A 1184 -0.77 -44.75 -13.98
C LYS A 1184 0.69 -44.26 -13.99
N SER A 1185 1.40 -44.01 -12.88
CA SER A 1185 1.75 -44.84 -11.70
C SER A 1185 2.66 -46.02 -12.03
N LYS A 1186 3.75 -46.21 -11.27
CA LYS A 1186 4.59 -47.42 -11.32
C LYS A 1186 4.79 -47.97 -9.91
N SER A 1187 4.76 -49.29 -9.78
CA SER A 1187 4.58 -50.04 -8.54
C SER A 1187 5.84 -50.79 -8.11
N LEU A 1188 5.74 -51.49 -6.97
CA LEU A 1188 6.46 -52.73 -6.71
C LEU A 1188 5.44 -53.86 -6.46
N LEU A 1189 5.84 -55.11 -6.74
CA LEU A 1189 5.02 -56.33 -6.69
C LEU A 1189 5.10 -56.96 -5.27
N MET A 1190 4.42 -58.04 -4.85
CA MET A 1190 3.99 -59.32 -5.49
C MET A 1190 2.96 -60.01 -4.54
N GLN A 1191 2.17 -61.07 -4.83
CA GLN A 1191 1.87 -61.91 -6.01
C GLN A 1191 0.52 -62.67 -5.75
N ASN A 1192 0.11 -63.57 -6.66
CA ASN A 1192 -0.82 -64.72 -6.48
C ASN A 1192 -2.35 -64.41 -6.32
N THR A 1193 -3.32 -65.17 -6.88
CA THR A 1193 -3.28 -66.37 -7.76
C THR A 1193 -4.62 -66.60 -8.52
N VAL A 1194 -4.55 -67.14 -9.76
CA VAL A 1194 -5.53 -68.00 -10.51
C VAL A 1194 -6.97 -67.52 -10.85
N THR A 1195 -7.35 -67.64 -12.13
CA THR A 1195 -8.72 -67.83 -12.68
C THR A 1195 -8.66 -68.64 -14.01
N PHE A 1196 -9.81 -69.07 -14.59
CA PHE A 1196 -9.89 -69.89 -15.81
C PHE A 1196 -11.16 -69.59 -16.69
N ASN A 1197 -10.95 -69.34 -18.00
CA ASN A 1197 -11.73 -69.66 -19.22
C ASN A 1197 -13.20 -69.22 -19.57
N ASN A 1198 -13.35 -68.82 -20.86
CA ASN A 1198 -14.41 -69.11 -21.89
C ASN A 1198 -15.81 -68.42 -21.85
N ASN A 1199 -16.58 -68.18 -22.96
CA ASN A 1199 -16.39 -68.23 -24.45
C ASN A 1199 -17.62 -67.58 -25.23
N ASN A 1200 -17.40 -67.10 -26.49
CA ASN A 1200 -18.25 -67.11 -27.75
C ASN A 1200 -19.74 -66.57 -27.76
N ASP A 1201 -20.46 -66.20 -28.86
CA ASP A 1201 -20.21 -65.82 -30.29
C ASP A 1201 -21.47 -65.19 -31.02
N ASN A 1202 -21.24 -64.26 -31.99
CA ASN A 1202 -21.83 -64.02 -33.35
C ASN A 1202 -23.35 -63.78 -33.77
N ASN A 1203 -23.55 -62.72 -34.60
CA ASN A 1203 -24.24 -62.58 -35.94
C ASN A 1203 -25.73 -62.17 -36.24
N ASN A 1204 -25.90 -61.03 -36.95
CA ASN A 1204 -26.51 -60.78 -38.32
C ASN A 1204 -28.00 -60.37 -38.68
N ASN A 1205 -28.09 -59.26 -39.47
CA ASN A 1205 -28.87 -58.93 -40.72
C ASN A 1205 -30.35 -58.39 -40.83
N ASP A 1206 -30.45 -57.17 -41.39
CA ASP A 1206 -31.16 -56.67 -42.63
C ASP A 1206 -32.69 -56.36 -42.85
N ASN A 1207 -32.92 -55.17 -43.46
CA ASN A 1207 -33.76 -54.80 -44.65
C ASN A 1207 -35.14 -54.04 -44.63
N ASN A 1208 -35.16 -52.92 -45.40
CA ASN A 1208 -36.15 -52.38 -46.39
C ASN A 1208 -37.36 -51.42 -46.10
N ASN A 1209 -37.28 -50.25 -46.76
CA ASN A 1209 -38.26 -49.55 -47.64
C ASN A 1209 -39.44 -48.63 -47.15
N ASN A 1210 -39.23 -47.32 -47.40
CA ASN A 1210 -40.02 -46.36 -48.23
C ASN A 1210 -41.39 -45.70 -47.87
N ASN A 1211 -41.33 -44.35 -47.93
CA ASN A 1211 -42.28 -43.36 -48.50
C ASN A 1211 -43.52 -42.79 -47.73
N ASP A 1212 -43.43 -41.47 -47.52
CA ASP A 1212 -44.39 -40.38 -47.81
C ASP A 1212 -45.71 -40.15 -47.01
N ASN A 1213 -45.61 -39.11 -46.16
CA ASN A 1213 -46.48 -37.92 -46.04
C ASN A 1213 -47.86 -37.90 -45.34
N ASP A 1214 -48.07 -36.73 -44.73
CA ASP A 1214 -49.31 -36.01 -44.40
C ASP A 1214 -50.28 -36.51 -43.30
N ASN A 1215 -49.90 -36.13 -42.07
CA ASN A 1215 -50.59 -35.10 -41.26
C ASN A 1215 -51.82 -35.43 -40.36
N GLN A 1216 -51.83 -34.72 -39.22
CA GLN A 1216 -52.91 -34.49 -38.24
C GLN A 1216 -53.49 -35.70 -37.47
N ASN A 1217 -53.02 -35.85 -36.21
CA ASN A 1217 -53.67 -36.67 -35.17
C ASN A 1217 -54.80 -35.90 -34.45
N LEU A 1218 -55.84 -36.62 -34.04
CA LEU A 1218 -56.92 -36.12 -33.18
C LEU A 1218 -57.42 -37.25 -32.26
N ALA A 1219 -57.65 -36.94 -30.97
CA ALA A 1219 -58.36 -37.77 -29.98
C ALA A 1219 -57.71 -39.16 -29.67
N GLU A 1220 -58.20 -40.03 -28.76
CA GLU A 1220 -59.45 -39.98 -27.97
C GLU A 1220 -59.36 -40.76 -26.61
N GLU A 1221 -60.20 -40.35 -25.67
CA GLU A 1221 -60.84 -41.05 -24.53
C GLU A 1221 -60.20 -42.16 -23.61
N LYS A 1222 -60.27 -41.85 -22.29
CA LYS A 1222 -60.89 -42.62 -21.17
C LYS A 1222 -60.29 -43.89 -20.52
N ASN A 1223 -60.28 -43.80 -19.18
CA ASN A 1223 -60.72 -44.75 -18.13
C ASN A 1223 -59.89 -45.97 -17.65
N GLU A 1224 -59.54 -45.85 -16.35
CA GLU A 1224 -59.83 -46.80 -15.24
C GLU A 1224 -59.04 -48.11 -14.99
N GLU A 1225 -58.57 -48.21 -13.72
CA GLU A 1225 -58.48 -49.41 -12.86
C GLU A 1225 -57.49 -50.56 -13.19
N THR A 1226 -56.98 -51.39 -12.26
CA THR A 1226 -56.72 -51.32 -10.79
C THR A 1226 -55.63 -52.38 -10.42
N LYS A 1227 -55.25 -52.50 -9.12
CA LYS A 1227 -54.67 -53.68 -8.42
C LYS A 1227 -53.13 -53.95 -8.54
N ASN A 1228 -52.41 -54.41 -7.49
CA ASN A 1228 -52.67 -54.34 -6.03
C ASN A 1228 -51.46 -54.68 -5.10
N ILE A 1229 -51.63 -54.41 -3.80
CA ILE A 1229 -51.04 -55.09 -2.60
C ILE A 1229 -49.52 -54.96 -2.28
N LYS A 1230 -49.25 -53.95 -1.43
CA LYS A 1230 -48.55 -54.01 -0.11
C LYS A 1230 -47.85 -55.33 0.33
N ARG A 1231 -46.54 -55.28 0.63
CA ARG A 1231 -45.91 -55.48 1.97
C ARG A 1231 -44.41 -55.83 1.89
N ILE A 1232 -43.60 -55.29 2.82
CA ILE A 1232 -42.60 -56.04 3.59
C ILE A 1232 -42.19 -55.26 4.85
N LYS A 1233 -41.96 -55.97 5.97
CA LYS A 1233 -41.29 -55.48 7.18
C LYS A 1233 -39.94 -56.20 7.33
N LYS A 1234 -38.87 -55.48 7.68
CA LYS A 1234 -37.68 -55.95 8.43
C LYS A 1234 -36.83 -54.70 8.72
N SER A 1235 -36.54 -54.22 9.93
CA SER A 1235 -36.39 -54.76 11.29
C SER A 1235 -34.99 -55.30 11.65
N LYS A 1236 -34.23 -54.48 12.39
CA LYS A 1236 -33.14 -54.86 13.33
C LYS A 1236 -31.88 -55.50 12.65
N LYS A 1237 -30.67 -55.42 13.23
CA LYS A 1237 -30.33 -55.32 14.65
C LYS A 1237 -28.91 -54.71 14.89
N GLN A 1238 -28.78 -53.94 15.97
CA GLN A 1238 -27.61 -53.82 16.86
C GLN A 1238 -26.20 -53.50 16.32
N VAL A 1239 -25.79 -52.24 16.49
CA VAL A 1239 -24.42 -51.86 16.89
C VAL A 1239 -24.15 -52.33 18.33
N VAL A 1240 -22.94 -52.85 18.63
CA VAL A 1240 -22.55 -53.38 19.95
C VAL A 1240 -21.05 -53.16 20.23
N LEU A 1241 -20.72 -52.40 21.29
CA LEU A 1241 -19.40 -52.31 22.00
C LEU A 1241 -18.21 -51.73 21.19
N LYS A 1242 -17.15 -51.10 21.75
CA LYS A 1242 -16.71 -50.63 23.09
C LYS A 1242 -15.85 -49.36 22.86
N GLY A 1243 -15.55 -48.46 23.82
CA GLY A 1243 -15.98 -48.38 25.22
C GLY A 1243 -14.83 -48.34 26.25
N ASN A 1244 -14.13 -47.20 26.41
CA ASN A 1244 -13.37 -46.71 27.59
C ASN A 1244 -12.80 -45.29 27.26
N LYS A 1245 -12.76 -44.24 28.10
CA LYS A 1245 -12.28 -44.03 29.50
C LYS A 1245 -10.75 -44.11 29.65
N THR A 1246 -9.98 -43.23 30.30
CA THR A 1246 -10.10 -41.86 30.92
C THR A 1246 -8.64 -41.35 31.22
N ALA A 1247 -8.26 -40.21 31.82
CA ALA A 1247 -8.91 -39.21 32.68
C ALA A 1247 -8.17 -37.83 32.77
N LYS A 1248 -8.93 -36.75 33.09
CA LYS A 1248 -8.60 -35.58 33.96
C LYS A 1248 -7.25 -34.81 33.88
N LYS A 1249 -7.35 -33.50 33.57
CA LYS A 1249 -6.89 -32.28 34.32
C LYS A 1249 -6.77 -31.10 33.34
N ASN A 1250 -7.02 -29.82 33.65
CA ASN A 1250 -7.70 -29.18 34.79
C ASN A 1250 -8.25 -27.80 34.31
N ILE A 1251 -9.27 -27.23 34.99
CA ILE A 1251 -9.88 -25.93 34.64
C ILE A 1251 -9.64 -24.91 35.77
N PRO A 1252 -9.19 -23.68 35.48
CA PRO A 1252 -9.56 -22.49 36.24
C PRO A 1252 -10.79 -21.81 35.59
N LYS A 1253 -11.86 -21.62 36.37
CA LYS A 1253 -13.03 -20.85 35.90
C LYS A 1253 -12.72 -19.35 36.02
N ASN A 1254 -13.00 -18.56 34.98
CA ASN A 1254 -13.31 -17.15 35.15
C ASN A 1254 -14.76 -16.88 34.71
N LYS A 1255 -15.35 -15.82 35.28
CA LYS A 1255 -16.80 -15.61 35.28
C LYS A 1255 -17.31 -15.16 33.89
N LEU A 1256 -18.49 -15.65 33.52
CA LEU A 1256 -19.34 -14.89 32.60
C LEU A 1256 -19.68 -13.55 33.27
N LEU A 1257 -19.36 -12.45 32.60
CA LEU A 1257 -20.08 -11.20 32.78
C LEU A 1257 -21.06 -11.09 31.62
N ILE A 1258 -22.36 -11.09 31.95
CA ILE A 1258 -23.40 -10.68 31.02
C ILE A 1258 -23.41 -9.15 31.08
N LEU A 1259 -23.14 -8.51 29.95
CA LEU A 1259 -23.35 -7.08 29.78
C LEU A 1259 -24.62 -6.91 28.96
N ASP A 1260 -25.68 -6.46 29.62
CA ASP A 1260 -26.88 -5.98 28.95
C ASP A 1260 -26.56 -4.66 28.26
N ASN A 1261 -26.86 -4.55 26.96
CA ASN A 1261 -26.80 -3.27 26.24
C ASN A 1261 -28.00 -2.39 26.64
N SER A 1262 -27.97 -1.87 27.87
CA SER A 1262 -28.82 -0.76 28.29
C SER A 1262 -28.22 0.57 27.83
N SER A 1263 -29.07 1.46 27.33
CA SER A 1263 -28.72 2.78 26.83
C SER A 1263 -27.98 3.68 27.83
N GLU A 1264 -26.82 4.17 27.41
CA GLU A 1264 -26.16 5.39 27.92
C GLU A 1264 -26.50 6.51 26.90
N LYS A 1265 -27.16 7.63 27.21
CA LYS A 1265 -27.14 8.60 28.33
C LYS A 1265 -25.96 9.55 28.33
#